data_AF-A0A948W3V9-F1
#
_entry.id   AF-A0A948W3V9-F1
#
_cell.length_a   1.000
_cell.length_b   1.000
_cell.length_c   1.000
_cell.angle_alpha   90.00
_cell.angle_beta   90.00
_cell.angle_gamma   90.00
#
_symmetry.space_group_name_H-M   'P 1'
#
loop_
_entity.id
_entity.type
_entity.pdbx_description
1 polymer ?
#
loop_
_entity_poly.entity_id
_entity_poly.type
_entity_poly.pdbx_seq_one_letter_code
_entity_poly.pdbx_strand_id
1 'polypeptide(L)'
;MGGARFKRLLAAVVLAIFILSAGGASVHGAGVSGAGLDVAITVTERAGTARVAEPVTVGVPLSRAADIRGGDGLRLLAPDGGVLPAQFTVTARWGGGPDDPALPVKWVLVDFQADVAARASAVYRLVDGGAATPGTSLAVTRNDSDILTISTGPARFSFSKKRFSLFETVTVGSSTLVAAGSDSGVVAVEPGGGRYLSAAGAPEEVALETDGAMRKTVRVRGGLYGPTGELLDCTARISLFADRTDAKVQLTVRNRRDPQVSEGQPLCCEIGCPNSAAFSELFLVLDGPGAGGPSRLGGSGVDALTSSGTLEIYQDSNGGDSWARHRGSNPRPQSYVSFRGYRVYRDGGQVAGGDRPSPWMGVGGAGGAVAASVRGFWQNYPKALEATAGLLEVALFPDRYGGDYSFRPGEQKTHEVLYSFGSSWNAGMGDRALAFQEPLLARAGPEYYLATGALGRVAPVSGDGEAAAYEQLNRATLDGQDNNLLKAIEDTDFYSWQDYGEVPIDYEDGGTGSFNDKYNFSVGLALQFARGGDPRWLDLAVAGARHTADLDVIHTSGTPDNWWELGFFGHCYHDEDNNLNPNRNFGMPHPDLVFGAPGLFLLYNMTGDPVMRQTAVEVSENIHYRFENSFGRGNGEGYANAPDYENDCESGRPFAHGLWVMVEAYRATGDARYLGTAEWIIQNSHLAVDPFLTAPVPGDRRSTKLFVWDLLASSLGRYLDLCAEIGRADGSGAREQLLAMADQETRYMWKVDERGNCGVPYAWMRDGTPWGWEDYEVQVNVCNWHLLTADALAYAVAYGGDPAMLDRAAEAFKTGSNPDIEYYAPSYTATKEATNSANFGMVYMSARGMQPGGEPQFNEWLCLQNAGDSPATANVRYLMGDGDEVLKDVEVPAHSRRTVDVNSEVGYGRDVSATVSSDRPLVVERPMYFDYHGAMAGGHDSVGAAGPALSWYFAEGCTRDGFEEWLTVSNPGDADAHLKITYMLGDGSQRVQEVDARAAGRTTIDVNAFVGPGQDVSALVESGNPVIVERPMYFDYHGWSGGHDSLGVEAPSTSWYFGEGTTRSNPTDGYFEQWLCLQNPGGTPARADVTYLLDSGEPVSRSYDLAPGSRGTVNVNSEVGPDHDVSTVVRSDVPIVAERPLYFLFRGAVDGGDVSMGAAAPRTETYFAEGCTRDGFNTWLCLANPGEEPATVTVEYFTGTGRTLSREVTVQPGTRSTVDVNLDVGAGEDVSIRVSSSGEFLAERPVYFNYHGRWAGGHTSSGAASPLAEWHFAEGCTR
;
A
#
# COMPACT_ATOMS: atom_id res chain seq x y z
N MET A 1 53.28 -21.34 26.40
CA MET A 1 53.38 -20.02 27.06
C MET A 1 53.88 -19.01 26.03
N GLY A 2 53.17 -17.88 25.87
CA GLY A 2 53.58 -16.60 25.24
C GLY A 2 54.12 -16.65 23.80
N GLY A 3 53.58 -15.92 22.82
CA GLY A 3 53.26 -14.50 22.88
C GLY A 3 54.54 -13.69 22.61
N ALA A 4 54.57 -12.61 21.85
CA ALA A 4 53.59 -11.88 21.07
C ALA A 4 54.40 -10.83 20.25
N ARG A 5 53.72 -10.18 19.30
CA ARG A 5 54.06 -8.85 18.73
C ARG A 5 55.28 -8.75 17.80
N PHE A 6 55.05 -9.04 16.52
CA PHE A 6 55.62 -8.27 15.39
C PHE A 6 54.85 -8.68 14.12
N LYS A 7 53.72 -8.01 13.84
CA LYS A 7 53.00 -8.01 12.54
C LYS A 7 51.73 -7.16 12.63
N ARG A 8 51.86 -5.83 12.53
CA ARG A 8 50.85 -4.86 12.05
C ARG A 8 51.61 -3.64 11.49
N LEU A 9 51.10 -3.06 10.42
CA LEU A 9 51.62 -1.96 9.58
C LEU A 9 52.69 -2.33 8.53
N LEU A 10 52.25 -2.82 7.37
CA LEU A 10 52.69 -2.36 6.03
C LEU A 10 51.92 -3.19 4.96
N ALA A 11 50.74 -2.73 4.56
CA ALA A 11 50.01 -3.20 3.38
C ALA A 11 48.87 -2.23 3.04
N ALA A 12 49.23 -1.04 2.59
CA ALA A 12 48.35 -0.13 1.86
C ALA A 12 49.24 0.66 0.90
N VAL A 13 48.77 0.90 -0.33
CA VAL A 13 49.47 1.52 -1.47
C VAL A 13 50.28 0.53 -2.31
N VAL A 14 49.61 -0.22 -3.21
CA VAL A 14 49.92 -0.42 -4.65
C VAL A 14 48.75 -1.22 -5.27
N LEU A 15 47.71 -0.54 -5.77
CA LEU A 15 46.89 -1.01 -6.89
C LEU A 15 46.02 0.16 -7.40
N ALA A 16 46.64 1.07 -8.13
CA ALA A 16 45.96 2.06 -8.96
C ALA A 16 46.58 1.98 -10.35
N ILE A 17 45.71 2.08 -11.37
CA ILE A 17 45.95 2.04 -12.83
C ILE A 17 45.60 0.68 -13.47
N PHE A 18 44.64 0.77 -14.41
CA PHE A 18 43.92 -0.27 -15.18
C PHE A 18 42.59 -0.77 -14.58
N ILE A 19 41.50 -0.04 -14.87
CA ILE A 19 40.38 -0.49 -15.75
C ILE A 19 39.50 0.74 -16.02
N LEU A 20 39.55 1.21 -17.26
CA LEU A 20 38.55 2.06 -17.92
C LEU A 20 37.80 1.15 -18.89
N SER A 21 36.50 1.41 -19.08
CA SER A 21 35.53 0.80 -20.02
C SER A 21 34.78 -0.46 -19.58
N ALA A 22 33.61 -0.27 -18.94
CA ALA A 22 32.36 -0.99 -19.19
C ALA A 22 31.24 -0.32 -18.36
N GLY A 23 30.60 0.70 -18.92
CA GLY A 23 29.40 1.32 -18.33
C GLY A 23 28.16 0.51 -18.73
N GLY A 24 27.54 -0.14 -17.76
CA GLY A 24 26.17 -0.65 -17.83
C GLY A 24 25.39 -0.05 -16.67
N ALA A 25 24.32 0.67 -16.98
CA ALA A 25 23.49 1.34 -15.99
C ALA A 25 22.79 0.32 -15.09
N SER A 26 23.24 0.23 -13.84
CA SER A 26 22.47 -0.38 -12.75
C SER A 26 21.50 0.66 -12.21
N VAL A 27 20.20 0.39 -12.29
CA VAL A 27 19.18 1.14 -11.54
C VAL A 27 19.56 1.06 -10.06
N HIS A 28 19.88 2.22 -9.49
CA HIS A 28 20.32 2.36 -8.11
C HIS A 28 19.10 2.13 -7.20
N GLY A 29 19.05 0.99 -6.53
CA GLY A 29 18.31 0.88 -5.28
C GLY A 29 18.95 1.85 -4.30
N ALA A 30 18.17 2.78 -3.75
CA ALA A 30 18.62 3.71 -2.72
C ALA A 30 19.27 2.91 -1.58
N GLY A 31 20.58 3.07 -1.44
CA GLY A 31 21.34 2.46 -0.36
C GLY A 31 21.03 3.17 0.94
N VAL A 32 20.16 2.58 1.76
CA VAL A 32 20.11 2.90 3.19
C VAL A 32 21.40 2.36 3.80
N SER A 33 22.32 3.26 4.14
CA SER A 33 23.51 2.92 4.92
C SER A 33 23.09 2.57 6.35
N GLY A 34 23.14 1.29 6.72
CA GLY A 34 23.46 0.83 8.08
C GLY A 34 22.53 1.20 9.26
N ALA A 35 21.27 1.59 9.03
CA ALA A 35 20.26 1.57 10.09
C ALA A 35 19.72 0.14 10.23
N GLY A 36 19.67 -0.39 11.45
CA GLY A 36 19.11 -1.73 11.69
C GLY A 36 17.64 -1.83 11.29
N LEU A 37 17.14 -3.04 11.05
CA LEU A 37 15.73 -3.29 10.76
C LEU A 37 14.86 -2.74 11.90
N ASP A 38 13.86 -1.92 11.57
CA ASP A 38 12.76 -1.51 12.44
C ASP A 38 11.49 -1.35 11.60
N VAL A 39 10.55 -2.29 11.78
CA VAL A 39 9.29 -2.35 11.04
C VAL A 39 8.13 -2.26 12.01
N ALA A 40 7.30 -1.24 11.85
CA ALA A 40 6.02 -1.16 12.55
C ALA A 40 5.02 -2.15 11.94
N ILE A 41 4.52 -3.06 12.77
CA ILE A 41 3.43 -3.99 12.48
C ILE A 41 2.19 -3.52 13.24
N THR A 42 1.26 -2.89 12.52
CA THR A 42 -0.03 -2.46 13.08
C THR A 42 -0.96 -3.65 13.12
N VAL A 43 -1.48 -3.95 14.32
CA VAL A 43 -2.43 -5.03 14.57
C VAL A 43 -3.78 -4.43 14.95
N THR A 44 -4.81 -4.66 14.12
CA THR A 44 -6.13 -4.03 14.24
C THR A 44 -7.21 -5.03 14.61
N GLU A 45 -8.06 -4.67 15.58
CA GLU A 45 -9.23 -5.44 16.01
C GLU A 45 -10.49 -4.98 15.24
N ARG A 46 -11.16 -5.93 14.57
CA ARG A 46 -12.27 -5.64 13.63
C ARG A 46 -13.65 -6.10 14.11
N ALA A 47 -13.73 -7.03 15.05
CA ALA A 47 -14.98 -7.65 15.50
C ALA A 47 -15.68 -6.87 16.62
N GLY A 48 -15.00 -5.93 17.28
CA GLY A 48 -15.54 -5.18 18.41
C GLY A 48 -15.48 -5.92 19.75
N THR A 49 -14.52 -6.82 19.91
CA THR A 49 -14.28 -7.54 21.16
C THR A 49 -12.78 -7.58 21.47
N ALA A 50 -12.43 -7.33 22.73
CA ALA A 50 -11.04 -7.20 23.14
C ALA A 50 -10.28 -8.53 22.96
N ARG A 51 -9.03 -8.44 22.50
CA ARG A 51 -8.14 -9.58 22.28
C ARG A 51 -7.13 -9.67 23.39
N VAL A 52 -6.99 -10.89 23.91
CA VAL A 52 -6.01 -11.21 24.95
C VAL A 52 -5.23 -12.45 24.52
N ALA A 53 -3.92 -12.26 24.32
CA ALA A 53 -2.96 -13.26 23.85
C ALA A 53 -3.49 -14.06 22.64
N GLU A 54 -4.13 -13.36 21.70
CA GLU A 54 -4.66 -13.96 20.48
C GLU A 54 -3.50 -14.33 19.55
N PRO A 55 -3.40 -15.59 19.09
CA PRO A 55 -2.41 -15.96 18.09
C PRO A 55 -2.58 -15.19 16.77
N VAL A 56 -1.49 -14.58 16.31
CA VAL A 56 -1.39 -13.82 15.06
C VAL A 56 -0.27 -14.44 14.20
N THR A 57 -0.54 -14.58 12.91
CA THR A 57 0.45 -14.90 11.88
C THR A 57 0.39 -13.79 10.83
N VAL A 58 1.53 -13.18 10.50
CA VAL A 58 1.63 -12.14 9.47
C VAL A 58 2.88 -12.32 8.63
N GLY A 59 2.75 -12.19 7.32
CA GLY A 59 3.86 -12.09 6.39
C GLY A 59 4.41 -10.67 6.32
N VAL A 60 5.70 -10.52 6.60
CA VAL A 60 6.43 -9.26 6.52
C VAL A 60 7.49 -9.39 5.42
N PRO A 61 7.45 -8.54 4.38
CA PRO A 61 8.51 -8.50 3.40
C PRO A 61 9.75 -7.84 4.00
N LEU A 62 10.94 -8.26 3.58
CA LEU A 62 12.21 -7.64 3.99
C LEU A 62 12.96 -7.19 2.74
N SER A 63 13.54 -5.99 2.79
CA SER A 63 14.36 -5.48 1.69
C SER A 63 15.64 -6.31 1.55
N ARG A 64 16.15 -6.43 0.33
CA ARG A 64 17.44 -7.09 0.09
C ARG A 64 18.59 -6.43 0.87
N ALA A 65 18.50 -5.11 1.05
CA ALA A 65 19.50 -4.30 1.75
C ALA A 65 19.56 -4.59 3.27
N ALA A 66 18.48 -5.10 3.87
CA ALA A 66 18.48 -5.49 5.29
C ALA A 66 19.39 -6.69 5.59
N ASP A 67 19.74 -7.48 4.57
CA ASP A 67 20.66 -8.62 4.62
C ASP A 67 20.39 -9.68 5.70
N ILE A 68 19.15 -9.78 6.17
CA ILE A 68 18.72 -10.79 7.14
C ILE A 68 18.82 -12.19 6.53
N ARG A 69 19.55 -13.11 7.17
CA ARG A 69 19.77 -14.47 6.65
C ARG A 69 18.86 -15.54 7.27
N GLY A 70 18.24 -15.23 8.40
CA GLY A 70 17.39 -16.16 9.12
C GLY A 70 16.59 -15.50 10.22
N GLY A 71 15.63 -16.24 10.77
CA GLY A 71 14.77 -15.77 11.86
C GLY A 71 15.49 -15.58 13.20
N ASP A 72 16.70 -16.14 13.36
CA ASP A 72 17.58 -15.94 14.51
C ASP A 72 18.17 -14.52 14.59
N GLY A 73 18.14 -13.78 13.48
CA GLY A 73 18.46 -12.36 13.42
C GLY A 73 17.28 -11.41 13.69
N LEU A 74 16.08 -11.94 13.97
CA LEU A 74 14.86 -11.15 14.17
C LEU A 74 14.35 -11.18 15.62
N ARG A 75 13.80 -10.04 16.05
CA ARG A 75 13.13 -9.86 17.34
C ARG A 75 11.84 -9.08 17.18
N LEU A 76 10.82 -9.42 17.98
CA LEU A 76 9.57 -8.66 18.05
C LEU A 76 9.49 -7.91 19.38
N LEU A 77 9.07 -6.66 19.32
CA LEU A 77 8.80 -5.80 20.48
C LEU A 77 7.29 -5.54 20.60
N ALA A 78 6.80 -5.58 21.83
CA ALA A 78 5.44 -5.17 22.20
C ALA A 78 5.30 -3.64 22.18
N PRO A 79 4.06 -3.09 22.23
CA PRO A 79 3.82 -1.65 22.22
C PRO A 79 4.51 -0.85 23.34
N ASP A 80 4.83 -1.50 24.46
CA ASP A 80 5.55 -0.90 25.60
C ASP A 80 7.09 -0.95 25.46
N GLY A 81 7.60 -1.45 24.32
CA GLY A 81 9.03 -1.68 24.06
C GLY A 81 9.58 -2.98 24.67
N GLY A 82 8.75 -3.76 25.37
CA GLY A 82 9.11 -5.05 25.91
C GLY A 82 9.38 -6.09 24.82
N VAL A 83 10.34 -6.98 25.05
CA VAL A 83 10.64 -8.06 24.11
C VAL A 83 9.54 -9.12 24.18
N LEU A 84 8.92 -9.42 23.04
CA LEU A 84 7.83 -10.38 22.94
C LEU A 84 8.34 -11.71 22.35
N PRO A 85 7.94 -12.87 22.90
CA PRO A 85 8.16 -14.16 22.25
C PRO A 85 7.52 -14.22 20.86
N ALA A 86 8.32 -14.61 19.88
CA ALA A 86 7.88 -14.73 18.50
C ALA A 86 8.60 -15.90 17.81
N GLN A 87 7.96 -16.44 16.79
CA GLN A 87 8.49 -17.46 15.90
C GLN A 87 8.55 -16.91 14.49
N PHE A 88 9.65 -17.18 13.79
CA PHE A 88 9.92 -16.65 12.46
C PHE A 88 10.08 -17.80 11.46
N THR A 89 9.32 -17.78 10.37
CA THR A 89 9.41 -18.77 9.29
C THR A 89 9.74 -18.06 7.98
N VAL A 90 10.88 -18.39 7.38
CA VAL A 90 11.27 -17.84 6.07
C VAL A 90 10.42 -18.52 4.99
N THR A 91 9.71 -17.73 4.18
CA THR A 91 8.85 -18.25 3.12
C THR A 91 9.36 -17.94 1.71
N ALA A 92 10.21 -16.91 1.57
CA ALA A 92 10.89 -16.59 0.33
C ALA A 92 12.24 -15.90 0.58
N ARG A 93 13.16 -16.02 -0.38
CA ARG A 93 14.48 -15.38 -0.35
C ARG A 93 14.74 -14.60 -1.63
N TRP A 94 15.60 -13.59 -1.52
CA TRP A 94 16.08 -12.83 -2.67
C TRP A 94 17.06 -13.68 -3.46
N GLY A 95 16.71 -13.99 -4.71
CA GLY A 95 17.61 -14.68 -5.64
C GLY A 95 17.63 -16.22 -5.54
N GLY A 96 16.62 -16.86 -4.93
CA GLY A 96 16.54 -18.31 -4.87
C GLY A 96 15.50 -18.85 -3.89
N GLY A 97 15.53 -20.16 -3.65
CA GLY A 97 14.53 -20.86 -2.84
C GLY A 97 14.61 -20.55 -1.33
N PRO A 98 13.52 -20.77 -0.58
CA PRO A 98 13.43 -20.42 0.84
C PRO A 98 14.42 -21.18 1.74
N ASP A 99 14.88 -22.35 1.30
CA ASP A 99 15.75 -23.24 2.07
C ASP A 99 17.25 -22.92 1.94
N ASP A 100 17.65 -21.94 1.10
CA ASP A 100 19.05 -21.55 0.94
C ASP A 100 19.47 -20.48 1.98
N PRO A 101 20.16 -20.84 3.08
CA PRO A 101 20.51 -19.88 4.13
C PRO A 101 21.55 -18.84 3.67
N ALA A 102 22.20 -19.02 2.51
CA ALA A 102 23.17 -18.08 1.99
C ALA A 102 22.52 -16.84 1.36
N LEU A 103 21.21 -16.86 1.09
CA LEU A 103 20.49 -15.78 0.43
C LEU A 103 19.73 -14.89 1.43
N PRO A 104 19.58 -13.57 1.20
CA PRO A 104 18.80 -12.71 2.09
C PRO A 104 17.32 -13.11 2.10
N VAL A 105 16.66 -12.98 3.24
CA VAL A 105 15.22 -13.21 3.39
C VAL A 105 14.45 -12.13 2.62
N LYS A 106 13.46 -12.55 1.83
CA LYS A 106 12.53 -11.68 1.10
C LYS A 106 11.18 -11.60 1.81
N TRP A 107 10.71 -12.71 2.36
CA TRP A 107 9.49 -12.78 3.16
C TRP A 107 9.69 -13.65 4.40
N VAL A 108 9.16 -13.17 5.52
CA VAL A 108 9.14 -13.91 6.79
C VAL A 108 7.73 -13.88 7.39
N LEU A 109 7.25 -15.04 7.82
CA LEU A 109 6.07 -15.13 8.69
C LEU A 109 6.48 -14.90 10.13
N VAL A 110 5.76 -14.01 10.81
CA VAL A 110 5.91 -13.72 12.23
C VAL A 110 4.70 -14.30 12.97
N ASP A 111 4.93 -15.33 13.78
CA ASP A 111 3.96 -15.98 14.64
C ASP A 111 4.14 -15.47 16.09
N PHE A 112 3.13 -14.79 16.64
CA PHE A 112 3.16 -14.25 18.00
C PHE A 112 1.75 -14.20 18.61
N GLN A 113 1.64 -13.72 19.85
CA GLN A 113 0.35 -13.51 20.51
C GLN A 113 0.16 -12.03 20.83
N ALA A 114 -0.97 -11.46 20.42
CA ALA A 114 -1.25 -10.04 20.53
C ALA A 114 -2.38 -9.74 21.54
N ASP A 115 -2.20 -8.65 22.27
CA ASP A 115 -3.25 -7.97 23.04
C ASP A 115 -3.69 -6.72 22.28
N VAL A 116 -5.00 -6.56 22.06
CA VAL A 116 -5.59 -5.41 21.37
C VAL A 116 -6.97 -5.11 21.97
N ALA A 117 -7.25 -3.87 22.35
CA ALA A 117 -8.58 -3.50 22.83
C ALA A 117 -9.63 -3.61 21.72
N ALA A 118 -10.91 -3.76 22.11
CA ALA A 118 -12.02 -3.79 21.16
C ALA A 118 -12.03 -2.52 20.29
N ARG A 119 -12.18 -2.66 18.96
CA ARG A 119 -12.18 -1.56 17.99
C ARG A 119 -10.90 -0.69 18.01
N ALA A 120 -9.79 -1.21 18.51
CA ALA A 120 -8.52 -0.49 18.59
C ALA A 120 -7.45 -1.12 17.69
N SER A 121 -6.30 -0.45 17.62
CA SER A 121 -5.07 -0.98 17.03
C SER A 121 -3.93 -0.92 18.03
N ALA A 122 -2.96 -1.82 17.90
CA ALA A 122 -1.72 -1.82 18.66
C ALA A 122 -0.53 -1.97 17.69
N VAL A 123 0.59 -1.31 17.98
CA VAL A 123 1.79 -1.35 17.14
C VAL A 123 2.85 -2.22 17.79
N TYR A 124 3.23 -3.30 17.11
CA TYR A 124 4.36 -4.16 17.45
C TYR A 124 5.52 -3.81 16.53
N ARG A 125 6.77 -3.97 16.97
CA ARG A 125 7.94 -3.65 16.14
C ARG A 125 8.81 -4.86 15.86
N LEU A 126 8.99 -5.19 14.59
CA LEU A 126 9.95 -6.20 14.14
C LEU A 126 11.30 -5.51 13.94
N VAL A 127 12.29 -5.91 14.72
CA VAL A 127 13.62 -5.31 14.74
C VAL A 127 14.73 -6.33 14.57
N ASP A 128 15.94 -5.86 14.31
CA ASP A 128 17.14 -6.68 14.42
C ASP A 128 17.34 -7.17 15.86
N GLY A 129 17.64 -8.47 16.00
CA GLY A 129 18.04 -9.04 17.27
C GLY A 129 17.79 -10.52 17.37
N GLY A 130 18.30 -11.15 18.43
CA GLY A 130 17.99 -12.56 18.68
C GLY A 130 16.53 -12.76 19.08
N ALA A 131 15.89 -13.79 18.54
CA ALA A 131 14.54 -14.22 18.89
C ALA A 131 14.40 -14.50 20.39
N ALA A 132 13.32 -14.03 20.99
CA ALA A 132 12.99 -14.32 22.38
C ALA A 132 12.22 -15.64 22.49
N THR A 133 12.59 -16.46 23.47
CA THR A 133 11.91 -17.73 23.73
C THR A 133 10.68 -17.50 24.63
N PRO A 134 9.53 -18.14 24.36
CA PRO A 134 8.37 -18.05 25.25
C PRO A 134 8.66 -18.65 26.63
N GLY A 135 7.92 -18.20 27.64
CA GLY A 135 8.00 -18.70 29.02
C GLY A 135 7.68 -20.20 29.13
N THR A 136 6.79 -20.71 28.26
CA THR A 136 6.51 -22.13 28.06
C THR A 136 6.73 -22.50 26.60
N SER A 137 7.70 -23.36 26.30
CA SER A 137 7.84 -23.92 24.95
C SER A 137 6.88 -25.08 24.74
N LEU A 138 6.27 -25.14 23.56
CA LEU A 138 5.47 -26.28 23.10
C LEU A 138 6.31 -27.57 23.13
N ALA A 139 5.95 -28.52 24.01
CA ALA A 139 6.71 -29.77 24.19
C ALA A 139 6.13 -30.91 23.36
N VAL A 140 7.00 -31.74 22.77
CA VAL A 140 6.62 -32.88 21.92
C VAL A 140 7.07 -34.18 22.56
N THR A 141 6.14 -35.11 22.75
CA THR A 141 6.44 -36.50 23.15
C THR A 141 6.07 -37.42 21.99
N ARG A 142 7.06 -38.15 21.49
CA ARG A 142 6.89 -39.14 20.40
C ARG A 142 6.97 -40.53 21.00
N ASN A 143 5.91 -41.32 20.84
CA ASN A 143 6.02 -42.77 20.87
C ASN A 143 6.06 -43.22 19.41
N ASP A 144 7.25 -43.58 18.94
CA ASP A 144 7.56 -43.64 17.50
C ASP A 144 6.60 -44.52 16.68
N SER A 145 5.99 -45.56 17.28
CA SER A 145 5.04 -46.44 16.59
C SER A 145 3.56 -46.08 16.75
N ASP A 146 3.16 -45.30 17.75
CA ASP A 146 1.77 -45.33 18.24
C ASP A 146 1.10 -43.95 18.37
N ILE A 147 1.74 -42.98 19.03
CA ILE A 147 1.08 -41.72 19.39
C ILE A 147 2.04 -40.53 19.34
N LEU A 148 1.58 -39.41 18.80
CA LEU A 148 2.24 -38.10 18.88
C LEU A 148 1.50 -37.26 19.91
N THR A 149 2.19 -36.69 20.89
CA THR A 149 1.59 -35.80 21.89
C THR A 149 2.25 -34.43 21.88
N ILE A 150 1.45 -33.37 21.85
CA ILE A 150 1.87 -31.97 21.96
C ILE A 150 1.32 -31.39 23.26
N SER A 151 2.20 -30.79 24.07
CA SER A 151 1.79 -30.05 25.26
C SER A 151 1.97 -28.56 25.03
N THR A 152 0.90 -27.79 25.30
CA THR A 152 0.89 -26.33 25.18
C THR A 152 1.32 -25.60 26.44
N GLY A 153 1.55 -26.32 27.53
CA GLY A 153 1.54 -25.78 28.89
C GLY A 153 0.25 -26.21 29.60
N PRO A 154 -0.87 -25.48 29.43
CA PRO A 154 -2.12 -25.79 30.12
C PRO A 154 -2.86 -27.02 29.56
N ALA A 155 -2.55 -27.46 28.34
CA ALA A 155 -3.19 -28.62 27.70
C ALA A 155 -2.19 -29.62 27.11
N ARG A 156 -2.67 -30.85 26.89
CA ARG A 156 -2.01 -31.93 26.16
C ARG A 156 -2.96 -32.50 25.12
N PHE A 157 -2.50 -32.54 23.87
CA PHE A 157 -3.22 -33.06 22.72
C PHE A 157 -2.48 -34.28 22.19
N SER A 158 -3.16 -35.39 21.95
CA SER A 158 -2.55 -36.58 21.39
C SER A 158 -3.19 -37.00 20.07
N PHE A 159 -2.39 -37.53 19.16
CA PHE A 159 -2.77 -37.95 17.81
C PHE A 159 -2.30 -39.38 17.59
N SER A 160 -3.22 -40.28 17.27
CA SER A 160 -2.93 -41.69 17.04
C SER A 160 -2.37 -41.92 15.64
N LYS A 161 -1.34 -42.76 15.54
CA LYS A 161 -0.82 -43.25 14.26
C LYS A 161 -1.55 -44.51 13.76
N LYS A 162 -2.53 -45.02 14.54
CA LYS A 162 -3.26 -46.26 14.26
C LYS A 162 -4.70 -46.02 13.81
N ARG A 163 -5.24 -44.83 14.07
CA ARG A 163 -6.58 -44.40 13.66
C ARG A 163 -6.66 -42.89 13.59
N PHE A 164 -7.39 -42.34 12.63
CA PHE A 164 -7.53 -40.90 12.49
C PHE A 164 -8.81 -40.39 13.18
N SER A 165 -8.70 -40.04 14.47
CA SER A 165 -9.85 -39.60 15.29
C SER A 165 -9.92 -38.08 15.51
N LEU A 166 -9.24 -37.28 14.67
CA LEU A 166 -8.91 -35.85 14.85
C LEU A 166 -8.05 -35.56 16.10
N PHE A 167 -8.60 -35.81 17.30
CA PHE A 167 -7.87 -35.84 18.56
C PHE A 167 -8.06 -37.22 19.21
N GLU A 168 -6.98 -37.92 19.56
CA GLU A 168 -7.09 -39.18 20.31
C GLU A 168 -7.47 -38.90 21.77
N THR A 169 -6.78 -37.93 22.39
CA THR A 169 -7.14 -37.37 23.69
C THR A 169 -6.82 -35.88 23.76
N VAL A 170 -7.62 -35.14 24.53
CA VAL A 170 -7.32 -33.76 24.95
C VAL A 170 -7.45 -33.67 26.46
N THR A 171 -6.39 -33.27 27.13
CA THR A 171 -6.34 -33.12 28.59
C THR A 171 -6.00 -31.68 28.96
N VAL A 172 -6.82 -31.04 29.79
CA VAL A 172 -6.58 -29.70 30.35
C VAL A 172 -6.36 -29.84 31.85
N GLY A 173 -5.20 -29.42 32.35
CA GLY A 173 -4.78 -29.71 33.72
C GLY A 173 -4.74 -31.22 34.00
N SER A 174 -5.53 -31.69 34.97
CA SER A 174 -5.67 -33.12 35.31
C SER A 174 -6.87 -33.82 34.66
N SER A 175 -7.71 -33.09 33.92
CA SER A 175 -8.98 -33.60 33.40
C SER A 175 -8.86 -33.94 31.92
N THR A 176 -9.17 -35.19 31.55
CA THR A 176 -9.32 -35.60 30.16
C THR A 176 -10.70 -35.16 29.67
N LEU A 177 -10.72 -34.22 28.73
CA LEU A 177 -11.94 -33.62 28.19
C LEU A 177 -12.42 -34.30 26.91
N VAL A 178 -11.49 -34.83 26.13
CA VAL A 178 -11.78 -35.64 24.94
C VAL A 178 -11.05 -36.95 25.09
N ALA A 179 -11.77 -38.05 24.86
CA ALA A 179 -11.24 -39.38 24.69
C ALA A 179 -11.99 -40.02 23.52
N ALA A 180 -11.31 -40.21 22.39
CA ALA A 180 -11.97 -40.62 21.17
C ALA A 180 -12.66 -42.00 21.29
N GLY A 181 -13.96 -42.05 21.05
CA GLY A 181 -14.74 -43.26 20.79
C GLY A 181 -14.45 -43.86 19.40
N SER A 182 -15.23 -44.88 19.01
CA SER A 182 -15.08 -45.53 17.70
C SER A 182 -15.45 -44.64 16.51
N ASP A 183 -16.29 -43.64 16.76
CA ASP A 183 -16.92 -42.83 15.73
C ASP A 183 -16.33 -41.40 15.66
N SER A 184 -15.32 -41.07 16.49
CA SER A 184 -14.71 -39.75 16.50
C SER A 184 -13.89 -39.47 15.24
N GLY A 185 -13.72 -38.20 14.91
CA GLY A 185 -13.00 -37.74 13.73
C GLY A 185 -13.96 -37.25 12.65
N VAL A 186 -13.58 -37.44 11.39
CA VAL A 186 -14.40 -37.13 10.21
C VAL A 186 -15.29 -38.33 9.87
N VAL A 187 -16.59 -38.08 9.70
CA VAL A 187 -17.60 -39.07 9.31
C VAL A 187 -18.35 -38.54 8.10
N ALA A 188 -18.56 -39.40 7.11
CA ALA A 188 -19.44 -39.14 5.96
C ALA A 188 -20.49 -40.24 5.80
N VAL A 189 -21.67 -39.88 5.29
CA VAL A 189 -22.80 -40.78 5.05
C VAL A 189 -23.18 -40.72 3.56
N GLU A 190 -23.17 -41.86 2.87
CA GLU A 190 -23.58 -41.94 1.46
C GLU A 190 -25.12 -41.89 1.29
N PRO A 191 -25.66 -41.60 0.10
CA PRO A 191 -27.11 -41.53 -0.15
C PRO A 191 -27.93 -42.81 0.10
N GLY A 192 -27.26 -43.92 0.47
CA GLY A 192 -27.86 -45.18 0.93
C GLY A 192 -27.73 -45.45 2.43
N GLY A 193 -27.13 -44.54 3.22
CA GLY A 193 -26.94 -44.66 4.66
C GLY A 193 -25.66 -45.37 5.12
N GLY A 194 -24.80 -45.80 4.18
CA GLY A 194 -23.47 -46.34 4.49
C GLY A 194 -22.55 -45.27 5.10
N ARG A 195 -21.90 -45.60 6.22
CA ARG A 195 -20.99 -44.70 6.94
C ARG A 195 -19.53 -44.94 6.56
N TYR A 196 -18.79 -43.86 6.36
CA TYR A 196 -17.35 -43.84 6.11
C TYR A 196 -16.68 -43.02 7.20
N LEU A 197 -15.67 -43.58 7.85
CA LEU A 197 -15.03 -42.98 9.01
C LEU A 197 -13.53 -42.88 8.79
N SER A 198 -12.98 -41.72 9.14
CA SER A 198 -11.53 -41.53 9.24
C SER A 198 -10.89 -42.44 10.30
N ALA A 199 -11.58 -42.68 11.41
CA ALA A 199 -11.09 -43.57 12.47
C ALA A 199 -11.10 -45.07 12.11
N ALA A 200 -11.72 -45.47 11.00
CA ALA A 200 -11.77 -46.87 10.57
C ALA A 200 -10.46 -47.37 9.91
N GLY A 201 -9.53 -46.47 9.60
CA GLY A 201 -8.20 -46.79 9.07
C GLY A 201 -7.09 -46.03 9.78
N ALA A 202 -5.85 -46.55 9.67
CA ALA A 202 -4.68 -45.81 10.12
C ALA A 202 -4.42 -44.61 9.19
N PRO A 203 -4.06 -43.43 9.74
CA PRO A 203 -3.63 -42.32 8.89
C PRO A 203 -2.38 -42.70 8.11
N GLU A 204 -2.30 -42.22 6.87
CA GLU A 204 -1.11 -42.32 6.02
C GLU A 204 0.06 -41.55 6.62
N GLU A 205 -0.24 -40.43 7.28
CA GLU A 205 0.77 -39.57 7.91
C GLU A 205 0.23 -38.92 9.19
N VAL A 206 1.09 -38.83 10.22
CA VAL A 206 0.96 -37.93 11.37
C VAL A 206 2.30 -37.26 11.59
N ALA A 207 2.43 -36.00 11.15
CA ALA A 207 3.69 -35.28 11.13
C ALA A 207 3.57 -33.85 11.65
N LEU A 208 4.68 -33.27 12.10
CA LEU A 208 4.77 -31.84 12.36
C LEU A 208 5.09 -31.13 11.04
N GLU A 209 4.16 -30.31 10.57
CA GLU A 209 4.35 -29.44 9.40
C GLU A 209 4.94 -28.08 9.80
N THR A 210 4.58 -27.60 11.00
CA THR A 210 5.22 -26.45 11.65
C THR A 210 5.71 -26.87 13.04
N ASP A 211 6.97 -26.61 13.35
CA ASP A 211 7.63 -27.06 14.59
C ASP A 211 8.33 -25.91 15.34
N GLY A 212 7.63 -24.80 15.59
CA GLY A 212 8.20 -23.68 16.32
C GLY A 212 7.74 -23.57 17.77
N ALA A 213 8.25 -22.56 18.46
CA ALA A 213 8.03 -22.37 19.89
C ALA A 213 6.66 -21.76 20.23
N MET A 214 6.12 -20.90 19.34
CA MET A 214 4.82 -20.25 19.52
C MET A 214 3.68 -21.07 18.92
N ARG A 215 3.93 -21.71 17.77
CA ARG A 215 2.94 -22.50 17.03
C ARG A 215 3.55 -23.83 16.60
N LYS A 216 2.82 -24.91 16.84
CA LYS A 216 3.05 -26.22 16.20
C LYS A 216 1.81 -26.65 15.44
N THR A 217 2.01 -27.12 14.21
CA THR A 217 0.92 -27.62 13.37
C THR A 217 1.15 -29.09 13.09
N VAL A 218 0.23 -29.92 13.57
CA VAL A 218 0.20 -31.36 13.29
C VAL A 218 -0.62 -31.59 12.03
N ARG A 219 0.01 -32.15 11.00
CA ARG A 219 -0.67 -32.61 9.79
C ARG A 219 -1.00 -34.09 9.93
N VAL A 220 -2.28 -34.42 9.79
CA VAL A 220 -2.80 -35.79 9.75
C VAL A 220 -3.44 -36.03 8.39
N ARG A 221 -2.97 -37.03 7.65
CA ARG A 221 -3.51 -37.42 6.33
C ARG A 221 -4.07 -38.83 6.38
N GLY A 222 -5.26 -39.05 5.83
CA GLY A 222 -5.87 -40.38 5.73
C GLY A 222 -7.21 -40.36 5.01
N GLY A 223 -7.80 -41.55 4.82
CA GLY A 223 -9.06 -41.73 4.11
C GLY A 223 -10.30 -41.83 4.99
N LEU A 224 -11.48 -41.64 4.39
CA LEU A 224 -12.77 -42.03 4.96
C LEU A 224 -13.14 -43.44 4.50
N TYR A 225 -12.98 -44.42 5.40
CA TYR A 225 -13.15 -45.84 5.07
C TYR A 225 -14.51 -46.38 5.49
N GLY A 226 -15.13 -47.17 4.62
CA GLY A 226 -16.43 -47.79 4.83
C GLY A 226 -16.55 -49.14 4.12
N PRO A 227 -17.77 -49.70 4.01
CA PRO A 227 -17.99 -51.06 3.50
C PRO A 227 -17.53 -51.30 2.06
N THR A 228 -17.51 -50.27 1.23
CA THR A 228 -17.15 -50.36 -0.21
C THR A 228 -15.73 -49.91 -0.51
N GLY A 229 -14.95 -49.55 0.51
CA GLY A 229 -13.61 -48.98 0.37
C GLY A 229 -13.54 -47.56 0.90
N GLU A 230 -12.75 -46.72 0.23
CA GLU A 230 -12.58 -45.32 0.60
C GLU A 230 -13.48 -44.39 -0.22
N LEU A 231 -14.17 -43.47 0.47
CA LEU A 231 -15.07 -42.50 -0.17
C LEU A 231 -14.35 -41.22 -0.61
N LEU A 232 -13.64 -40.59 0.33
CA LEU A 232 -12.89 -39.34 0.17
C LEU A 232 -11.60 -39.48 0.98
N ASP A 233 -10.56 -38.72 0.61
CA ASP A 233 -9.43 -38.49 1.52
C ASP A 233 -9.62 -37.20 2.30
N CYS A 234 -8.89 -37.09 3.42
CA CYS A 234 -8.92 -35.91 4.25
C CYS A 234 -7.54 -35.60 4.86
N THR A 235 -7.23 -34.30 4.91
CA THR A 235 -6.03 -33.75 5.54
C THR A 235 -6.45 -32.76 6.62
N ALA A 236 -6.12 -33.04 7.88
CA ALA A 236 -6.28 -32.09 8.98
C ALA A 236 -4.94 -31.47 9.36
N ARG A 237 -4.88 -30.13 9.32
CA ARG A 237 -3.78 -29.32 9.86
C ARG A 237 -4.24 -28.68 11.17
N ILE A 238 -3.72 -29.20 12.28
CA ILE A 238 -4.16 -28.86 13.63
C ILE A 238 -3.09 -27.98 14.27
N SER A 239 -3.34 -26.68 14.30
CA SER A 239 -2.45 -25.68 14.87
C SER A 239 -2.72 -25.48 16.36
N LEU A 240 -1.67 -25.64 17.16
CA LEU A 240 -1.64 -25.51 18.61
C LEU A 240 -0.66 -24.40 19.00
N PHE A 241 -1.02 -23.62 20.01
CA PHE A 241 -0.30 -22.41 20.39
C PHE A 241 0.20 -22.47 21.83
N ALA A 242 1.35 -21.85 22.10
CA ALA A 242 1.93 -21.77 23.44
C ALA A 242 0.95 -21.13 24.44
N ASP A 243 0.87 -21.68 25.65
CA ASP A 243 0.02 -21.22 26.74
C ASP A 243 -1.49 -21.13 26.41
N ARG A 244 -1.93 -21.79 25.33
CA ARG A 244 -3.35 -21.88 24.93
C ARG A 244 -3.92 -23.28 25.15
N THR A 245 -5.23 -23.34 25.32
CA THR A 245 -5.99 -24.58 25.36
C THR A 245 -6.81 -24.81 24.10
N ASP A 246 -6.75 -23.90 23.12
CA ASP A 246 -7.54 -23.97 21.89
C ASP A 246 -6.74 -24.61 20.74
N ALA A 247 -7.45 -25.19 19.78
CA ALA A 247 -6.88 -25.77 18.56
C ALA A 247 -7.59 -25.22 17.32
N LYS A 248 -6.80 -24.71 16.36
CA LYS A 248 -7.31 -24.32 15.03
C LYS A 248 -7.11 -25.49 14.07
N VAL A 249 -8.20 -26.03 13.54
CA VAL A 249 -8.21 -27.16 12.61
C VAL A 249 -8.53 -26.62 11.21
N GLN A 250 -7.62 -26.77 10.27
CA GLN A 250 -7.89 -26.63 8.83
C GLN A 250 -8.08 -28.04 8.26
N LEU A 251 -9.30 -28.37 7.83
CA LEU A 251 -9.65 -29.68 7.26
C LEU A 251 -9.89 -29.53 5.77
N THR A 252 -9.08 -30.20 4.96
CA THR A 252 -9.30 -30.37 3.52
C THR A 252 -9.87 -31.76 3.27
N VAL A 253 -10.98 -31.85 2.53
CA VAL A 253 -11.58 -33.10 2.07
C VAL A 253 -11.51 -33.14 0.55
N ARG A 254 -11.10 -34.27 -0.04
CA ARG A 254 -10.84 -34.37 -1.48
C ARG A 254 -11.36 -35.66 -2.10
N ASN A 255 -11.87 -35.57 -3.32
CA ASN A 255 -12.12 -36.73 -4.17
C ASN A 255 -10.85 -37.05 -4.99
N ARG A 256 -10.03 -37.95 -4.47
CA ARG A 256 -8.79 -38.39 -5.13
C ARG A 256 -8.96 -39.37 -6.30
N ARG A 257 -10.19 -39.63 -6.74
CA ARG A 257 -10.41 -40.51 -7.90
C ARG A 257 -10.05 -39.76 -9.16
N ASP A 258 -9.38 -40.44 -10.08
CA ASP A 258 -9.09 -39.85 -11.38
C ASP A 258 -10.36 -39.71 -12.22
N PRO A 259 -10.46 -38.65 -13.05
CA PRO A 259 -11.52 -38.54 -14.03
C PRO A 259 -11.48 -39.70 -15.00
N GLN A 260 -12.64 -40.11 -15.51
CA GLN A 260 -12.65 -40.97 -16.69
C GLN A 260 -12.10 -40.21 -17.88
N VAL A 261 -11.31 -40.87 -18.73
CA VAL A 261 -10.70 -40.25 -19.90
C VAL A 261 -11.30 -40.83 -21.17
N SER A 262 -11.73 -39.96 -22.09
CA SER A 262 -12.21 -40.33 -23.43
C SER A 262 -11.47 -39.50 -24.47
N GLU A 263 -10.88 -40.15 -25.48
CA GLU A 263 -10.07 -39.47 -26.51
C GLU A 263 -8.97 -38.56 -25.93
N GLY A 264 -8.40 -38.96 -24.79
CA GLY A 264 -7.37 -38.19 -24.08
C GLY A 264 -7.92 -37.05 -23.22
N GLN A 265 -9.24 -36.87 -23.13
CA GLN A 265 -9.92 -35.78 -22.41
C GLN A 265 -10.57 -36.24 -21.09
N PRO A 266 -10.40 -35.52 -19.97
CA PRO A 266 -11.06 -35.85 -18.71
C PRO A 266 -12.55 -35.50 -18.77
N LEU A 267 -13.42 -36.47 -18.50
CA LEU A 267 -14.87 -36.34 -18.46
C LEU A 267 -15.35 -35.93 -17.06
N CYS A 268 -14.92 -34.75 -16.59
CA CYS A 268 -15.21 -34.26 -15.23
C CYS A 268 -15.69 -32.80 -15.17
N CYS A 269 -16.29 -32.28 -16.24
CA CYS A 269 -16.85 -30.93 -16.26
C CYS A 269 -18.11 -30.80 -15.39
N GLU A 270 -19.06 -31.73 -15.53
CA GLU A 270 -20.37 -31.66 -14.88
C GLU A 270 -20.35 -32.17 -13.42
N ILE A 271 -21.15 -31.54 -12.56
CA ILE A 271 -21.46 -32.04 -11.22
C ILE A 271 -22.12 -33.43 -11.35
N GLY A 272 -21.58 -34.42 -10.63
CA GLY A 272 -22.07 -35.80 -10.72
C GLY A 272 -21.53 -36.59 -11.92
N CYS A 273 -20.50 -36.09 -12.62
CA CYS A 273 -19.77 -36.83 -13.65
C CYS A 273 -19.20 -38.18 -13.15
N PRO A 274 -18.81 -39.11 -14.05
CA PRO A 274 -18.22 -40.38 -13.64
C PRO A 274 -17.05 -40.22 -12.66
N ASN A 275 -16.98 -41.12 -11.68
CA ASN A 275 -16.03 -41.08 -10.56
C ASN A 275 -16.23 -39.93 -9.55
N SER A 276 -17.32 -39.16 -9.64
CA SER A 276 -17.71 -38.25 -8.55
C SER A 276 -17.96 -38.99 -7.23
N ALA A 277 -17.64 -38.34 -6.11
CA ALA A 277 -17.92 -38.83 -4.77
C ALA A 277 -19.18 -38.16 -4.22
N ALA A 278 -20.25 -38.95 -4.08
CA ALA A 278 -21.53 -38.47 -3.56
C ALA A 278 -21.75 -38.86 -2.09
N PHE A 279 -22.27 -37.94 -1.30
CA PHE A 279 -22.64 -38.14 0.10
C PHE A 279 -23.78 -37.21 0.51
N SER A 280 -24.59 -37.62 1.48
CA SER A 280 -25.69 -36.81 2.00
C SER A 280 -25.29 -36.01 3.24
N GLU A 281 -24.22 -36.43 3.92
CA GLU A 281 -23.73 -35.72 5.10
C GLU A 281 -22.22 -35.91 5.32
N LEU A 282 -21.53 -34.89 5.80
CA LEU A 282 -20.16 -34.96 6.32
C LEU A 282 -19.96 -34.02 7.52
N PHE A 283 -19.50 -34.59 8.62
CA PHE A 283 -19.36 -33.90 9.91
C PHE A 283 -18.14 -34.36 10.71
N LEU A 284 -17.69 -33.49 11.61
CA LEU A 284 -16.66 -33.76 12.59
C LEU A 284 -17.31 -34.14 13.92
N VAL A 285 -16.97 -35.33 14.43
CA VAL A 285 -17.47 -35.87 15.69
C VAL A 285 -16.41 -35.73 16.78
N LEU A 286 -16.77 -35.06 17.86
CA LEU A 286 -15.94 -34.95 19.06
C LEU A 286 -16.68 -35.46 20.29
N ASP A 287 -16.18 -36.54 20.88
CA ASP A 287 -16.63 -37.03 22.18
C ASP A 287 -16.19 -36.02 23.26
N GLY A 288 -17.15 -35.26 23.78
CA GLY A 288 -16.93 -34.26 24.82
C GLY A 288 -16.70 -34.88 26.20
N PRO A 289 -16.50 -34.05 27.23
CA PRO A 289 -16.25 -34.53 28.59
C PRO A 289 -17.45 -35.35 29.08
N GLY A 290 -17.22 -36.65 29.30
CA GLY A 290 -18.23 -37.60 29.76
C GLY A 290 -18.85 -37.15 31.09
N ALA A 291 -20.19 -37.08 31.11
CA ALA A 291 -21.12 -36.69 32.19
C ALA A 291 -21.73 -35.26 32.11
N GLY A 292 -22.81 -35.13 31.34
CA GLY A 292 -24.03 -34.40 31.75
C GLY A 292 -24.01 -32.86 31.87
N GLY A 293 -23.10 -32.15 31.21
CA GLY A 293 -23.18 -30.68 31.10
C GLY A 293 -24.19 -30.23 30.04
N PRO A 294 -24.87 -29.08 30.20
CA PRO A 294 -25.82 -28.61 29.20
C PRO A 294 -25.12 -28.16 27.91
N SER A 295 -25.79 -28.35 26.78
CA SER A 295 -25.43 -27.77 25.48
C SER A 295 -25.66 -26.26 25.51
N ARG A 296 -24.80 -25.50 24.83
CA ARG A 296 -24.87 -24.05 24.73
C ARG A 296 -24.61 -23.59 23.30
N LEU A 297 -25.37 -22.58 22.89
CA LEU A 297 -25.26 -21.93 21.58
C LEU A 297 -25.17 -20.42 21.81
N GLY A 298 -24.39 -19.74 20.99
CA GLY A 298 -24.36 -18.29 20.90
C GLY A 298 -23.50 -17.85 19.71
N GLY A 299 -23.29 -16.55 19.55
CA GLY A 299 -22.45 -15.99 18.49
C GLY A 299 -23.06 -14.73 17.90
N SER A 300 -22.40 -14.14 16.90
CA SER A 300 -22.96 -12.97 16.22
C SER A 300 -24.24 -13.36 15.48
N GLY A 301 -25.30 -12.56 15.65
CA GLY A 301 -26.59 -12.81 15.03
C GLY A 301 -27.42 -13.95 15.66
N VAL A 302 -26.99 -14.53 16.78
CA VAL A 302 -27.68 -15.64 17.47
C VAL A 302 -27.74 -15.40 18.98
N ASP A 303 -28.94 -15.43 19.55
CA ASP A 303 -29.14 -15.29 21.00
C ASP A 303 -28.50 -16.46 21.77
N ALA A 304 -28.00 -16.17 22.97
CA ALA A 304 -27.43 -17.18 23.84
C ALA A 304 -28.51 -18.17 24.32
N LEU A 305 -28.32 -19.46 24.06
CA LEU A 305 -29.25 -20.53 24.42
C LEU A 305 -28.53 -21.63 25.19
N THR A 306 -29.27 -22.30 26.08
CA THR A 306 -28.77 -23.44 26.85
C THR A 306 -29.86 -24.51 26.88
N SER A 307 -29.48 -25.79 26.75
CA SER A 307 -30.38 -26.94 26.86
C SER A 307 -29.73 -28.08 27.63
N SER A 308 -30.52 -28.85 28.37
CA SER A 308 -30.10 -30.15 28.92
C SER A 308 -30.25 -31.30 27.91
N GLY A 309 -30.92 -31.06 26.78
CA GLY A 309 -31.03 -31.98 25.66
C GLY A 309 -30.25 -31.49 24.44
N THR A 310 -30.82 -31.63 23.24
CA THR A 310 -30.13 -31.28 21.99
C THR A 310 -30.30 -29.80 21.67
N LEU A 311 -29.21 -29.17 21.24
CA LEU A 311 -29.24 -27.89 20.53
C LEU A 311 -28.62 -28.06 19.16
N GLU A 312 -29.24 -27.44 18.17
CA GLU A 312 -28.76 -27.44 16.79
C GLU A 312 -28.98 -26.06 16.18
N ILE A 313 -28.02 -25.61 15.37
CA ILE A 313 -28.20 -24.48 14.45
C ILE A 313 -27.85 -24.94 13.03
N TYR A 314 -28.73 -24.66 12.07
CA TYR A 314 -28.59 -25.03 10.67
C TYR A 314 -28.74 -23.79 9.78
N GLN A 315 -27.71 -23.49 9.00
CA GLN A 315 -27.74 -22.52 7.90
C GLN A 315 -28.12 -23.24 6.61
N ASP A 316 -29.20 -22.79 5.98
CA ASP A 316 -29.73 -23.39 4.75
C ASP A 316 -29.30 -22.64 3.48
N SER A 317 -29.29 -21.30 3.50
CA SER A 317 -28.94 -20.44 2.34
C SER A 317 -28.03 -19.28 2.73
N ASN A 318 -27.69 -18.37 1.80
CA ASN A 318 -26.86 -17.20 2.10
C ASN A 318 -27.52 -16.16 3.06
N GLY A 319 -28.83 -16.24 3.29
CA GLY A 319 -29.59 -15.29 4.12
C GLY A 319 -29.84 -13.90 3.49
N GLY A 320 -29.33 -13.65 2.28
CA GLY A 320 -29.55 -12.42 1.52
C GLY A 320 -30.89 -12.40 0.78
N ASP A 321 -31.17 -11.32 0.05
CA ASP A 321 -32.40 -11.18 -0.73
C ASP A 321 -32.42 -12.11 -1.95
N SER A 322 -31.25 -12.43 -2.50
CA SER A 322 -31.06 -13.36 -3.63
C SER A 322 -30.99 -14.83 -3.24
N TRP A 323 -31.25 -15.22 -1.98
CA TRP A 323 -31.10 -16.60 -1.48
C TRP A 323 -31.81 -17.69 -2.30
N ALA A 324 -32.90 -17.34 -2.98
CA ALA A 324 -33.72 -18.28 -3.77
C ALA A 324 -33.43 -18.22 -5.27
N ARG A 325 -32.43 -17.44 -5.70
CA ARG A 325 -32.16 -17.13 -7.11
C ARG A 325 -31.98 -18.38 -7.97
N HIS A 326 -31.24 -19.36 -7.47
CA HIS A 326 -30.87 -20.57 -8.21
C HIS A 326 -31.82 -21.76 -7.97
N ARG A 327 -32.96 -21.55 -7.27
CA ARG A 327 -33.92 -22.64 -7.01
C ARG A 327 -34.48 -23.20 -8.32
N GLY A 328 -34.36 -24.51 -8.48
CA GLY A 328 -34.77 -25.22 -9.69
C GLY A 328 -33.62 -25.53 -10.66
N SER A 329 -32.45 -24.93 -10.47
CA SER A 329 -31.25 -25.14 -11.31
C SER A 329 -30.38 -26.31 -10.83
N ASN A 330 -31.00 -27.44 -10.47
CA ASN A 330 -30.25 -28.63 -10.03
C ASN A 330 -29.28 -29.10 -11.13
N PRO A 331 -28.06 -29.54 -10.78
CA PRO A 331 -27.59 -29.96 -9.46
C PRO A 331 -26.69 -28.94 -8.71
N ARG A 332 -26.74 -27.64 -9.05
CA ARG A 332 -25.95 -26.60 -8.35
C ARG A 332 -26.27 -26.56 -6.85
N PRO A 333 -25.30 -26.32 -5.94
CA PRO A 333 -25.56 -26.33 -4.51
C PRO A 333 -26.74 -25.46 -4.03
N GLN A 334 -26.86 -24.25 -4.57
CA GLN A 334 -27.90 -23.28 -4.22
C GLN A 334 -29.31 -23.70 -4.66
N SER A 335 -29.47 -24.66 -5.57
CA SER A 335 -30.80 -25.05 -6.05
C SER A 335 -31.61 -25.84 -5.01
N TYR A 336 -30.92 -26.43 -4.03
CA TYR A 336 -31.49 -27.32 -3.01
C TYR A 336 -31.87 -26.61 -1.71
N VAL A 337 -31.62 -25.31 -1.60
CA VAL A 337 -32.03 -24.52 -0.43
C VAL A 337 -33.55 -24.44 -0.32
N SER A 338 -34.03 -24.45 0.92
CA SER A 338 -35.44 -24.56 1.29
C SER A 338 -35.98 -23.31 2.01
N PHE A 339 -35.13 -22.50 2.65
CA PHE A 339 -35.52 -21.24 3.29
C PHE A 339 -34.37 -20.21 3.36
N ARG A 340 -34.73 -18.93 3.54
CA ARG A 340 -33.76 -17.84 3.77
C ARG A 340 -33.09 -17.99 5.13
N GLY A 341 -31.76 -18.04 5.14
CA GLY A 341 -30.94 -17.92 6.35
C GLY A 341 -30.83 -19.19 7.19
N TYR A 342 -30.98 -19.06 8.50
CA TYR A 342 -30.77 -20.13 9.49
C TYR A 342 -31.97 -20.38 10.39
N ARG A 343 -31.97 -21.57 11.00
CA ARG A 343 -32.89 -21.95 12.08
C ARG A 343 -32.15 -22.60 13.23
N VAL A 344 -32.67 -22.41 14.43
CA VAL A 344 -32.18 -23.05 15.67
C VAL A 344 -33.23 -24.00 16.17
N TYR A 345 -32.81 -25.22 16.52
CA TYR A 345 -33.64 -26.25 17.09
C TYR A 345 -33.20 -26.57 18.51
N ARG A 346 -34.18 -26.74 19.40
CA ARG A 346 -34.01 -27.26 20.75
C ARG A 346 -34.89 -28.49 20.89
N ASP A 347 -34.27 -29.63 21.19
CA ASP A 347 -34.96 -30.92 21.34
C ASP A 347 -35.88 -31.23 20.14
N GLY A 348 -35.41 -30.91 18.93
CA GLY A 348 -36.13 -31.06 17.66
C GLY A 348 -37.15 -29.97 17.32
N GLY A 349 -37.52 -29.11 18.26
CA GLY A 349 -38.42 -27.97 18.02
C GLY A 349 -37.68 -26.70 17.59
N GLN A 350 -38.12 -26.02 16.54
CA GLN A 350 -37.54 -24.74 16.14
C GLN A 350 -37.84 -23.66 17.21
N VAL A 351 -36.81 -22.94 17.65
CA VAL A 351 -36.92 -21.91 18.70
C VAL A 351 -36.43 -20.52 18.27
N ALA A 352 -35.61 -20.43 17.21
CA ALA A 352 -35.13 -19.17 16.66
C ALA A 352 -34.78 -19.31 15.17
N GLY A 353 -34.49 -18.18 14.52
CA GLY A 353 -33.98 -18.10 13.15
C GLY A 353 -33.61 -16.67 12.78
N GLY A 354 -32.90 -16.51 11.67
CA GLY A 354 -32.41 -15.23 11.16
C GLY A 354 -31.65 -15.43 9.86
N ASP A 355 -30.83 -14.46 9.45
CA ASP A 355 -30.21 -14.47 8.12
C ASP A 355 -28.77 -15.02 8.10
N ARG A 356 -27.82 -14.32 8.76
CA ARG A 356 -26.37 -14.56 8.62
C ARG A 356 -25.68 -14.69 9.99
N PRO A 357 -25.76 -15.85 10.66
CA PRO A 357 -25.14 -16.07 11.94
C PRO A 357 -23.65 -16.37 11.79
N SER A 358 -22.89 -16.06 12.83
CA SER A 358 -21.54 -16.62 13.03
C SER A 358 -21.50 -17.34 14.37
N PRO A 359 -22.01 -18.58 14.43
CA PRO A 359 -22.30 -19.25 15.68
C PRO A 359 -21.10 -20.00 16.26
N TRP A 360 -21.21 -20.28 17.55
CA TRP A 360 -20.47 -21.32 18.23
C TRP A 360 -21.43 -22.24 18.99
N MET A 361 -21.03 -23.50 19.12
CA MET A 361 -21.76 -24.51 19.86
C MET A 361 -20.83 -25.13 20.89
N GLY A 362 -21.31 -25.43 22.08
CA GLY A 362 -20.50 -26.05 23.11
C GLY A 362 -21.26 -26.95 24.05
N VAL A 363 -20.52 -27.85 24.68
CA VAL A 363 -21.02 -28.83 25.66
C VAL A 363 -20.10 -28.82 26.88
N GLY A 364 -20.67 -28.87 28.08
CA GLY A 364 -19.86 -28.99 29.29
C GLY A 364 -20.43 -28.34 30.55
N GLY A 365 -19.71 -28.54 31.66
CA GLY A 365 -20.10 -28.11 33.00
C GLY A 365 -18.89 -27.94 33.91
N ALA A 366 -19.04 -28.25 35.20
CA ALA A 366 -17.97 -28.10 36.19
C ALA A 366 -16.81 -29.11 36.03
N GLY A 367 -17.02 -30.21 35.30
CA GLY A 367 -16.00 -31.25 35.05
C GLY A 367 -15.22 -31.08 33.74
N GLY A 368 -15.51 -30.05 32.95
CA GLY A 368 -14.92 -29.83 31.63
C GLY A 368 -15.89 -29.18 30.65
N ALA A 369 -15.35 -28.46 29.66
CA ALA A 369 -16.12 -27.89 28.56
C ALA A 369 -15.34 -27.86 27.25
N VAL A 370 -16.07 -27.99 26.15
CA VAL A 370 -15.57 -27.79 24.79
C VAL A 370 -16.56 -26.90 24.02
N ALA A 371 -16.03 -25.98 23.22
CA ALA A 371 -16.80 -25.19 22.26
C ALA A 371 -16.16 -25.29 20.88
N ALA A 372 -16.98 -25.25 19.83
CA ALA A 372 -16.57 -25.22 18.44
C ALA A 372 -17.21 -24.06 17.68
N SER A 373 -16.48 -23.51 16.72
CA SER A 373 -16.98 -22.52 15.76
C SER A 373 -16.35 -22.76 14.40
N VAL A 374 -17.07 -22.48 13.32
CA VAL A 374 -16.61 -22.68 11.94
C VAL A 374 -16.49 -21.32 11.28
N ARG A 375 -15.35 -21.05 10.64
CA ARG A 375 -15.15 -19.80 9.92
C ARG A 375 -15.92 -19.81 8.61
N GLY A 376 -16.55 -18.69 8.27
CA GLY A 376 -17.32 -18.59 7.03
C GLY A 376 -18.60 -19.43 7.05
N PHE A 377 -19.26 -19.54 8.22
CA PHE A 377 -20.40 -20.43 8.45
C PHE A 377 -21.56 -20.18 7.49
N TRP A 378 -22.00 -18.93 7.35
CA TRP A 378 -23.09 -18.60 6.43
C TRP A 378 -22.61 -18.45 4.99
N GLN A 379 -21.35 -18.05 4.76
CA GLN A 379 -20.79 -17.88 3.43
C GLN A 379 -20.62 -19.23 2.70
N ASN A 380 -20.20 -20.26 3.42
CA ASN A 380 -20.01 -21.63 2.89
C ASN A 380 -21.23 -22.51 3.17
N TYR A 381 -22.43 -21.96 3.21
CA TYR A 381 -23.64 -22.73 3.46
C TYR A 381 -23.78 -23.90 2.44
N PRO A 382 -24.53 -24.96 2.78
CA PRO A 382 -25.13 -25.23 4.09
C PRO A 382 -24.09 -25.61 5.16
N LYS A 383 -24.42 -25.32 6.43
CA LYS A 383 -23.58 -25.66 7.61
C LYS A 383 -24.47 -25.94 8.81
N ALA A 384 -24.07 -26.84 9.70
CA ALA A 384 -24.74 -27.01 10.99
C ALA A 384 -23.76 -27.23 12.16
N LEU A 385 -24.20 -26.86 13.36
CA LEU A 385 -23.57 -27.25 14.61
C LEU A 385 -24.61 -27.93 15.49
N GLU A 386 -24.29 -29.09 16.04
CA GLU A 386 -25.16 -29.83 16.96
C GLU A 386 -24.41 -30.20 18.25
N ALA A 387 -25.09 -30.11 19.38
CA ALA A 387 -24.58 -30.61 20.65
C ALA A 387 -25.65 -31.32 21.47
N THR A 388 -25.28 -32.48 22.02
CA THR A 388 -26.06 -33.26 22.98
C THR A 388 -25.29 -33.41 24.30
N ALA A 389 -25.85 -34.15 25.27
CA ALA A 389 -25.18 -34.43 26.54
C ALA A 389 -23.97 -35.37 26.36
N GLY A 390 -22.84 -34.83 25.92
CA GLY A 390 -21.55 -35.52 25.77
C GLY A 390 -20.99 -35.59 24.35
N LEU A 391 -21.70 -35.03 23.37
CA LEU A 391 -21.30 -35.03 21.97
C LEU A 391 -21.36 -33.62 21.39
N LEU A 392 -20.36 -33.27 20.58
CA LEU A 392 -20.35 -32.05 19.79
C LEU A 392 -20.06 -32.42 18.33
N GLU A 393 -20.98 -32.07 17.44
CA GLU A 393 -20.88 -32.32 16.02
C GLU A 393 -20.80 -31.01 15.24
N VAL A 394 -19.86 -30.96 14.30
CA VAL A 394 -19.68 -29.85 13.37
C VAL A 394 -19.95 -30.38 11.96
N ALA A 395 -21.16 -30.17 11.47
CA ALA A 395 -21.55 -30.59 10.13
C ALA A 395 -21.09 -29.55 9.10
N LEU A 396 -20.05 -29.92 8.35
CA LEU A 396 -19.54 -29.13 7.24
C LEU A 396 -20.47 -29.24 6.03
N PHE A 397 -21.18 -30.36 5.93
CA PHE A 397 -22.16 -30.69 4.91
C PHE A 397 -23.33 -31.41 5.58
N PRO A 398 -24.34 -30.70 6.11
CA PRO A 398 -25.43 -31.28 6.91
C PRO A 398 -26.52 -32.01 6.09
N ASP A 399 -27.15 -33.02 6.69
CA ASP A 399 -28.19 -33.86 6.07
C ASP A 399 -29.52 -33.14 5.79
N ARG A 400 -29.77 -32.01 6.47
CA ARG A 400 -30.94 -31.16 6.26
C ARG A 400 -30.95 -30.47 4.89
N TYR A 401 -29.82 -30.51 4.21
CA TYR A 401 -29.69 -30.04 2.84
C TYR A 401 -30.63 -30.82 1.91
N GLY A 402 -31.33 -30.12 1.03
CA GLY A 402 -32.38 -30.72 0.19
C GLY A 402 -31.90 -31.66 -0.91
N GLY A 403 -30.58 -31.91 -1.02
CA GLY A 403 -29.93 -32.73 -2.04
C GLY A 403 -28.75 -33.51 -1.49
N ASP A 404 -28.02 -34.18 -2.39
CA ASP A 404 -26.73 -34.81 -2.07
C ASP A 404 -25.57 -33.90 -2.48
N TYR A 405 -24.47 -33.99 -1.75
CA TYR A 405 -23.21 -33.35 -2.12
C TYR A 405 -22.46 -34.22 -3.12
N SER A 406 -21.79 -33.58 -4.08
CA SER A 406 -21.02 -34.29 -5.11
C SER A 406 -19.70 -33.59 -5.36
N PHE A 407 -18.60 -34.27 -5.03
CA PHE A 407 -17.25 -33.83 -5.37
C PHE A 407 -16.84 -34.50 -6.68
N ARG A 408 -16.56 -33.70 -7.70
CA ARG A 408 -16.01 -34.17 -8.98
C ARG A 408 -14.60 -34.74 -8.77
N PRO A 409 -14.12 -35.60 -9.68
CA PRO A 409 -12.74 -36.07 -9.67
C PRO A 409 -11.74 -34.93 -9.50
N GLY A 410 -10.84 -35.03 -8.52
CA GLY A 410 -9.82 -34.03 -8.22
C GLY A 410 -10.28 -32.82 -7.41
N GLU A 411 -11.57 -32.57 -7.21
CA GLU A 411 -12.02 -31.46 -6.36
C GLU A 411 -11.67 -31.67 -4.89
N GLN A 412 -11.36 -30.57 -4.21
CA GLN A 412 -11.25 -30.55 -2.75
C GLN A 412 -12.01 -29.36 -2.15
N LYS A 413 -12.20 -29.38 -0.83
CA LYS A 413 -12.72 -28.22 -0.09
C LYS A 413 -12.07 -28.14 1.27
N THR A 414 -11.63 -26.94 1.62
CA THR A 414 -10.97 -26.64 2.88
C THR A 414 -11.88 -25.84 3.81
N HIS A 415 -12.00 -26.30 5.07
CA HIS A 415 -12.76 -25.65 6.13
C HIS A 415 -11.89 -25.33 7.34
N GLU A 416 -12.14 -24.21 8.01
CA GLU A 416 -11.47 -23.84 9.26
C GLU A 416 -12.43 -23.96 10.44
N VAL A 417 -12.04 -24.74 11.45
CA VAL A 417 -12.80 -24.97 12.69
C VAL A 417 -11.91 -24.63 13.89
N LEU A 418 -12.44 -23.84 14.81
CA LEU A 418 -11.81 -23.58 16.11
C LEU A 418 -12.46 -24.48 17.16
N TYR A 419 -11.64 -25.22 17.90
CA TYR A 419 -12.05 -25.88 19.14
C TYR A 419 -11.41 -25.19 20.35
N SER A 420 -12.22 -24.79 21.32
CA SER A 420 -11.78 -24.21 22.58
C SER A 420 -12.05 -25.17 23.73
N PHE A 421 -11.06 -25.42 24.59
CA PHE A 421 -11.13 -26.40 25.66
C PHE A 421 -10.93 -25.74 27.04
N GLY A 422 -11.75 -26.11 28.02
CA GLY A 422 -11.67 -25.55 29.37
C GLY A 422 -11.95 -26.57 30.46
N SER A 423 -11.34 -26.38 31.64
CA SER A 423 -11.65 -27.19 32.83
C SER A 423 -13.09 -26.99 33.32
N SER A 424 -13.72 -25.88 32.94
CA SER A 424 -15.15 -25.60 33.08
C SER A 424 -15.60 -24.62 32.00
N TRP A 425 -16.91 -24.51 31.80
CA TRP A 425 -17.47 -23.46 30.94
C TRP A 425 -17.10 -22.06 31.45
N ASN A 426 -16.72 -21.15 30.54
CA ASN A 426 -16.53 -19.73 30.84
C ASN A 426 -16.88 -18.87 29.62
N ALA A 427 -17.18 -17.58 29.85
CA ALA A 427 -17.58 -16.65 28.79
C ALA A 427 -16.49 -16.42 27.72
N GLY A 428 -15.22 -16.49 28.11
CA GLY A 428 -14.08 -16.29 27.20
C GLY A 428 -13.99 -17.32 26.06
N MET A 429 -14.63 -18.49 26.21
CA MET A 429 -14.77 -19.45 25.10
C MET A 429 -15.65 -18.91 23.96
N GLY A 430 -16.71 -18.15 24.30
CA GLY A 430 -17.56 -17.48 23.32
C GLY A 430 -16.85 -16.28 22.67
N ASP A 431 -16.11 -15.49 23.46
CA ASP A 431 -15.30 -14.38 22.93
C ASP A 431 -14.23 -14.87 21.97
N ARG A 432 -13.60 -16.02 22.25
CA ARG A 432 -12.63 -16.66 21.35
C ARG A 432 -13.27 -17.11 20.04
N ALA A 433 -14.49 -17.61 20.08
CA ALA A 433 -15.22 -17.97 18.86
C ALA A 433 -15.57 -16.75 18.01
N LEU A 434 -15.98 -15.63 18.64
CA LEU A 434 -16.18 -14.36 17.91
C LEU A 434 -14.86 -13.88 17.28
N ALA A 435 -13.75 -13.99 18.00
CA ALA A 435 -12.42 -13.65 17.49
C ALA A 435 -12.01 -14.44 16.25
N PHE A 436 -12.41 -15.71 16.19
CA PHE A 436 -12.08 -16.59 15.07
C PHE A 436 -12.79 -16.21 13.77
N GLN A 437 -13.96 -15.57 13.86
CA GLN A 437 -14.72 -15.13 12.68
C GLN A 437 -14.05 -13.94 12.00
N GLU A 438 -13.60 -12.98 12.82
CA GLU A 438 -12.89 -11.77 12.40
C GLU A 438 -11.54 -11.69 13.14
N PRO A 439 -10.52 -12.42 12.66
CA PRO A 439 -9.20 -12.43 13.29
C PRO A 439 -8.53 -11.06 13.20
N LEU A 440 -7.60 -10.83 14.12
CA LEU A 440 -6.74 -9.64 14.11
C LEU A 440 -6.05 -9.48 12.75
N LEU A 441 -6.13 -8.26 12.20
CA LEU A 441 -5.41 -7.89 10.99
C LEU A 441 -4.07 -7.29 11.38
N ALA A 442 -2.98 -8.03 11.15
CA ALA A 442 -1.63 -7.53 11.30
C ALA A 442 -1.03 -7.19 9.93
N ARG A 443 -0.39 -6.03 9.81
CA ARG A 443 0.27 -5.60 8.56
C ARG A 443 1.40 -4.59 8.81
N ALA A 444 2.36 -4.55 7.90
CA ALA A 444 3.23 -3.39 7.77
C ALA A 444 2.49 -2.21 7.10
N GLY A 445 3.05 -1.01 7.19
CA GLY A 445 2.54 0.17 6.47
C GLY A 445 2.63 -0.02 4.94
N PRO A 446 1.74 0.60 4.14
CA PRO A 446 1.79 0.48 2.68
C PRO A 446 3.13 0.93 2.11
N GLU A 447 3.63 2.08 2.58
CA GLU A 447 4.95 2.61 2.23
C GLU A 447 6.06 1.58 2.48
N TYR A 448 6.01 0.86 3.61
CA TYR A 448 7.00 -0.16 3.92
C TYR A 448 6.94 -1.35 2.96
N TYR A 449 5.73 -1.90 2.69
CA TYR A 449 5.55 -3.00 1.73
C TYR A 449 6.25 -2.71 0.41
N LEU A 450 6.10 -1.48 -0.04
CA LEU A 450 6.53 -1.03 -1.35
C LEU A 450 8.02 -0.68 -1.36
N ALA A 451 8.52 0.02 -0.34
CA ALA A 451 9.94 0.35 -0.17
C ALA A 451 10.84 -0.90 -0.09
N THR A 452 10.29 -2.07 0.30
CA THR A 452 11.07 -3.32 0.29
C THR A 452 11.44 -3.81 -1.11
N GLY A 453 10.67 -3.43 -2.14
CA GLY A 453 10.72 -3.99 -3.48
C GLY A 453 10.24 -5.45 -3.59
N ALA A 454 9.79 -6.08 -2.50
CA ALA A 454 9.46 -7.51 -2.46
C ALA A 454 8.25 -7.88 -3.34
N LEU A 455 7.39 -6.90 -3.65
CA LEU A 455 6.22 -7.04 -4.52
C LEU A 455 6.54 -6.74 -6.00
N GLY A 456 7.80 -6.44 -6.34
CA GLY A 456 8.19 -5.99 -7.67
C GLY A 456 7.87 -4.50 -7.89
N ARG A 457 7.66 -4.13 -9.15
CA ARG A 457 7.40 -2.74 -9.57
C ARG A 457 5.94 -2.36 -9.28
N VAL A 458 5.71 -1.81 -8.10
CA VAL A 458 4.40 -1.39 -7.61
C VAL A 458 4.46 0.08 -7.21
N ALA A 459 3.39 0.82 -7.49
CA ALA A 459 3.23 2.24 -7.19
C ALA A 459 2.29 2.48 -5.98
N PRO A 460 2.37 3.63 -5.28
CA PRO A 460 1.49 3.96 -4.18
C PRO A 460 0.12 4.34 -4.73
N VAL A 461 -0.86 4.43 -3.84
CA VAL A 461 -2.13 5.11 -4.15
C VAL A 461 -1.84 6.60 -4.30
N SER A 462 -2.25 7.22 -5.41
CA SER A 462 -2.08 8.66 -5.67
C SER A 462 -3.40 9.30 -6.08
N GLY A 463 -3.95 10.17 -5.22
CA GLY A 463 -5.24 10.84 -5.49
C GLY A 463 -5.19 11.96 -6.52
N ASP A 464 -3.99 12.40 -6.90
CA ASP A 464 -3.76 13.59 -7.72
C ASP A 464 -3.12 13.23 -9.08
N GLY A 465 -3.19 14.17 -10.03
CA GLY A 465 -2.54 14.07 -11.33
C GLY A 465 -3.07 12.94 -12.24
N GLU A 466 -2.14 12.30 -12.97
CA GLU A 466 -2.45 11.29 -14.00
C GLU A 466 -3.08 10.01 -13.41
N ALA A 467 -2.80 9.68 -12.14
CA ALA A 467 -3.29 8.47 -11.47
C ALA A 467 -4.70 8.61 -10.90
N ALA A 468 -5.25 9.83 -10.78
CA ALA A 468 -6.54 10.05 -10.12
C ALA A 468 -7.69 9.21 -10.74
N ALA A 469 -7.74 9.09 -12.07
CA ALA A 469 -8.74 8.28 -12.76
C ALA A 469 -8.53 6.77 -12.49
N TYR A 470 -7.28 6.32 -12.43
CA TYR A 470 -6.93 4.95 -12.08
C TYR A 470 -7.38 4.61 -10.64
N GLU A 471 -7.16 5.52 -9.69
CA GLU A 471 -7.63 5.32 -8.31
C GLU A 471 -9.14 5.27 -8.23
N GLN A 472 -9.81 6.19 -8.91
CA GLN A 472 -11.28 6.24 -8.93
C GLN A 472 -11.87 4.95 -9.51
N LEU A 473 -11.29 4.45 -10.61
CA LEU A 473 -11.67 3.19 -11.23
C LEU A 473 -11.55 2.01 -10.24
N ASN A 474 -10.42 1.90 -9.54
CA ASN A 474 -10.22 0.84 -8.56
C ASN A 474 -11.08 1.01 -7.30
N ARG A 475 -11.30 2.23 -6.81
CA ARG A 475 -12.20 2.49 -5.68
C ARG A 475 -13.64 2.13 -6.01
N ALA A 476 -14.08 2.34 -7.25
CA ALA A 476 -15.44 1.98 -7.67
C ALA A 476 -15.72 0.48 -7.51
N THR A 477 -14.72 -0.39 -7.60
CA THR A 477 -14.85 -1.84 -7.34
C THR A 477 -15.40 -2.15 -5.96
N LEU A 478 -15.08 -1.35 -4.94
CA LEU A 478 -15.54 -1.56 -3.57
C LEU A 478 -16.66 -0.59 -3.14
N ASP A 479 -16.62 0.65 -3.64
CA ASP A 479 -17.45 1.75 -3.15
C ASP A 479 -18.42 2.31 -4.21
N GLY A 480 -18.52 1.69 -5.39
CA GLY A 480 -19.49 2.11 -6.39
C GLY A 480 -20.91 2.06 -5.81
N GLN A 481 -21.64 3.17 -5.88
CA GLN A 481 -22.90 3.35 -5.14
C GLN A 481 -23.97 2.31 -5.53
N ASP A 482 -24.35 2.30 -6.81
CA ASP A 482 -25.41 1.43 -7.34
C ASP A 482 -24.88 0.14 -7.96
N ASN A 483 -23.57 0.08 -8.26
CA ASN A 483 -22.91 -1.05 -8.88
C ASN A 483 -21.46 -1.15 -8.37
N ASN A 484 -21.09 -2.32 -7.85
CA ASN A 484 -19.73 -2.65 -7.38
C ASN A 484 -19.59 -4.18 -7.26
N LEU A 485 -18.36 -4.68 -7.09
CA LEU A 485 -18.10 -6.12 -7.05
C LEU A 485 -18.78 -6.83 -5.86
N LEU A 486 -18.79 -6.20 -4.68
CA LEU A 486 -19.42 -6.78 -3.49
C LEU A 486 -20.94 -6.95 -3.68
N LYS A 487 -21.56 -5.97 -4.34
CA LYS A 487 -22.96 -6.01 -4.73
C LYS A 487 -23.19 -7.07 -5.81
N ALA A 488 -22.31 -7.18 -6.81
CA ALA A 488 -22.42 -8.22 -7.83
C ALA A 488 -22.42 -9.62 -7.20
N ILE A 489 -21.50 -9.91 -6.27
CA ILE A 489 -21.45 -11.18 -5.50
C ILE A 489 -22.75 -11.42 -4.71
N GLU A 490 -23.26 -10.39 -4.04
CA GLU A 490 -24.50 -10.46 -3.25
C GLU A 490 -25.74 -10.72 -4.11
N ASP A 491 -25.90 -9.98 -5.21
CA ASP A 491 -27.08 -10.04 -6.08
C ASP A 491 -27.15 -11.35 -6.88
N THR A 492 -26.00 -12.00 -7.13
CA THR A 492 -25.88 -13.25 -7.89
C THR A 492 -25.78 -14.50 -7.02
N ASP A 493 -25.71 -14.34 -5.70
CA ASP A 493 -25.57 -15.44 -4.73
C ASP A 493 -24.34 -16.31 -5.00
N PHE A 494 -23.18 -15.68 -5.20
CA PHE A 494 -21.86 -16.33 -5.23
C PHE A 494 -21.37 -16.67 -3.83
N TYR A 495 -22.25 -17.37 -3.12
CA TYR A 495 -22.03 -17.99 -1.83
C TYR A 495 -22.54 -19.41 -1.92
N SER A 496 -21.76 -20.35 -1.42
CA SER A 496 -22.11 -21.73 -1.09
C SER A 496 -20.79 -22.42 -0.72
N TRP A 497 -20.85 -23.69 -0.33
CA TRP A 497 -19.63 -24.48 -0.18
C TRP A 497 -18.79 -24.56 -1.47
N GLN A 498 -19.43 -24.46 -2.64
CA GLN A 498 -18.76 -24.49 -3.95
C GLN A 498 -18.37 -23.08 -4.41
N ASP A 499 -19.19 -22.05 -4.20
CA ASP A 499 -18.95 -20.76 -4.85
C ASP A 499 -18.28 -19.70 -3.97
N TYR A 500 -18.25 -19.87 -2.65
CA TYR A 500 -17.65 -18.84 -1.80
C TYR A 500 -16.15 -18.63 -2.10
N GLY A 501 -15.83 -17.40 -2.49
CA GLY A 501 -14.50 -16.96 -2.91
C GLY A 501 -14.44 -16.65 -4.40
N GLU A 502 -15.27 -17.32 -5.20
CA GLU A 502 -15.46 -17.02 -6.62
C GLU A 502 -16.28 -15.73 -6.80
N VAL A 503 -16.21 -15.15 -7.99
CA VAL A 503 -16.94 -13.94 -8.37
C VAL A 503 -17.73 -14.15 -9.66
N PRO A 504 -18.88 -13.46 -9.84
CA PRO A 504 -19.68 -13.60 -11.05
C PRO A 504 -19.01 -12.91 -12.24
N ILE A 505 -19.18 -13.47 -13.43
CA ILE A 505 -19.11 -12.69 -14.68
C ILE A 505 -20.45 -11.95 -14.82
N ASP A 506 -20.52 -10.80 -14.17
CA ASP A 506 -21.74 -10.03 -13.94
C ASP A 506 -22.39 -9.42 -15.20
N TYR A 507 -21.72 -9.49 -16.35
CA TYR A 507 -22.22 -9.03 -17.64
C TYR A 507 -22.63 -10.16 -18.62
N GLU A 508 -22.45 -11.44 -18.25
CA GLU A 508 -22.83 -12.62 -19.05
C GLU A 508 -23.90 -13.44 -18.33
N ASP A 509 -24.76 -14.15 -19.07
CA ASP A 509 -25.75 -15.12 -18.54
C ASP A 509 -26.59 -14.61 -17.33
N GLY A 510 -26.83 -13.30 -17.25
CA GLY A 510 -27.52 -12.68 -16.12
C GLY A 510 -26.74 -12.70 -14.79
N GLY A 511 -25.43 -12.88 -14.82
CA GLY A 511 -24.54 -12.92 -13.66
C GLY A 511 -24.48 -14.27 -12.96
N THR A 512 -24.91 -15.35 -13.60
CA THR A 512 -24.82 -16.71 -13.06
C THR A 512 -23.42 -17.30 -13.22
N GLY A 513 -22.70 -16.98 -14.30
CA GLY A 513 -21.45 -17.64 -14.68
C GLY A 513 -20.24 -17.33 -13.77
N SER A 514 -19.43 -18.35 -13.48
CA SER A 514 -18.17 -18.23 -12.74
C SER A 514 -17.08 -17.49 -13.52
N PHE A 515 -16.28 -16.67 -12.81
CA PHE A 515 -15.14 -15.97 -13.36
C PHE A 515 -13.84 -16.80 -13.33
N ASN A 516 -13.71 -17.78 -12.43
CA ASN A 516 -12.54 -18.63 -12.19
C ASN A 516 -11.27 -17.83 -11.88
N ASP A 517 -11.40 -16.75 -11.09
CA ASP A 517 -10.28 -15.89 -10.67
C ASP A 517 -9.33 -15.45 -11.83
N LYS A 518 -9.89 -15.32 -13.04
CA LYS A 518 -9.16 -15.01 -14.28
C LYS A 518 -8.34 -13.74 -14.16
N TYR A 519 -7.34 -13.63 -15.04
CA TYR A 519 -6.47 -12.46 -15.13
C TYR A 519 -5.73 -12.15 -13.82
N ASN A 520 -5.44 -13.19 -13.03
CA ASN A 520 -4.77 -13.09 -11.73
C ASN A 520 -5.53 -12.21 -10.73
N PHE A 521 -6.84 -12.45 -10.60
CA PHE A 521 -7.71 -11.75 -9.67
C PHE A 521 -7.08 -11.55 -8.28
N SER A 522 -6.70 -12.64 -7.63
CA SER A 522 -6.10 -12.60 -6.29
C SER A 522 -4.79 -11.81 -6.19
N VAL A 523 -3.97 -11.74 -7.25
CA VAL A 523 -2.75 -10.90 -7.27
C VAL A 523 -3.13 -9.42 -7.25
N GLY A 524 -3.98 -8.99 -8.17
CA GLY A 524 -4.38 -7.59 -8.28
C GLY A 524 -4.95 -7.06 -6.97
N LEU A 525 -5.87 -7.82 -6.35
CA LEU A 525 -6.44 -7.44 -5.06
C LEU A 525 -5.39 -7.39 -3.93
N ALA A 526 -4.48 -8.36 -3.86
CA ALA A 526 -3.40 -8.35 -2.87
C ALA A 526 -2.47 -7.14 -3.05
N LEU A 527 -2.21 -6.73 -4.30
CA LEU A 527 -1.45 -5.51 -4.60
C LEU A 527 -2.20 -4.25 -4.17
N GLN A 528 -3.51 -4.15 -4.44
CA GLN A 528 -4.35 -3.03 -3.98
C GLN A 528 -4.38 -2.91 -2.45
N PHE A 529 -4.44 -4.05 -1.73
CA PHE A 529 -4.28 -4.07 -0.28
C PHE A 529 -2.89 -3.55 0.14
N ALA A 530 -1.82 -4.04 -0.49
CA ALA A 530 -0.47 -3.67 -0.10
C ALA A 530 -0.18 -2.17 -0.30
N ARG A 531 -0.73 -1.55 -1.35
CA ARG A 531 -0.55 -0.11 -1.64
C ARG A 531 -1.48 0.83 -0.89
N GLY A 532 -2.70 0.40 -0.56
CA GLY A 532 -3.72 1.27 0.06
C GLY A 532 -4.06 0.93 1.51
N GLY A 533 -3.81 -0.30 1.96
CA GLY A 533 -4.12 -0.76 3.32
C GLY A 533 -5.60 -1.02 3.62
N ASP A 534 -6.51 -0.91 2.65
CA ASP A 534 -7.94 -1.22 2.82
C ASP A 534 -8.15 -2.75 2.90
N PRO A 535 -8.60 -3.28 4.06
CA PRO A 535 -8.63 -4.72 4.30
C PRO A 535 -9.61 -5.50 3.43
N ARG A 536 -10.60 -4.83 2.84
CA ARG A 536 -11.61 -5.49 1.97
C ARG A 536 -10.95 -6.14 0.76
N TRP A 537 -9.88 -5.54 0.24
CA TRP A 537 -9.09 -6.12 -0.85
C TRP A 537 -8.44 -7.44 -0.44
N LEU A 538 -7.83 -7.50 0.75
CA LEU A 538 -7.20 -8.73 1.25
C LEU A 538 -8.23 -9.81 1.56
N ASP A 539 -9.37 -9.44 2.15
CA ASP A 539 -10.45 -10.39 2.46
C ASP A 539 -10.98 -11.05 1.17
N LEU A 540 -11.16 -10.29 0.08
CA LEU A 540 -11.52 -10.82 -1.24
C LEU A 540 -10.39 -11.67 -1.84
N ALA A 541 -9.15 -11.19 -1.81
CA ALA A 541 -7.99 -11.91 -2.35
C ALA A 541 -7.81 -13.29 -1.71
N VAL A 542 -7.93 -13.38 -0.38
CA VAL A 542 -7.80 -14.62 0.37
C VAL A 542 -8.97 -15.57 0.08
N ALA A 543 -10.18 -15.05 -0.09
CA ALA A 543 -11.34 -15.86 -0.43
C ALA A 543 -11.21 -16.47 -1.84
N GLY A 544 -10.88 -15.65 -2.85
CA GLY A 544 -10.63 -16.11 -4.23
C GLY A 544 -9.51 -17.13 -4.32
N ALA A 545 -8.35 -16.84 -3.71
CA ALA A 545 -7.24 -17.78 -3.65
C ALA A 545 -7.58 -19.12 -2.99
N ARG A 546 -8.45 -19.13 -1.98
CA ARG A 546 -8.93 -20.38 -1.37
C ARG A 546 -9.90 -21.12 -2.28
N HIS A 547 -10.79 -20.41 -2.98
CA HIS A 547 -11.64 -21.02 -4.01
C HIS A 547 -10.80 -21.67 -5.10
N THR A 548 -9.85 -20.93 -5.68
CA THR A 548 -8.93 -21.45 -6.70
C THR A 548 -8.15 -22.65 -6.19
N ALA A 549 -7.63 -22.59 -4.96
CA ALA A 549 -6.85 -23.67 -4.39
C ALA A 549 -7.66 -24.93 -4.06
N ASP A 550 -8.98 -24.83 -3.97
CA ASP A 550 -9.88 -25.94 -3.61
C ASP A 550 -10.62 -26.51 -4.83
N LEU A 551 -11.18 -25.65 -5.69
CA LEU A 551 -12.23 -26.01 -6.64
C LEU A 551 -11.88 -25.75 -8.11
N ASP A 552 -10.84 -24.96 -8.40
CA ASP A 552 -10.41 -24.67 -9.78
C ASP A 552 -9.30 -25.58 -10.28
N VAL A 553 -8.76 -26.46 -9.44
CA VAL A 553 -7.64 -27.36 -9.81
C VAL A 553 -8.06 -28.83 -9.72
N ILE A 554 -7.61 -29.63 -10.69
CA ILE A 554 -7.78 -31.08 -10.72
C ILE A 554 -6.66 -31.71 -9.86
N HIS A 555 -6.90 -31.84 -8.56
CA HIS A 555 -5.91 -32.39 -7.64
C HIS A 555 -5.77 -33.91 -7.77
N THR A 556 -4.71 -34.35 -8.44
CA THR A 556 -4.28 -35.76 -8.46
C THR A 556 -3.09 -35.98 -7.53
N SER A 557 -2.66 -37.23 -7.38
CA SER A 557 -1.49 -37.57 -6.55
C SER A 557 -0.31 -37.97 -7.41
N GLY A 558 0.87 -37.44 -7.12
CA GLY A 558 2.12 -37.81 -7.80
C GLY A 558 2.63 -36.73 -8.76
N THR A 559 3.53 -37.13 -9.65
CA THR A 559 4.03 -36.29 -10.73
C THR A 559 3.09 -36.41 -11.94
N PRO A 560 2.78 -35.32 -12.67
CA PRO A 560 1.96 -35.41 -13.86
C PRO A 560 2.54 -36.37 -14.89
N ASP A 561 1.74 -37.37 -15.27
CA ASP A 561 1.92 -38.30 -16.38
C ASP A 561 0.96 -37.99 -17.54
N ASN A 562 -0.06 -37.14 -17.30
CA ASN A 562 -1.01 -36.65 -18.30
C ASN A 562 -1.19 -35.14 -18.21
N TRP A 563 -1.52 -34.50 -19.34
CA TRP A 563 -1.64 -33.04 -19.47
C TRP A 563 -2.67 -32.34 -18.56
N TRP A 564 -3.66 -33.07 -18.05
CA TRP A 564 -4.74 -32.54 -17.19
C TRP A 564 -4.46 -32.70 -15.69
N GLU A 565 -3.50 -33.54 -15.30
CA GLU A 565 -3.16 -33.81 -13.89
C GLU A 565 -2.52 -32.59 -13.24
N LEU A 566 -3.02 -32.19 -12.07
CA LEU A 566 -2.61 -30.97 -11.35
C LEU A 566 -2.90 -29.66 -12.10
N GLY A 567 -3.64 -29.72 -13.21
CA GLY A 567 -4.01 -28.56 -14.02
C GLY A 567 -5.31 -27.92 -13.55
N PHE A 568 -5.57 -26.70 -14.03
CA PHE A 568 -6.85 -26.03 -13.81
C PHE A 568 -8.00 -26.74 -14.54
N PHE A 569 -9.19 -26.70 -13.96
CA PHE A 569 -10.43 -26.91 -14.68
C PHE A 569 -10.49 -25.89 -15.85
N GLY A 570 -10.70 -26.38 -17.06
CA GLY A 570 -10.49 -25.70 -18.36
C GLY A 570 -11.23 -24.41 -18.72
N HIS A 571 -11.20 -24.06 -20.02
CA HIS A 571 -11.70 -22.79 -20.56
C HIS A 571 -13.22 -22.70 -20.69
N CYS A 572 -13.78 -21.55 -20.28
CA CYS A 572 -15.20 -21.27 -20.44
C CYS A 572 -15.52 -20.72 -21.81
N TYR A 573 -16.62 -21.17 -22.39
CA TYR A 573 -17.21 -20.45 -23.50
C TYR A 573 -18.00 -19.25 -22.95
N HIS A 574 -18.03 -18.16 -23.71
CA HIS A 574 -18.91 -17.02 -23.39
C HIS A 574 -20.36 -17.51 -23.30
N ASP A 575 -21.11 -16.98 -22.34
CA ASP A 575 -22.50 -17.36 -22.06
C ASP A 575 -22.74 -18.84 -21.69
N GLU A 576 -21.70 -19.59 -21.30
CA GLU A 576 -21.85 -20.94 -20.74
C GLU A 576 -22.55 -20.91 -19.36
N ASP A 577 -23.69 -21.59 -19.22
CA ASP A 577 -24.40 -21.79 -17.95
C ASP A 577 -23.56 -22.62 -16.96
N ASN A 578 -23.42 -22.15 -15.72
CA ASN A 578 -22.66 -22.83 -14.67
C ASN A 578 -23.49 -23.70 -13.71
N ASN A 579 -24.79 -23.90 -13.97
CA ASN A 579 -25.65 -24.73 -13.11
C ASN A 579 -25.23 -26.22 -13.08
N LEU A 580 -24.70 -26.73 -14.19
CA LEU A 580 -24.15 -28.08 -14.30
C LEU A 580 -22.62 -28.10 -14.20
N ASN A 581 -21.97 -27.04 -14.68
CA ASN A 581 -20.53 -26.93 -14.83
C ASN A 581 -20.00 -25.70 -14.06
N PRO A 582 -19.65 -25.84 -12.78
CA PRO A 582 -19.41 -24.71 -11.89
C PRO A 582 -18.21 -23.86 -12.34
N ASN A 583 -17.13 -24.46 -12.85
CA ASN A 583 -15.98 -23.72 -13.40
C ASN A 583 -16.12 -23.40 -14.88
N ARG A 584 -17.28 -23.65 -15.51
CA ARG A 584 -17.54 -23.39 -16.94
C ARG A 584 -16.37 -23.84 -17.82
N ASN A 585 -16.10 -25.13 -17.89
CA ASN A 585 -14.85 -25.65 -18.44
C ASN A 585 -15.02 -26.64 -19.60
N PHE A 586 -16.10 -26.54 -20.39
CA PHE A 586 -16.25 -27.40 -21.58
C PHE A 586 -15.08 -27.25 -22.57
N GLY A 587 -14.32 -26.15 -22.51
CA GLY A 587 -13.12 -25.87 -23.29
C GLY A 587 -11.83 -26.57 -22.85
N MET A 588 -11.88 -27.57 -21.95
CA MET A 588 -10.75 -28.46 -21.58
C MET A 588 -9.59 -27.79 -20.81
N PRO A 589 -8.86 -28.49 -19.91
CA PRO A 589 -7.70 -27.93 -19.18
C PRO A 589 -6.61 -27.33 -20.10
N HIS A 590 -6.46 -26.00 -20.08
CA HIS A 590 -5.63 -25.26 -21.01
C HIS A 590 -4.63 -24.35 -20.26
N PRO A 591 -3.34 -24.32 -20.62
CA PRO A 591 -2.35 -23.42 -20.00
C PRO A 591 -2.59 -21.92 -20.29
N ASP A 592 -3.64 -21.60 -21.06
CA ASP A 592 -4.14 -20.24 -21.24
C ASP A 592 -4.69 -19.71 -19.91
N LEU A 593 -5.19 -20.60 -19.05
CA LEU A 593 -6.02 -20.25 -17.92
C LEU A 593 -5.43 -20.55 -16.56
N VAL A 594 -4.11 -20.70 -16.47
CA VAL A 594 -3.43 -20.82 -15.18
C VAL A 594 -3.29 -19.46 -14.48
N PHE A 595 -4.37 -18.68 -14.54
CA PHE A 595 -4.55 -17.45 -13.80
C PHE A 595 -4.61 -17.77 -12.30
N GLY A 596 -4.00 -16.93 -11.47
CA GLY A 596 -4.10 -17.07 -10.02
C GLY A 596 -3.00 -17.89 -9.35
N ALA A 597 -2.28 -18.78 -10.06
CA ALA A 597 -1.13 -19.49 -9.48
C ALA A 597 -0.04 -18.54 -8.90
N PRO A 598 0.32 -17.41 -9.55
CA PRO A 598 1.16 -16.38 -8.93
C PRO A 598 0.56 -15.78 -7.64
N GLY A 599 -0.77 -15.61 -7.60
CA GLY A 599 -1.50 -15.09 -6.44
C GLY A 599 -1.45 -16.02 -5.24
N LEU A 600 -1.52 -17.33 -5.48
CA LEU A 600 -1.37 -18.35 -4.44
C LEU A 600 0.01 -18.27 -3.75
N PHE A 601 1.09 -18.07 -4.51
CA PHE A 601 2.44 -17.86 -3.92
C PHE A 601 2.52 -16.57 -3.12
N LEU A 602 2.00 -15.46 -3.64
CA LEU A 602 2.00 -14.17 -2.95
C LEU A 602 1.21 -14.24 -1.63
N LEU A 603 -0.02 -14.76 -1.68
CA LEU A 603 -0.88 -14.85 -0.50
C LEU A 603 -0.38 -15.87 0.52
N TYR A 604 0.32 -16.93 0.10
CA TYR A 604 1.08 -17.76 1.04
C TYR A 604 2.14 -16.94 1.78
N ASN A 605 2.92 -16.10 1.08
CA ASN A 605 3.93 -15.26 1.74
C ASN A 605 3.31 -14.24 2.70
N MET A 606 2.12 -13.72 2.40
CA MET A 606 1.42 -12.72 3.23
C MET A 606 0.69 -13.35 4.43
N THR A 607 0.16 -14.57 4.31
CA THR A 607 -0.77 -15.16 5.29
C THR A 607 -0.27 -16.45 5.94
N GLY A 608 0.63 -17.16 5.26
CA GLY A 608 1.15 -18.46 5.69
C GLY A 608 0.20 -19.63 5.47
N ASP A 609 -0.85 -19.53 4.63
CA ASP A 609 -1.78 -20.64 4.35
C ASP A 609 -1.12 -21.71 3.47
N PRO A 610 -0.80 -22.91 4.00
CA PRO A 610 -0.02 -23.91 3.28
C PRO A 610 -0.77 -24.53 2.09
N VAL A 611 -2.11 -24.46 2.07
CA VAL A 611 -2.91 -24.98 0.95
C VAL A 611 -2.61 -24.20 -0.32
N MET A 612 -2.51 -22.87 -0.22
CA MET A 612 -2.19 -22.00 -1.37
C MET A 612 -0.84 -22.37 -1.99
N ARG A 613 0.21 -22.51 -1.16
CA ARG A 613 1.54 -22.89 -1.66
C ARG A 613 1.53 -24.29 -2.29
N GLN A 614 0.85 -25.25 -1.67
CA GLN A 614 0.78 -26.62 -2.18
C GLN A 614 0.14 -26.63 -3.58
N THR A 615 -1.03 -26.01 -3.73
CA THR A 615 -1.72 -25.95 -5.01
C THR A 615 -0.93 -25.17 -6.07
N ALA A 616 -0.27 -24.07 -5.70
CA ALA A 616 0.59 -23.32 -6.62
C ALA A 616 1.74 -24.18 -7.19
N VAL A 617 2.34 -25.04 -6.36
CA VAL A 617 3.37 -25.99 -6.79
C VAL A 617 2.78 -27.09 -7.68
N GLU A 618 1.61 -27.62 -7.34
CA GLU A 618 0.91 -28.62 -8.16
C GLU A 618 0.66 -28.09 -9.58
N VAL A 619 0.11 -26.88 -9.71
CA VAL A 619 -0.10 -26.21 -11.01
C VAL A 619 1.22 -25.95 -11.73
N SER A 620 2.28 -25.59 -11.00
CA SER A 620 3.60 -25.36 -11.58
C SER A 620 4.18 -26.64 -12.18
N GLU A 621 3.98 -27.80 -11.55
CA GLU A 621 4.37 -29.10 -12.12
C GLU A 621 3.55 -29.42 -13.38
N ASN A 622 2.25 -29.12 -13.40
CA ASN A 622 1.45 -29.27 -14.63
C ASN A 622 2.00 -28.40 -15.77
N ILE A 623 2.25 -27.12 -15.51
CA ILE A 623 2.76 -26.20 -16.54
C ILE A 623 4.15 -26.63 -17.04
N HIS A 624 5.04 -27.03 -16.14
CA HIS A 624 6.34 -27.59 -16.50
C HIS A 624 6.16 -28.82 -17.42
N TYR A 625 5.31 -29.77 -17.03
CA TYR A 625 4.98 -30.94 -17.84
C TYR A 625 4.44 -30.57 -19.23
N ARG A 626 3.51 -29.60 -19.32
CA ARG A 626 2.92 -29.18 -20.60
C ARG A 626 3.97 -28.64 -21.58
N PHE A 627 4.95 -27.90 -21.10
CA PHE A 627 6.02 -27.37 -21.96
C PHE A 627 7.09 -28.40 -22.30
N GLU A 628 7.45 -29.30 -21.38
CA GLU A 628 8.39 -30.40 -21.67
C GLU A 628 7.84 -31.43 -22.66
N ASN A 629 6.53 -31.44 -22.91
CA ASN A 629 5.88 -32.29 -23.90
C ASN A 629 5.44 -31.55 -25.19
N SER A 630 5.87 -30.29 -25.37
CA SER A 630 5.52 -29.44 -26.53
C SER A 630 6.57 -29.49 -27.67
N PHE A 631 6.22 -29.02 -28.88
CA PHE A 631 7.06 -29.03 -30.10
C PHE A 631 7.80 -30.35 -30.39
N GLY A 632 7.12 -31.49 -30.21
CA GLY A 632 7.72 -32.81 -30.44
C GLY A 632 8.67 -33.27 -29.34
N ARG A 633 8.72 -32.58 -28.20
CA ARG A 633 9.36 -33.06 -26.96
C ARG A 633 8.44 -34.03 -26.22
N GLY A 634 9.06 -34.85 -25.36
CA GLY A 634 8.35 -35.75 -24.46
C GLY A 634 7.41 -36.72 -25.19
N ASN A 635 6.20 -36.91 -24.65
CA ASN A 635 5.16 -37.78 -25.21
C ASN A 635 4.22 -37.07 -26.21
N GLY A 636 4.43 -35.78 -26.46
CA GLY A 636 3.62 -34.99 -27.40
C GLY A 636 2.30 -34.46 -26.83
N GLU A 637 2.01 -34.63 -25.53
CA GLU A 637 0.83 -34.08 -24.87
C GLU A 637 0.97 -32.59 -24.48
N GLY A 638 1.97 -31.92 -25.02
CA GLY A 638 2.16 -30.49 -24.83
C GLY A 638 1.15 -29.65 -25.62
N TYR A 639 1.00 -28.40 -25.19
CA TYR A 639 -0.02 -27.50 -25.72
C TYR A 639 0.54 -26.23 -26.36
N ALA A 640 1.87 -26.01 -26.32
CA ALA A 640 2.48 -24.85 -26.97
C ALA A 640 2.35 -24.83 -28.50
N ASN A 641 1.91 -25.95 -29.10
CA ASN A 641 1.75 -26.12 -30.56
C ASN A 641 0.35 -25.76 -31.08
N ALA A 642 -0.62 -25.52 -30.19
CA ALA A 642 -2.01 -25.33 -30.59
C ALA A 642 -2.27 -23.88 -31.06
N PRO A 643 -2.83 -23.65 -32.26
CA PRO A 643 -3.32 -22.33 -32.67
C PRO A 643 -4.55 -21.91 -31.84
N ASP A 644 -4.78 -20.60 -31.67
CA ASP A 644 -5.96 -20.08 -30.96
C ASP A 644 -7.26 -20.50 -31.67
N TYR A 645 -8.35 -20.62 -30.92
CA TYR A 645 -9.62 -21.20 -31.34
C TYR A 645 -10.38 -20.42 -32.44
N GLU A 646 -9.84 -19.31 -32.94
CA GLU A 646 -10.47 -18.54 -34.02
C GLU A 646 -9.43 -17.92 -34.97
N ASN A 647 -9.63 -18.15 -36.27
CA ASN A 647 -9.14 -17.31 -37.39
C ASN A 647 -7.63 -17.01 -37.43
N ASP A 648 -6.77 -18.01 -37.64
CA ASP A 648 -5.36 -17.77 -38.00
C ASP A 648 -4.62 -16.79 -37.05
N CYS A 649 -5.03 -16.72 -35.77
CA CYS A 649 -4.45 -15.84 -34.74
C CYS A 649 -3.32 -16.59 -34.01
N GLU A 650 -2.14 -15.99 -33.92
CA GLU A 650 -1.05 -16.55 -33.12
C GLU A 650 -1.29 -16.29 -31.62
N SER A 651 -1.36 -17.34 -30.80
CA SER A 651 -1.57 -17.22 -29.35
C SER A 651 -0.25 -17.10 -28.59
N GLY A 652 0.03 -15.92 -28.05
CA GLY A 652 1.10 -15.71 -27.06
C GLY A 652 0.68 -16.03 -25.62
N ARG A 653 -0.59 -16.35 -25.38
CA ARG A 653 -1.18 -16.37 -24.02
C ARG A 653 -0.69 -17.54 -23.16
N PRO A 654 -0.63 -18.80 -23.66
CA PRO A 654 0.00 -19.89 -22.92
C PRO A 654 1.46 -19.60 -22.56
N PHE A 655 2.22 -18.96 -23.46
CA PHE A 655 3.61 -18.60 -23.22
C PHE A 655 3.73 -17.50 -22.16
N ALA A 656 2.85 -16.49 -22.17
CA ALA A 656 2.83 -15.42 -21.18
C ALA A 656 2.56 -15.96 -19.76
N HIS A 657 1.46 -16.68 -19.57
CA HIS A 657 1.11 -17.22 -18.25
C HIS A 657 2.09 -18.31 -17.81
N GLY A 658 2.49 -19.17 -18.72
CA GLY A 658 3.53 -20.17 -18.49
C GLY A 658 4.82 -19.54 -17.97
N LEU A 659 5.31 -18.48 -18.63
CA LEU A 659 6.52 -17.78 -18.23
C LEU A 659 6.38 -17.18 -16.83
N TRP A 660 5.27 -16.49 -16.55
CA TRP A 660 5.06 -15.89 -15.23
C TRP A 660 4.99 -16.96 -14.13
N VAL A 661 4.25 -18.05 -14.33
CA VAL A 661 4.17 -19.16 -13.37
C VAL A 661 5.55 -19.78 -13.13
N MET A 662 6.35 -20.02 -14.17
CA MET A 662 7.70 -20.58 -14.01
C MET A 662 8.65 -19.64 -13.24
N VAL A 663 8.54 -18.31 -13.47
CA VAL A 663 9.29 -17.30 -12.71
C VAL A 663 8.95 -17.35 -11.22
N GLU A 664 7.66 -17.37 -10.87
CA GLU A 664 7.23 -17.42 -9.47
C GLU A 664 7.50 -18.79 -8.81
N ALA A 665 7.36 -19.89 -9.56
CA ALA A 665 7.69 -21.23 -9.09
C ALA A 665 9.19 -21.34 -8.77
N TYR A 666 10.07 -20.77 -9.60
CA TYR A 666 11.49 -20.69 -9.30
C TYR A 666 11.76 -19.86 -8.04
N ARG A 667 11.12 -18.70 -7.87
CA ARG A 667 11.24 -17.89 -6.63
C ARG A 667 10.79 -18.64 -5.38
N ALA A 668 9.71 -19.43 -5.50
CA ALA A 668 9.10 -20.13 -4.37
C ALA A 668 9.82 -21.43 -3.97
N THR A 669 10.63 -22.00 -4.86
CA THR A 669 11.23 -23.34 -4.67
C THR A 669 12.75 -23.37 -4.84
N GLY A 670 13.32 -22.47 -5.64
CA GLY A 670 14.70 -22.54 -6.09
C GLY A 670 15.00 -23.66 -7.09
N ASP A 671 13.97 -24.37 -7.58
CA ASP A 671 14.17 -25.49 -8.52
C ASP A 671 14.54 -24.97 -9.92
N ALA A 672 15.77 -25.26 -10.33
CA ALA A 672 16.33 -24.83 -11.61
C ALA A 672 15.57 -25.39 -12.84
N ARG A 673 14.75 -26.45 -12.69
CA ARG A 673 13.89 -26.96 -13.77
C ARG A 673 12.92 -25.88 -14.27
N TYR A 674 12.29 -25.15 -13.36
CA TYR A 674 11.34 -24.08 -13.74
C TYR A 674 12.03 -22.95 -14.49
N LEU A 675 13.24 -22.56 -14.05
CA LEU A 675 14.04 -21.56 -14.76
C LEU A 675 14.45 -22.04 -16.16
N GLY A 676 14.83 -23.30 -16.30
CA GLY A 676 15.10 -23.91 -17.60
C GLY A 676 13.87 -23.92 -18.53
N THR A 677 12.69 -24.21 -17.99
CA THR A 677 11.44 -24.14 -18.75
C THR A 677 11.07 -22.70 -19.11
N ALA A 678 11.28 -21.72 -18.23
CA ALA A 678 11.08 -20.30 -18.54
C ALA A 678 11.95 -19.84 -19.72
N GLU A 679 13.25 -20.17 -19.70
CA GLU A 679 14.17 -19.87 -20.80
C GLU A 679 13.74 -20.54 -22.11
N TRP A 680 13.26 -21.78 -22.02
CA TRP A 680 12.74 -22.49 -23.18
C TRP A 680 11.48 -21.83 -23.73
N ILE A 681 10.54 -21.40 -22.87
CA ILE A 681 9.31 -20.68 -23.26
C ILE A 681 9.68 -19.42 -24.04
N ILE A 682 10.66 -18.65 -23.56
CA ILE A 682 11.14 -17.43 -24.23
C ILE A 682 11.64 -17.77 -25.64
N GLN A 683 12.57 -18.72 -25.74
CA GLN A 683 13.23 -19.11 -27.01
C GLN A 683 12.29 -19.77 -28.02
N ASN A 684 11.17 -20.34 -27.57
CA ASN A 684 10.26 -21.15 -28.39
C ASN A 684 8.84 -20.57 -28.43
N SER A 685 8.63 -19.39 -27.86
CA SER A 685 7.45 -18.59 -28.17
C SER A 685 7.45 -18.34 -29.68
N HIS A 686 6.30 -18.46 -30.34
CA HIS A 686 6.19 -18.32 -31.80
C HIS A 686 6.80 -17.01 -32.33
N LEU A 687 6.89 -15.99 -31.47
CA LEU A 687 7.45 -14.67 -31.75
C LEU A 687 8.99 -14.60 -31.73
N ALA A 688 9.70 -15.50 -31.04
CA ALA A 688 11.15 -15.33 -30.77
C ALA A 688 12.03 -15.21 -32.03
N VAL A 689 11.58 -15.78 -33.15
CA VAL A 689 12.27 -15.73 -34.46
C VAL A 689 11.38 -15.16 -35.56
N ASP A 690 10.30 -14.49 -35.16
CA ASP A 690 9.26 -14.09 -36.09
C ASP A 690 9.66 -12.80 -36.84
N PRO A 691 9.67 -12.80 -38.20
CA PRO A 691 9.95 -11.59 -38.97
C PRO A 691 9.00 -10.41 -38.66
N PHE A 692 7.79 -10.69 -38.17
CA PHE A 692 6.81 -9.68 -37.79
C PHE A 692 7.25 -8.80 -36.62
N LEU A 693 8.18 -9.26 -35.77
CA LEU A 693 8.75 -8.42 -34.71
C LEU A 693 9.56 -7.21 -35.25
N THR A 694 9.91 -7.20 -36.54
CA THR A 694 10.75 -6.15 -37.13
C THR A 694 9.99 -5.24 -38.09
N ALA A 695 8.97 -5.76 -38.76
CA ALA A 695 8.11 -5.02 -39.68
C ALA A 695 6.88 -5.86 -40.04
N PRO A 696 5.78 -5.24 -40.49
CA PRO A 696 4.70 -5.95 -41.15
C PRO A 696 5.19 -6.87 -42.28
N VAL A 697 4.60 -8.07 -42.39
CA VAL A 697 4.99 -9.14 -43.32
C VAL A 697 3.96 -9.20 -44.47
N PRO A 698 4.26 -8.64 -45.66
CA PRO A 698 3.29 -8.55 -46.73
C PRO A 698 2.71 -9.91 -47.14
N GLY A 699 1.38 -10.02 -47.14
CA GLY A 699 0.67 -11.25 -47.51
C GLY A 699 0.51 -12.28 -46.37
N ASP A 700 1.07 -12.01 -45.18
CA ASP A 700 0.78 -12.79 -43.99
C ASP A 700 -0.60 -12.42 -43.43
N ARG A 701 -1.59 -13.28 -43.69
CA ARG A 701 -3.00 -13.04 -43.32
C ARG A 701 -3.35 -13.40 -41.88
N ARG A 702 -2.36 -13.82 -41.09
CA ARG A 702 -2.53 -14.08 -39.66
C ARG A 702 -2.67 -12.77 -38.89
N SER A 703 -3.18 -12.84 -37.67
CA SER A 703 -3.25 -11.69 -36.76
C SER A 703 -2.73 -11.96 -35.37
N THR A 704 -2.63 -10.88 -34.60
CA THR A 704 -2.28 -10.89 -33.20
C THR A 704 -3.25 -10.01 -32.42
N LYS A 705 -3.81 -10.56 -31.34
CA LYS A 705 -4.58 -9.79 -30.35
C LYS A 705 -3.61 -9.05 -29.43
N LEU A 706 -3.79 -7.74 -29.25
CA LEU A 706 -2.74 -6.90 -28.65
C LEU A 706 -2.65 -7.03 -27.13
N PHE A 707 -3.75 -7.30 -26.44
CA PHE A 707 -3.65 -7.65 -25.01
C PHE A 707 -2.82 -8.92 -24.76
N VAL A 708 -2.83 -9.89 -25.68
CA VAL A 708 -2.02 -11.12 -25.58
C VAL A 708 -0.54 -10.82 -25.83
N TRP A 709 -0.27 -9.92 -26.76
CA TRP A 709 1.06 -9.39 -27.01
C TRP A 709 1.64 -8.73 -25.75
N ASP A 710 0.86 -7.87 -25.11
CA ASP A 710 1.31 -7.14 -23.91
C ASP A 710 1.43 -8.06 -22.69
N LEU A 711 0.60 -9.10 -22.58
CA LEU A 711 0.75 -10.13 -21.53
C LEU A 711 2.12 -10.82 -21.63
N LEU A 712 2.55 -11.18 -22.84
CA LEU A 712 3.85 -11.79 -23.06
C LEU A 712 4.98 -10.78 -22.81
N ALA A 713 4.86 -9.55 -23.31
CA ALA A 713 5.85 -8.49 -23.07
C ALA A 713 6.04 -8.21 -21.57
N SER A 714 4.95 -8.10 -20.80
CA SER A 714 4.99 -7.95 -19.34
C SER A 714 5.65 -9.15 -18.66
N SER A 715 5.38 -10.37 -19.13
CA SER A 715 5.99 -11.60 -18.58
C SER A 715 7.50 -11.68 -18.89
N LEU A 716 7.94 -11.22 -20.06
CA LEU A 716 9.36 -11.05 -20.40
C LEU A 716 10.03 -10.04 -19.44
N GLY A 717 9.37 -8.91 -19.18
CA GLY A 717 9.81 -7.92 -18.20
C GLY A 717 9.98 -8.51 -16.79
N ARG A 718 9.03 -9.32 -16.33
CA ARG A 718 9.10 -10.04 -15.03
C ARG A 718 10.24 -11.05 -14.97
N TYR A 719 10.50 -11.76 -16.06
CA TYR A 719 11.67 -12.64 -16.16
C TYR A 719 12.99 -11.86 -16.09
N LEU A 720 13.07 -10.70 -16.75
CA LEU A 720 14.24 -9.83 -16.68
C LEU A 720 14.43 -9.27 -15.26
N ASP A 721 13.34 -8.94 -14.56
CA ASP A 721 13.39 -8.58 -13.13
C ASP A 721 13.95 -9.74 -12.29
N LEU A 722 13.56 -10.98 -12.57
CA LEU A 722 14.17 -12.16 -11.93
C LEU A 722 15.68 -12.26 -12.25
N CYS A 723 16.09 -12.09 -13.51
CA CYS A 723 17.50 -12.09 -13.91
C CYS A 723 18.32 -11.05 -13.13
N ALA A 724 17.80 -9.81 -13.03
CA ALA A 724 18.41 -8.74 -12.23
C ALA A 724 18.46 -9.11 -10.74
N GLU A 725 17.38 -9.68 -10.21
CA GLU A 725 17.29 -10.15 -8.83
C GLU A 725 18.40 -11.17 -8.50
N ILE A 726 18.57 -12.20 -9.34
CA ILE A 726 19.55 -13.28 -9.14
C ILE A 726 20.96 -12.91 -9.62
N GLY A 727 21.16 -11.71 -10.17
CA GLY A 727 22.46 -11.24 -10.69
C GLY A 727 22.93 -11.99 -11.94
N ARG A 728 22.00 -12.46 -12.77
CA ARG A 728 22.27 -13.23 -13.99
C ARG A 728 21.99 -12.38 -15.23
N ALA A 729 22.88 -12.45 -16.22
CA ALA A 729 22.62 -11.84 -17.53
C ALA A 729 21.56 -12.64 -18.31
N ASP A 730 20.74 -11.94 -19.10
CA ASP A 730 19.79 -12.57 -20.01
C ASP A 730 20.53 -13.31 -21.13
N GLY A 731 20.49 -14.64 -21.09
CA GLY A 731 20.97 -15.53 -22.17
C GLY A 731 19.84 -16.17 -22.97
N SER A 732 18.59 -15.83 -22.68
CA SER A 732 17.39 -16.38 -23.33
C SER A 732 16.91 -15.55 -24.53
N GLY A 733 17.31 -14.29 -24.63
CA GLY A 733 16.84 -13.35 -25.64
C GLY A 733 15.57 -12.59 -25.22
N ALA A 734 15.16 -12.69 -23.95
CA ALA A 734 13.95 -12.05 -23.44
C ALA A 734 13.98 -10.53 -23.62
N ARG A 735 15.14 -9.90 -23.37
CA ARG A 735 15.35 -8.47 -23.57
C ARG A 735 15.17 -8.09 -25.03
N GLU A 736 15.82 -8.80 -25.94
CA GLU A 736 15.75 -8.49 -27.38
C GLU A 736 14.31 -8.62 -27.89
N GLN A 737 13.61 -9.67 -27.45
CA GLN A 737 12.22 -9.91 -27.78
C GLN A 737 11.29 -8.81 -27.22
N LEU A 738 11.43 -8.44 -25.94
CA LEU A 738 10.65 -7.37 -25.32
C LEU A 738 10.80 -6.04 -26.08
N LEU A 739 12.03 -5.68 -26.43
CA LEU A 739 12.32 -4.43 -27.14
C LEU A 739 11.76 -4.43 -28.55
N ALA A 740 11.88 -5.56 -29.27
CA ALA A 740 11.32 -5.68 -30.61
C ALA A 740 9.79 -5.63 -30.59
N MET A 741 9.16 -6.25 -29.58
CA MET A 741 7.72 -6.19 -29.40
C MET A 741 7.23 -4.75 -29.14
N ALA A 742 7.87 -4.02 -28.23
CA ALA A 742 7.52 -2.63 -27.92
C ALA A 742 7.78 -1.67 -29.10
N ASP A 743 8.88 -1.85 -29.85
CA ASP A 743 9.15 -1.04 -31.06
C ASP A 743 8.10 -1.29 -32.14
N GLN A 744 7.79 -2.55 -32.43
CA GLN A 744 6.79 -2.92 -33.42
C GLN A 744 5.41 -2.34 -33.09
N GLU A 745 5.02 -2.41 -31.82
CA GLU A 745 3.76 -1.88 -31.31
C GLU A 745 3.69 -0.35 -31.44
N THR A 746 4.65 0.36 -30.88
CA THR A 746 4.68 1.83 -30.89
C THR A 746 4.85 2.43 -32.28
N ARG A 747 5.49 1.70 -33.20
CA ARG A 747 5.78 2.19 -34.56
C ARG A 747 4.70 1.90 -35.58
N TYR A 748 4.10 0.71 -35.55
CA TYR A 748 3.19 0.26 -36.61
C TYR A 748 1.74 0.11 -36.13
N MET A 749 1.54 -0.30 -34.88
CA MET A 749 0.23 -0.64 -34.34
C MET A 749 -0.45 0.52 -33.63
N TRP A 750 0.32 1.51 -33.17
CA TRP A 750 -0.20 2.68 -32.46
C TRP A 750 -1.20 3.49 -33.30
N LYS A 751 -2.29 3.92 -32.63
CA LYS A 751 -3.38 4.72 -33.19
C LYS A 751 -3.76 5.84 -32.24
N VAL A 752 -4.40 6.85 -32.83
CA VAL A 752 -5.10 7.92 -32.12
C VAL A 752 -6.51 7.97 -32.70
N ASP A 753 -7.54 7.82 -31.88
CA ASP A 753 -8.92 7.92 -32.34
C ASP A 753 -9.36 9.40 -32.51
N GLU A 754 -10.55 9.64 -33.06
CA GLU A 754 -11.07 10.99 -33.29
C GLU A 754 -11.28 11.81 -32.00
N ARG A 755 -11.30 11.15 -30.83
CA ARG A 755 -11.49 11.76 -29.51
C ARG A 755 -10.15 12.05 -28.81
N GLY A 756 -9.03 11.69 -29.44
CA GLY A 756 -7.70 11.88 -28.88
C GLY A 756 -7.29 10.79 -27.89
N ASN A 757 -7.98 9.64 -27.85
CA ASN A 757 -7.46 8.45 -27.19
C ASN A 757 -6.27 7.94 -27.97
N CYS A 758 -5.20 7.53 -27.29
CA CYS A 758 -4.07 6.90 -27.95
C CYS A 758 -3.83 5.50 -27.36
N GLY A 759 -3.34 4.62 -28.22
CA GLY A 759 -3.08 3.25 -27.84
C GLY A 759 -3.11 2.36 -29.06
N VAL A 760 -3.59 1.14 -28.87
CA VAL A 760 -3.57 0.10 -29.89
C VAL A 760 -4.98 -0.46 -30.13
N PRO A 761 -5.29 -0.96 -31.33
CA PRO A 761 -6.57 -1.61 -31.60
C PRO A 761 -6.68 -2.96 -30.87
N TYR A 762 -7.83 -3.63 -30.95
CA TYR A 762 -8.00 -4.93 -30.28
C TYR A 762 -7.10 -6.02 -30.90
N ALA A 763 -6.99 -6.02 -32.23
CA ALA A 763 -6.17 -6.95 -33.00
C ALA A 763 -5.50 -6.26 -34.20
N TRP A 764 -4.40 -6.85 -34.67
CA TRP A 764 -3.61 -6.33 -35.79
C TRP A 764 -3.28 -7.41 -36.81
N MET A 765 -3.46 -7.13 -38.11
CA MET A 765 -3.05 -8.06 -39.17
C MET A 765 -1.54 -7.99 -39.36
N ARG A 766 -0.92 -9.15 -39.54
CA ARG A 766 0.54 -9.24 -39.65
C ARG A 766 1.09 -8.65 -40.96
N ASP A 767 0.26 -8.49 -41.99
CA ASP A 767 0.60 -7.75 -43.21
C ASP A 767 0.53 -6.22 -43.10
N GLY A 768 0.15 -5.69 -41.93
CA GLY A 768 0.09 -4.26 -41.64
C GLY A 768 -1.25 -3.61 -41.95
N THR A 769 -2.27 -4.41 -42.29
CA THR A 769 -3.64 -3.91 -42.50
C THR A 769 -4.51 -4.01 -41.23
N PRO A 770 -5.60 -3.24 -41.11
CA PRO A 770 -6.57 -3.40 -40.03
C PRO A 770 -7.34 -4.73 -40.12
N TRP A 771 -7.81 -5.28 -38.99
CA TRP A 771 -8.60 -6.52 -38.92
C TRP A 771 -10.03 -6.32 -39.48
N GLY A 772 -10.47 -7.23 -40.36
CA GLY A 772 -11.52 -6.96 -41.37
C GLY A 772 -13.00 -7.27 -41.02
N TRP A 773 -13.43 -7.24 -39.75
CA TRP A 773 -14.85 -7.45 -39.36
C TRP A 773 -15.48 -6.25 -38.63
N GLU A 774 -14.70 -5.21 -38.37
CA GLU A 774 -15.21 -3.93 -37.89
C GLU A 774 -15.48 -3.05 -39.11
N ASP A 775 -16.75 -2.78 -39.42
CA ASP A 775 -17.17 -1.71 -40.36
C ASP A 775 -16.85 -0.29 -39.81
N TYR A 776 -15.86 -0.19 -38.92
CA TYR A 776 -15.31 1.00 -38.26
C TYR A 776 -13.77 0.91 -38.34
N GLU A 777 -13.19 1.45 -39.40
CA GLU A 777 -11.75 1.39 -39.64
C GLU A 777 -10.91 2.00 -38.48
N VAL A 778 -10.03 1.20 -37.85
CA VAL A 778 -8.76 1.63 -37.20
C VAL A 778 -8.80 2.51 -35.91
N GLN A 779 -9.82 2.40 -35.06
CA GLN A 779 -9.86 3.15 -33.79
C GLN A 779 -9.12 2.44 -32.63
N VAL A 780 -8.66 3.22 -31.66
CA VAL A 780 -8.06 2.72 -30.41
C VAL A 780 -9.10 1.88 -29.65
N ASN A 781 -8.70 0.72 -29.11
CA ASN A 781 -9.59 -0.12 -28.33
C ASN A 781 -9.75 0.43 -26.90
N VAL A 782 -10.58 1.45 -26.73
CA VAL A 782 -10.75 2.17 -25.45
C VAL A 782 -11.28 1.21 -24.36
N CYS A 783 -10.35 0.69 -23.56
CA CYS A 783 -10.59 -0.23 -22.46
C CYS A 783 -9.35 -0.28 -21.56
N ASN A 784 -9.49 -0.87 -20.38
CA ASN A 784 -8.42 -0.88 -19.39
C ASN A 784 -7.27 -1.85 -19.67
N TRP A 785 -7.32 -2.63 -20.76
CA TRP A 785 -6.16 -3.36 -21.26
C TRP A 785 -4.99 -2.44 -21.60
N HIS A 786 -5.26 -1.16 -21.87
CA HIS A 786 -4.21 -0.16 -22.08
C HIS A 786 -3.37 0.11 -20.81
N LEU A 787 -3.84 -0.25 -19.62
CA LEU A 787 -3.00 -0.27 -18.42
C LEU A 787 -1.89 -1.33 -18.53
N LEU A 788 -2.18 -2.48 -19.14
CA LEU A 788 -1.19 -3.52 -19.42
C LEU A 788 -0.24 -3.07 -20.55
N THR A 789 -0.75 -2.41 -21.59
CA THR A 789 0.09 -1.77 -22.62
C THR A 789 1.09 -0.79 -21.99
N ALA A 790 0.62 0.07 -21.07
CA ALA A 790 1.48 0.99 -20.35
C ALA A 790 2.58 0.27 -19.56
N ASP A 791 2.23 -0.82 -18.86
CA ASP A 791 3.21 -1.64 -18.12
C ASP A 791 4.23 -2.31 -19.06
N ALA A 792 3.79 -2.84 -20.20
CA ALA A 792 4.65 -3.49 -21.19
C ALA A 792 5.69 -2.52 -21.76
N LEU A 793 5.26 -1.31 -22.13
CA LEU A 793 6.15 -0.24 -22.60
C LEU A 793 7.10 0.23 -21.49
N ALA A 794 6.62 0.37 -20.26
CA ALA A 794 7.46 0.72 -19.11
C ALA A 794 8.54 -0.33 -18.83
N TYR A 795 8.22 -1.62 -18.96
CA TYR A 795 9.24 -2.68 -18.89
C TYR A 795 10.26 -2.57 -20.02
N ALA A 796 9.83 -2.29 -21.26
CA ALA A 796 10.76 -2.11 -22.37
C ALA A 796 11.76 -0.98 -22.07
N VAL A 797 11.29 0.16 -21.54
CA VAL A 797 12.16 1.27 -21.13
C VAL A 797 13.09 0.85 -19.99
N ALA A 798 12.58 0.17 -18.96
CA ALA A 798 13.39 -0.30 -17.83
C ALA A 798 14.56 -1.20 -18.27
N TYR A 799 14.44 -1.88 -19.41
CA TYR A 799 15.46 -2.75 -19.98
C TYR A 799 16.16 -2.17 -21.21
N GLY A 800 16.13 -0.86 -21.39
CA GLY A 800 16.94 -0.12 -22.37
C GLY A 800 16.30 0.03 -23.74
N GLY A 801 14.97 0.08 -23.79
CA GLY A 801 14.20 0.64 -24.90
C GLY A 801 14.30 2.17 -24.96
N ASP A 802 13.72 2.77 -25.99
CA ASP A 802 13.72 4.22 -26.17
C ASP A 802 12.96 4.89 -25.01
N PRO A 803 13.57 5.82 -24.23
CA PRO A 803 12.88 6.53 -23.17
C PRO A 803 11.59 7.24 -23.61
N ALA A 804 11.47 7.63 -24.89
CA ALA A 804 10.24 8.22 -25.44
C ALA A 804 9.04 7.26 -25.40
N MET A 805 9.25 5.95 -25.25
CA MET A 805 8.17 4.98 -25.05
C MET A 805 7.42 5.21 -23.74
N LEU A 806 8.01 5.89 -22.73
CA LEU A 806 7.26 6.29 -21.53
C LEU A 806 6.15 7.30 -21.83
N ASP A 807 6.31 8.14 -22.85
CA ASP A 807 5.25 9.07 -23.25
C ASP A 807 4.09 8.32 -23.92
N ARG A 808 4.40 7.29 -24.70
CA ARG A 808 3.37 6.35 -25.20
C ARG A 808 2.71 5.57 -24.07
N ALA A 809 3.48 5.12 -23.08
CA ALA A 809 2.95 4.45 -21.91
C ALA A 809 1.99 5.37 -21.13
N ALA A 810 2.28 6.67 -21.03
CA ALA A 810 1.40 7.67 -20.43
C ALA A 810 0.07 7.81 -21.18
N GLU A 811 0.15 7.89 -22.51
CA GLU A 811 -1.06 7.97 -23.34
C GLU A 811 -1.94 6.72 -23.16
N ALA A 812 -1.36 5.52 -23.20
CA ALA A 812 -2.09 4.27 -22.94
C ALA A 812 -2.62 4.21 -21.51
N PHE A 813 -1.84 4.62 -20.51
CA PHE A 813 -2.26 4.64 -19.12
C PHE A 813 -3.49 5.54 -18.94
N LYS A 814 -3.50 6.73 -19.56
CA LYS A 814 -4.65 7.63 -19.58
C LYS A 814 -5.88 6.99 -20.22
N THR A 815 -5.73 6.37 -21.38
CA THR A 815 -6.83 5.66 -22.07
C THR A 815 -7.35 4.47 -21.24
N GLY A 816 -6.46 3.73 -20.57
CA GLY A 816 -6.83 2.58 -19.76
C GLY A 816 -7.42 2.93 -18.38
N SER A 817 -7.03 4.07 -17.82
CA SER A 817 -7.51 4.57 -16.51
C SER A 817 -8.86 5.26 -16.60
N ASN A 818 -9.25 5.68 -17.81
CA ASN A 818 -10.56 6.27 -18.07
C ASN A 818 -11.15 5.68 -19.37
N PRO A 819 -11.60 4.41 -19.33
CA PRO A 819 -12.10 3.75 -20.53
C PRO A 819 -13.45 4.30 -21.04
N ASP A 820 -14.13 5.17 -20.27
CA ASP A 820 -15.48 5.69 -20.59
C ASP A 820 -15.46 7.12 -21.15
N ILE A 821 -14.67 7.35 -22.21
CA ILE A 821 -14.72 8.60 -23.00
C ILE A 821 -16.03 8.75 -23.81
N GLU A 822 -17.05 7.93 -23.49
CA GLU A 822 -18.46 8.11 -23.83
C GLU A 822 -19.38 7.77 -22.63
N TYR A 823 -19.82 8.81 -21.91
CA TYR A 823 -21.04 8.91 -21.07
C TYR A 823 -21.01 8.69 -19.53
N TYR A 824 -19.97 8.16 -18.87
CA TYR A 824 -19.93 8.08 -17.38
C TYR A 824 -18.53 8.28 -16.78
N ALA A 825 -18.45 8.69 -15.51
CA ALA A 825 -17.21 8.81 -14.75
C ALA A 825 -16.56 7.43 -14.48
N PRO A 826 -15.25 7.34 -14.15
CA PRO A 826 -14.61 6.08 -13.77
C PRO A 826 -15.44 5.35 -12.70
N SER A 827 -15.97 4.20 -13.08
CA SER A 827 -16.96 3.45 -12.31
C SER A 827 -16.77 1.95 -12.49
N TYR A 828 -17.40 1.17 -11.61
CA TYR A 828 -17.41 -0.29 -11.75
C TYR A 828 -18.36 -0.68 -12.88
N THR A 829 -17.80 -1.24 -13.95
CA THR A 829 -18.53 -1.67 -15.14
C THR A 829 -18.76 -3.18 -15.16
N ALA A 830 -17.75 -3.97 -14.79
CA ALA A 830 -17.79 -5.41 -14.77
C ALA A 830 -16.66 -6.00 -13.91
N THR A 831 -16.84 -7.24 -13.43
CA THR A 831 -15.81 -7.99 -12.67
C THR A 831 -14.49 -8.07 -13.44
N LYS A 832 -14.55 -8.33 -14.75
CA LYS A 832 -13.37 -8.40 -15.62
C LYS A 832 -12.59 -7.09 -15.63
N GLU A 833 -13.30 -5.97 -15.81
CA GLU A 833 -12.67 -4.64 -15.87
C GLU A 833 -12.06 -4.30 -14.51
N ALA A 834 -12.78 -4.52 -13.41
CA ALA A 834 -12.23 -4.32 -12.05
C ALA A 834 -10.97 -5.17 -11.78
N THR A 835 -10.93 -6.40 -12.31
CA THR A 835 -9.76 -7.28 -12.16
C THR A 835 -8.54 -6.75 -12.91
N ASN A 836 -8.75 -6.29 -14.14
CA ASN A 836 -7.68 -5.73 -14.96
C ASN A 836 -7.09 -4.45 -14.34
N SER A 837 -7.94 -3.52 -13.89
CA SER A 837 -7.46 -2.28 -13.26
C SER A 837 -6.70 -2.54 -11.97
N ALA A 838 -7.11 -3.56 -11.21
CA ALA A 838 -6.41 -3.95 -9.99
C ALA A 838 -5.01 -4.53 -10.27
N ASN A 839 -4.81 -5.15 -11.44
CA ASN A 839 -3.56 -5.84 -11.79
C ASN A 839 -2.53 -4.97 -12.53
N PHE A 840 -2.98 -4.06 -13.39
CA PHE A 840 -2.13 -3.40 -14.38
C PHE A 840 -1.98 -1.88 -14.14
N GLY A 841 -1.02 -1.27 -14.82
CA GLY A 841 -0.69 0.16 -14.77
C GLY A 841 0.34 0.53 -13.68
N MET A 842 0.60 -0.39 -12.75
CA MET A 842 1.50 -0.14 -11.63
C MET A 842 2.99 -0.13 -12.01
N VAL A 843 3.38 -0.85 -13.07
CA VAL A 843 4.77 -0.82 -13.57
C VAL A 843 5.05 0.50 -14.26
N TYR A 844 4.08 1.01 -15.03
CA TYR A 844 4.14 2.35 -15.61
C TYR A 844 4.25 3.42 -14.53
N MET A 845 3.31 3.44 -13.57
CA MET A 845 3.33 4.40 -12.48
C MET A 845 4.66 4.34 -11.72
N SER A 846 5.17 3.12 -11.45
CA SER A 846 6.48 2.89 -10.86
C SER A 846 7.62 3.52 -11.66
N ALA A 847 7.64 3.33 -12.98
CA ALA A 847 8.66 3.86 -13.88
C ALA A 847 8.62 5.39 -14.02
N ARG A 848 7.44 6.02 -13.88
CA ARG A 848 7.26 7.48 -13.86
C ARG A 848 7.70 8.14 -12.55
N GLY A 849 8.18 7.37 -11.58
CA GLY A 849 8.56 7.90 -10.27
C GLY A 849 7.38 8.02 -9.30
N MET A 850 6.21 7.47 -9.62
CA MET A 850 5.15 7.21 -8.64
C MET A 850 5.56 5.96 -7.84
N GLN A 851 6.71 6.03 -7.16
CA GLN A 851 7.15 5.01 -6.23
C GLN A 851 6.72 5.40 -4.81
N PRO A 852 6.33 4.43 -3.98
CA PRO A 852 6.04 4.69 -2.58
C PRO A 852 7.36 5.03 -1.92
N GLY A 853 7.45 6.26 -1.41
CA GLY A 853 8.70 6.79 -0.88
C GLY A 853 9.62 7.45 -1.92
N GLY A 854 9.13 7.72 -3.12
CA GLY A 854 9.67 8.77 -3.98
C GLY A 854 8.81 10.03 -3.91
N GLU A 855 8.34 10.45 -2.73
CA GLU A 855 7.90 11.85 -2.58
C GLU A 855 9.04 12.71 -3.12
N PRO A 856 8.75 13.66 -4.02
CA PRO A 856 9.76 14.52 -4.62
C PRO A 856 10.60 15.15 -3.50
N GLN A 857 11.88 15.43 -3.76
CA GLN A 857 12.68 16.17 -2.79
C GLN A 857 12.03 17.50 -2.44
N PHE A 858 11.18 18.04 -3.32
CA PHE A 858 10.37 19.24 -3.09
C PHE A 858 8.91 19.04 -3.46
N ASN A 859 8.02 19.41 -2.55
CA ASN A 859 6.57 19.39 -2.71
C ASN A 859 6.03 20.81 -2.51
N GLU A 860 5.65 21.46 -3.59
CA GLU A 860 5.28 22.86 -3.68
C GLU A 860 3.77 23.05 -3.90
N TRP A 861 3.20 24.03 -3.20
CA TRP A 861 1.79 24.38 -3.31
C TRP A 861 1.61 25.89 -3.48
N LEU A 862 0.48 26.30 -4.09
CA LEU A 862 -0.01 27.68 -4.03
C LEU A 862 -1.32 27.74 -3.25
N CYS A 863 -1.38 28.64 -2.27
CA CYS A 863 -2.55 28.91 -1.45
C CYS A 863 -3.15 30.25 -1.85
N LEU A 864 -4.38 30.24 -2.36
CA LEU A 864 -5.10 31.42 -2.83
C LEU A 864 -6.28 31.70 -1.90
N GLN A 865 -6.26 32.82 -1.18
CA GLN A 865 -7.34 33.28 -0.33
C GLN A 865 -8.19 34.34 -1.04
N ASN A 866 -9.51 34.15 -0.99
CA ASN A 866 -10.50 35.14 -1.37
C ASN A 866 -11.29 35.59 -0.13
N ALA A 867 -10.92 36.75 0.40
CA ALA A 867 -11.62 37.38 1.53
C ALA A 867 -12.88 38.18 1.09
N GLY A 868 -13.13 38.32 -0.21
CA GLY A 868 -14.22 39.11 -0.75
C GLY A 868 -15.56 38.38 -0.83
N ASP A 869 -16.62 39.17 -1.07
CA ASP A 869 -18.02 38.70 -1.09
C ASP A 869 -18.42 38.04 -2.43
N SER A 870 -17.50 37.82 -3.36
CA SER A 870 -17.76 37.22 -4.68
C SER A 870 -16.64 36.27 -5.10
N PRO A 871 -16.93 35.15 -5.79
CA PRO A 871 -15.90 34.24 -6.31
C PRO A 871 -14.87 34.96 -7.18
N ALA A 872 -13.65 34.50 -7.28
CA ALA A 872 -12.62 35.07 -8.16
C ALA A 872 -12.04 33.97 -9.06
N THR A 873 -11.63 34.34 -10.26
CA THR A 873 -10.88 33.45 -11.16
C THR A 873 -9.44 33.95 -11.22
N ALA A 874 -8.49 33.10 -10.86
CA ALA A 874 -7.06 33.38 -10.94
C ALA A 874 -6.45 32.61 -12.11
N ASN A 875 -5.67 33.29 -12.95
CA ASN A 875 -4.81 32.69 -13.96
C ASN A 875 -3.38 32.62 -13.43
N VAL A 876 -2.91 31.39 -13.20
CA VAL A 876 -1.55 31.08 -12.75
C VAL A 876 -0.68 30.77 -13.96
N ARG A 877 0.41 31.51 -14.10
CA ARG A 877 1.43 31.36 -15.11
C ARG A 877 2.72 30.86 -14.47
N TYR A 878 3.10 29.62 -14.76
CA TYR A 878 4.36 29.03 -14.33
C TYR A 878 5.44 29.20 -15.40
N LEU A 879 6.63 29.64 -15.00
CA LEU A 879 7.81 29.84 -15.86
C LEU A 879 8.97 28.99 -15.37
N MET A 880 9.50 28.13 -16.25
CA MET A 880 10.45 27.07 -15.86
C MET A 880 11.89 27.43 -16.14
N GLY A 881 12.81 26.77 -15.43
CA GLY A 881 14.26 26.90 -15.59
C GLY A 881 14.81 26.50 -16.97
N ASP A 882 14.05 25.77 -17.78
CA ASP A 882 14.38 25.41 -19.17
C ASP A 882 13.76 26.34 -20.24
N GLY A 883 12.83 27.22 -19.84
CA GLY A 883 12.15 28.17 -20.72
C GLY A 883 10.72 27.79 -21.10
N ASP A 884 10.21 26.65 -20.62
CA ASP A 884 8.81 26.27 -20.80
C ASP A 884 7.86 27.12 -19.94
N GLU A 885 6.60 27.16 -20.38
CA GLU A 885 5.53 27.88 -19.71
C GLU A 885 4.26 27.03 -19.59
N VAL A 886 3.60 27.11 -18.43
CA VAL A 886 2.30 26.46 -18.17
C VAL A 886 1.31 27.51 -17.65
N LEU A 887 0.08 27.50 -18.19
CA LEU A 887 -1.01 28.37 -17.76
C LEU A 887 -2.16 27.55 -17.16
N LYS A 888 -2.69 27.97 -16.01
CA LYS A 888 -3.78 27.30 -15.29
C LYS A 888 -4.79 28.31 -14.76
N ASP A 889 -6.08 27.99 -14.85
CA ASP A 889 -7.15 28.79 -14.27
C ASP A 889 -7.64 28.14 -12.96
N VAL A 890 -7.79 28.94 -11.91
CA VAL A 890 -8.15 28.52 -10.56
C VAL A 890 -9.31 29.36 -10.07
N GLU A 891 -10.46 28.71 -9.82
CA GLU A 891 -11.62 29.34 -9.21
C GLU A 891 -11.48 29.35 -7.68
N VAL A 892 -11.68 30.52 -7.07
CA VAL A 892 -11.60 30.74 -5.62
C VAL A 892 -12.92 31.35 -5.13
N PRO A 893 -13.83 30.57 -4.51
CA PRO A 893 -15.11 31.07 -4.01
C PRO A 893 -14.97 32.23 -3.02
N ALA A 894 -16.05 33.01 -2.84
CA ALA A 894 -16.11 34.06 -1.82
C ALA A 894 -15.84 33.50 -0.41
N HIS A 895 -15.15 34.28 0.43
CA HIS A 895 -14.81 33.91 1.82
C HIS A 895 -14.21 32.50 1.97
N SER A 896 -13.28 32.15 1.08
CA SER A 896 -12.70 30.81 1.03
C SER A 896 -11.22 30.83 0.67
N ARG A 897 -10.60 29.65 0.72
CA ARG A 897 -9.25 29.38 0.24
C ARG A 897 -9.30 28.27 -0.79
N ARG A 898 -8.42 28.35 -1.79
CA ARG A 898 -8.06 27.23 -2.67
C ARG A 898 -6.57 26.92 -2.52
N THR A 899 -6.23 25.64 -2.47
CA THR A 899 -4.84 25.16 -2.49
C THR A 899 -4.60 24.40 -3.79
N VAL A 900 -3.49 24.66 -4.44
CA VAL A 900 -3.10 24.11 -5.73
C VAL A 900 -1.78 23.35 -5.57
N ASP A 901 -1.73 22.13 -6.08
CA ASP A 901 -0.53 21.29 -6.14
C ASP A 901 0.31 21.68 -7.36
N VAL A 902 1.43 22.37 -7.13
CA VAL A 902 2.29 22.86 -8.22
C VAL A 902 2.97 21.68 -8.92
N ASN A 903 3.45 20.67 -8.18
CA ASN A 903 4.08 19.48 -8.73
C ASN A 903 3.17 18.79 -9.75
N SER A 904 1.88 18.67 -9.45
CA SER A 904 0.89 18.07 -10.35
C SER A 904 0.63 18.91 -11.61
N GLU A 905 0.69 20.24 -11.50
CA GLU A 905 0.35 21.14 -12.59
C GLU A 905 1.48 21.27 -13.62
N VAL A 906 2.73 21.12 -13.17
CA VAL A 906 3.91 21.47 -13.98
C VAL A 906 4.90 20.34 -14.25
N GLY A 907 4.72 19.20 -13.56
CA GLY A 907 5.59 18.03 -13.65
C GLY A 907 6.78 18.07 -12.68
N TYR A 908 7.32 16.89 -12.36
CA TYR A 908 8.45 16.70 -11.44
C TYR A 908 9.80 17.02 -12.08
N GLY A 909 10.83 17.29 -11.26
CA GLY A 909 12.21 17.45 -11.72
C GLY A 909 12.61 18.88 -12.13
N ARG A 910 11.82 19.91 -11.82
CA ARG A 910 11.96 21.24 -12.44
C ARG A 910 12.10 22.36 -11.41
N ASP A 911 12.85 23.39 -11.77
CA ASP A 911 12.80 24.68 -11.07
C ASP A 911 11.67 25.52 -11.68
N VAL A 912 10.80 26.07 -10.85
CA VAL A 912 9.58 26.79 -11.24
C VAL A 912 9.51 28.17 -10.57
N SER A 913 8.93 29.13 -11.29
CA SER A 913 8.50 30.42 -10.76
C SER A 913 7.06 30.66 -11.20
N ALA A 914 6.30 31.47 -10.48
CA ALA A 914 4.87 31.66 -10.75
C ALA A 914 4.46 33.13 -10.79
N THR A 915 3.51 33.46 -11.65
CA THR A 915 2.74 34.72 -11.63
C THR A 915 1.27 34.39 -11.57
N VAL A 916 0.55 34.93 -10.59
CA VAL A 916 -0.89 34.73 -10.41
C VAL A 916 -1.58 36.04 -10.71
N SER A 917 -2.41 36.09 -11.74
CA SER A 917 -3.27 37.23 -12.06
C SER A 917 -4.72 36.88 -11.79
N SER A 918 -5.56 37.79 -11.31
CA SER A 918 -6.97 37.49 -11.01
C SER A 918 -7.92 38.62 -11.39
N ASP A 919 -9.14 38.24 -11.76
CA ASP A 919 -10.21 39.18 -12.08
C ASP A 919 -10.73 39.96 -10.85
N ARG A 920 -10.42 39.48 -9.65
CA ARG A 920 -10.69 40.12 -8.36
C ARG A 920 -9.48 40.00 -7.42
N PRO A 921 -9.29 40.93 -6.47
CA PRO A 921 -8.17 40.85 -5.54
C PRO A 921 -8.17 39.58 -4.68
N LEU A 922 -7.04 38.87 -4.66
CA LEU A 922 -6.76 37.67 -3.86
C LEU A 922 -5.51 37.88 -3.01
N VAL A 923 -5.25 36.97 -2.08
CA VAL A 923 -3.95 36.85 -1.39
C VAL A 923 -3.36 35.51 -1.75
N VAL A 924 -2.06 35.47 -2.07
CA VAL A 924 -1.40 34.24 -2.50
C VAL A 924 -0.14 34.01 -1.67
N GLU A 925 0.00 32.80 -1.13
CA GLU A 925 1.19 32.31 -0.44
C GLU A 925 1.62 30.96 -1.04
N ARG A 926 2.92 30.65 -0.96
CA ARG A 926 3.52 29.44 -1.52
C ARG A 926 4.23 28.63 -0.43
N PRO A 927 3.55 27.62 0.17
CA PRO A 927 4.24 26.68 1.02
C PRO A 927 4.96 25.61 0.19
N MET A 928 6.15 25.25 0.63
CA MET A 928 6.96 24.19 0.05
C MET A 928 7.55 23.33 1.16
N TYR A 929 7.50 22.01 0.99
CA TYR A 929 8.07 21.03 1.91
C TYR A 929 9.12 20.21 1.19
N PHE A 930 10.21 19.86 1.87
CA PHE A 930 11.35 19.25 1.18
C PHE A 930 12.24 18.39 2.06
N ASP A 931 13.08 17.60 1.38
CA ASP A 931 14.22 16.88 1.94
C ASP A 931 15.45 17.15 1.06
N TYR A 932 16.12 18.25 1.37
CA TYR A 932 17.23 18.74 0.58
C TYR A 932 18.44 17.81 0.72
N HIS A 933 18.96 17.36 -0.43
CA HIS A 933 20.01 16.34 -0.54
C HIS A 933 19.71 15.01 0.19
N GLY A 934 18.45 14.73 0.54
CA GLY A 934 18.08 13.54 1.31
C GLY A 934 18.56 13.55 2.76
N ALA A 935 18.90 14.73 3.29
CA ALA A 935 19.51 14.90 4.61
C ALA A 935 18.98 16.11 5.39
N MET A 936 18.46 17.14 4.74
CA MET A 936 17.93 18.35 5.38
C MET A 936 16.43 18.46 5.11
N ALA A 937 15.65 17.77 5.94
CA ALA A 937 14.21 17.85 5.92
C ALA A 937 13.75 19.24 6.40
N GLY A 938 12.72 19.79 5.77
CA GLY A 938 12.22 21.11 6.13
C GLY A 938 11.00 21.53 5.32
N GLY A 939 10.66 22.80 5.44
CA GLY A 939 9.65 23.43 4.61
C GLY A 939 9.49 24.91 4.99
N HIS A 940 8.98 25.70 4.06
CA HIS A 940 8.80 27.14 4.23
C HIS A 940 7.50 27.62 3.59
N ASP A 941 7.11 28.86 3.87
CA ASP A 941 6.03 29.57 3.18
C ASP A 941 6.51 30.97 2.82
N SER A 942 6.11 31.47 1.64
CA SER A 942 6.43 32.83 1.18
C SER A 942 5.16 33.51 0.69
N VAL A 943 4.98 34.78 1.05
CA VAL A 943 3.96 35.64 0.45
C VAL A 943 4.48 36.18 -0.88
N GLY A 944 3.64 36.18 -1.91
CA GLY A 944 4.06 36.65 -3.23
C GLY A 944 4.48 38.12 -3.24
N ALA A 945 5.31 38.51 -4.20
CA ALA A 945 5.60 39.91 -4.49
C ALA A 945 4.41 40.58 -5.19
N ALA A 946 4.15 41.84 -4.86
CA ALA A 946 3.12 42.66 -5.52
C ALA A 946 3.48 43.05 -6.96
N GLY A 947 4.75 42.90 -7.34
CA GLY A 947 5.25 43.25 -8.67
C GLY A 947 6.78 43.10 -8.76
N PRO A 948 7.34 43.14 -9.99
CA PRO A 948 8.78 43.19 -10.20
C PRO A 948 9.37 44.58 -9.88
N ALA A 949 10.60 44.61 -9.35
CA ALA A 949 11.31 45.83 -8.96
C ALA A 949 12.76 45.86 -9.48
N LEU A 950 13.39 47.04 -9.43
CA LEU A 950 14.77 47.27 -9.88
C LEU A 950 15.82 47.03 -8.77
N SER A 951 15.39 46.91 -7.52
CA SER A 951 16.27 46.73 -6.38
C SER A 951 15.63 45.82 -5.35
N TRP A 952 16.40 44.86 -4.83
CA TRP A 952 15.96 43.91 -3.81
C TRP A 952 17.04 43.79 -2.73
N TYR A 953 16.64 43.83 -1.47
CA TYR A 953 17.54 43.83 -0.32
C TYR A 953 17.24 42.68 0.65
N PHE A 954 18.31 42.15 1.22
CA PHE A 954 18.34 40.99 2.13
C PHE A 954 19.34 41.26 3.25
N ALA A 955 18.93 41.20 4.51
CA ALA A 955 19.80 41.42 5.68
C ALA A 955 20.48 40.15 6.22
N GLU A 956 19.85 39.00 5.98
CA GLU A 956 20.34 37.66 6.30
C GLU A 956 21.03 36.98 5.12
N GLY A 957 21.79 35.93 5.44
CA GLY A 957 22.57 35.09 4.53
C GLY A 957 23.74 34.45 5.29
N CYS A 958 24.12 33.23 4.91
CA CYS A 958 25.17 32.47 5.57
C CYS A 958 25.79 31.45 4.61
N THR A 959 27.11 31.46 4.50
CA THR A 959 27.90 30.45 3.76
C THR A 959 28.85 29.68 4.67
N ARG A 960 28.60 29.69 5.98
CA ARG A 960 29.36 28.90 6.95
C ARG A 960 29.09 27.40 6.74
N ASP A 961 29.96 26.57 7.31
CA ASP A 961 29.78 25.11 7.27
C ASP A 961 28.37 24.75 7.75
N GLY A 962 27.66 23.95 6.94
CA GLY A 962 26.28 23.56 7.19
C GLY A 962 25.21 24.46 6.57
N PHE A 963 25.56 25.51 5.82
CA PHE A 963 24.60 26.39 5.13
C PHE A 963 24.83 26.44 3.63
N GLU A 964 23.74 26.38 2.86
CA GLU A 964 23.70 26.56 1.41
C GLU A 964 22.67 27.62 1.02
N GLU A 965 23.14 28.78 0.57
CA GLU A 965 22.35 29.95 0.21
C GLU A 965 22.30 30.12 -1.32
N TRP A 966 21.10 30.43 -1.80
CA TRP A 966 20.85 30.74 -3.21
C TRP A 966 20.06 32.05 -3.34
N LEU A 967 20.18 32.70 -4.51
CA LEU A 967 19.26 33.75 -4.93
C LEU A 967 18.51 33.28 -6.17
N THR A 968 17.20 33.45 -6.18
CA THR A 968 16.35 33.02 -7.28
C THR A 968 15.62 34.21 -7.86
N VAL A 969 15.69 34.32 -9.19
CA VAL A 969 15.28 35.52 -9.92
C VAL A 969 14.26 35.13 -10.98
N SER A 970 13.07 35.70 -10.89
CA SER A 970 12.06 35.63 -11.95
C SER A 970 12.07 36.93 -12.76
N ASN A 971 12.29 36.81 -14.06
CA ASN A 971 12.20 37.91 -15.00
C ASN A 971 10.95 37.72 -15.88
N PRO A 972 9.82 38.37 -15.51
CA PRO A 972 8.59 38.27 -16.30
C PRO A 972 8.63 39.10 -17.60
N GLY A 973 9.66 39.92 -17.79
CA GLY A 973 9.82 40.80 -18.95
C GLY A 973 10.27 40.08 -20.23
N ASP A 974 10.17 40.76 -21.36
CA ASP A 974 10.51 40.26 -22.70
C ASP A 974 11.98 40.52 -23.10
N ALA A 975 12.80 41.07 -22.19
CA ALA A 975 14.21 41.33 -22.38
C ALA A 975 15.05 40.79 -21.20
N ASP A 976 16.27 40.34 -21.49
CA ASP A 976 17.22 39.91 -20.46
C ASP A 976 17.50 41.06 -19.48
N ALA A 977 17.58 40.74 -18.19
CA ALA A 977 17.85 41.67 -17.11
C ALA A 977 19.28 41.49 -16.60
N HIS A 978 20.12 42.52 -16.73
CA HIS A 978 21.47 42.51 -16.19
C HIS A 978 21.45 42.88 -14.71
N LEU A 979 21.91 41.98 -13.84
CA LEU A 979 21.90 42.10 -12.40
C LEU A 979 23.31 42.43 -11.88
N LYS A 980 23.40 43.37 -10.94
CA LYS A 980 24.56 43.65 -10.12
C LYS A 980 24.22 43.32 -8.66
N ILE A 981 24.87 42.30 -8.12
CA ILE A 981 24.64 41.79 -6.77
C ILE A 981 25.80 42.22 -5.89
N THR A 982 25.52 43.01 -4.86
CA THR A 982 26.50 43.43 -3.85
C THR A 982 26.28 42.65 -2.56
N TYR A 983 27.22 41.75 -2.24
CA TYR A 983 27.24 41.00 -0.98
C TYR A 983 28.05 41.78 0.06
N MET A 984 27.44 42.10 1.20
CA MET A 984 28.11 42.76 2.34
C MET A 984 28.35 41.72 3.43
N LEU A 985 29.60 41.55 3.85
CA LEU A 985 30.03 40.44 4.70
C LEU A 985 30.18 40.84 6.17
N GLY A 986 30.14 39.84 7.06
CA GLY A 986 30.26 40.05 8.52
C GLY A 986 31.58 40.68 8.99
N ASP A 987 32.64 40.66 8.17
CA ASP A 987 33.92 41.33 8.46
C ASP A 987 33.96 42.81 7.98
N GLY A 988 32.86 43.29 7.38
CA GLY A 988 32.72 44.63 6.82
C GLY A 988 33.24 44.78 5.38
N SER A 989 33.74 43.71 4.76
CA SER A 989 34.12 43.73 3.34
C SER A 989 32.90 43.53 2.41
N GLN A 990 33.06 43.86 1.13
CA GLN A 990 32.03 43.68 0.10
C GLN A 990 32.56 42.87 -1.08
N ARG A 991 31.67 42.12 -1.73
CA ARG A 991 31.92 41.45 -3.00
C ARG A 991 30.80 41.77 -3.99
N VAL A 992 31.14 41.89 -5.27
CA VAL A 992 30.18 42.24 -6.32
C VAL A 992 30.20 41.18 -7.40
N GLN A 993 29.03 40.64 -7.72
CA GLN A 993 28.78 39.69 -8.80
C GLN A 993 27.88 40.34 -9.86
N GLU A 994 28.16 40.10 -11.13
CA GLU A 994 27.27 40.47 -12.24
C GLU A 994 26.71 39.18 -12.86
N VAL A 995 25.39 39.13 -13.07
CA VAL A 995 24.66 37.96 -13.59
C VAL A 995 23.56 38.43 -14.53
N ASP A 996 23.31 37.72 -15.63
CA ASP A 996 22.17 38.00 -16.51
C ASP A 996 21.00 37.05 -16.17
N ALA A 997 19.80 37.60 -15.98
CA ALA A 997 18.56 36.85 -15.87
C ALA A 997 17.79 36.94 -17.19
N ARG A 998 17.58 35.79 -17.85
CA ARG A 998 16.96 35.75 -19.18
C ARG A 998 15.54 36.29 -19.21
N ALA A 999 15.09 36.80 -20.35
CA ALA A 999 13.69 37.16 -20.60
C ALA A 999 12.74 35.98 -20.37
N ALA A 1000 11.52 36.27 -19.88
CA ALA A 1000 10.44 35.32 -19.66
C ALA A 1000 10.90 34.02 -18.99
N GLY A 1001 11.71 34.13 -17.94
CA GLY A 1001 12.34 32.96 -17.34
C GLY A 1001 12.82 33.15 -15.92
N ARG A 1002 13.33 32.04 -15.37
CA ARG A 1002 13.85 31.93 -14.01
C ARG A 1002 15.35 31.66 -14.01
N THR A 1003 16.08 32.26 -13.07
CA THR A 1003 17.53 32.08 -12.88
C THR A 1003 17.85 31.80 -11.41
N THR A 1004 18.62 30.75 -11.13
CA THR A 1004 19.16 30.45 -9.77
C THR A 1004 20.64 30.86 -9.71
N ILE A 1005 21.06 31.46 -8.61
CA ILE A 1005 22.41 31.95 -8.38
C ILE A 1005 22.95 31.30 -7.10
N ASP A 1006 24.07 30.60 -7.22
CA ASP A 1006 24.80 29.97 -6.11
C ASP A 1006 25.63 31.02 -5.34
N VAL A 1007 25.16 31.41 -4.16
CA VAL A 1007 25.86 32.41 -3.34
C VAL A 1007 27.11 31.81 -2.72
N ASN A 1008 27.05 30.56 -2.26
CA ASN A 1008 28.18 29.84 -1.67
C ASN A 1008 29.37 29.75 -2.62
N ALA A 1009 29.13 29.41 -3.89
CA ALA A 1009 30.17 29.30 -4.90
C ALA A 1009 30.88 30.64 -5.18
N PHE A 1010 30.15 31.76 -5.12
CA PHE A 1010 30.71 33.08 -5.40
C PHE A 1010 31.35 33.74 -4.17
N VAL A 1011 30.65 33.77 -3.04
CA VAL A 1011 31.12 34.40 -1.79
C VAL A 1011 32.15 33.52 -1.08
N GLY A 1012 32.13 32.21 -1.29
CA GLY A 1012 33.02 31.28 -0.61
C GLY A 1012 32.65 31.05 0.86
N PRO A 1013 33.31 30.09 1.52
CA PRO A 1013 32.84 29.55 2.78
C PRO A 1013 33.09 30.47 3.98
N GLY A 1014 32.35 30.24 5.05
CA GLY A 1014 32.61 30.80 6.38
C GLY A 1014 32.20 32.26 6.56
N GLN A 1015 31.23 32.76 5.77
CA GLN A 1015 30.80 34.16 5.83
C GLN A 1015 29.36 34.29 6.32
N ASP A 1016 29.08 35.38 7.05
CA ASP A 1016 27.72 35.91 7.13
C ASP A 1016 27.52 36.86 5.96
N VAL A 1017 26.38 36.76 5.30
CA VAL A 1017 26.10 37.44 4.04
C VAL A 1017 24.84 38.28 4.17
N SER A 1018 24.80 39.39 3.44
CA SER A 1018 23.60 40.18 3.17
C SER A 1018 23.73 40.62 1.72
N ALA A 1019 22.63 40.78 1.00
CA ALA A 1019 22.65 41.05 -0.44
C ALA A 1019 21.86 42.31 -0.80
N LEU A 1020 22.37 43.04 -1.79
CA LEU A 1020 21.66 44.05 -2.55
C LEU A 1020 21.73 43.65 -4.02
N VAL A 1021 20.58 43.36 -4.63
CA VAL A 1021 20.45 43.03 -6.06
C VAL A 1021 19.91 44.26 -6.78
N GLU A 1022 20.71 44.83 -7.67
CA GLU A 1022 20.33 45.93 -8.57
C GLU A 1022 20.13 45.37 -9.98
N SER A 1023 19.02 45.68 -10.66
CA SER A 1023 18.72 45.17 -12.00
C SER A 1023 18.53 46.28 -13.03
N GLY A 1024 18.93 46.02 -14.27
CA GLY A 1024 18.66 46.90 -15.41
C GLY A 1024 17.18 46.93 -15.85
N ASN A 1025 16.42 45.87 -15.57
CA ASN A 1025 14.98 45.73 -15.85
C ASN A 1025 14.24 45.19 -14.61
N PRO A 1026 12.94 45.46 -14.40
CA PRO A 1026 12.22 44.95 -13.23
C PRO A 1026 12.20 43.41 -13.17
N VAL A 1027 12.59 42.85 -12.02
CA VAL A 1027 12.60 41.39 -11.73
C VAL A 1027 12.03 41.13 -10.33
N ILE A 1028 11.76 39.86 -9.99
CA ILE A 1028 11.44 39.39 -8.63
C ILE A 1028 12.63 38.60 -8.11
N VAL A 1029 12.99 38.79 -6.84
CA VAL A 1029 14.10 38.07 -6.20
C VAL A 1029 13.67 37.48 -4.87
N GLU A 1030 13.89 36.18 -4.71
CA GLU A 1030 13.74 35.43 -3.45
C GLU A 1030 15.10 34.81 -3.05
N ARG A 1031 15.24 34.43 -1.78
CA ARG A 1031 16.46 33.83 -1.21
C ARG A 1031 16.15 32.54 -0.45
N PRO A 1032 16.21 31.38 -1.11
CA PRO A 1032 16.16 30.11 -0.42
C PRO A 1032 17.51 29.79 0.22
N MET A 1033 17.47 29.25 1.44
CA MET A 1033 18.64 28.80 2.18
C MET A 1033 18.33 27.48 2.88
N TYR A 1034 19.20 26.49 2.72
CA TYR A 1034 19.10 25.18 3.36
C TYR A 1034 20.24 25.01 4.37
N PHE A 1035 19.98 24.39 5.51
CA PHE A 1035 20.96 24.33 6.57
C PHE A 1035 20.87 23.11 7.49
N ASP A 1036 21.99 22.80 8.13
CA ASP A 1036 22.08 22.03 9.37
C ASP A 1036 22.73 22.92 10.44
N TYR A 1037 21.89 23.48 11.31
CA TYR A 1037 22.29 24.34 12.40
C TYR A 1037 22.49 23.52 13.69
N HIS A 1038 23.73 23.06 13.91
CA HIS A 1038 24.12 22.32 15.12
C HIS A 1038 23.25 21.06 15.38
N GLY A 1039 22.79 20.38 14.34
CA GLY A 1039 21.92 19.21 14.41
C GLY A 1039 20.43 19.55 14.29
N TRP A 1040 20.06 20.81 14.03
CA TRP A 1040 18.72 21.21 13.61
C TRP A 1040 18.74 21.49 12.12
N SER A 1041 18.21 20.54 11.35
CA SER A 1041 18.16 20.65 9.90
C SER A 1041 16.92 21.41 9.44
N GLY A 1042 17.00 22.06 8.29
CA GLY A 1042 15.87 22.80 7.74
C GLY A 1042 16.24 23.61 6.51
N GLY A 1043 15.33 24.50 6.16
CA GLY A 1043 15.56 25.52 5.15
C GLY A 1043 14.38 26.48 5.09
N HIS A 1044 14.62 27.64 4.51
CA HIS A 1044 13.63 28.70 4.40
C HIS A 1044 13.76 29.42 3.05
N ASP A 1045 12.77 30.24 2.73
CA ASP A 1045 12.84 31.21 1.64
C ASP A 1045 12.42 32.60 2.15
N SER A 1046 12.95 33.65 1.55
CA SER A 1046 12.62 35.04 1.90
C SER A 1046 12.39 35.86 0.65
N LEU A 1047 11.28 36.58 0.59
CA LEU A 1047 11.07 37.63 -0.40
C LEU A 1047 11.89 38.88 -0.02
N GLY A 1048 12.72 39.37 -0.93
CA GLY A 1048 13.48 40.60 -0.70
C GLY A 1048 12.56 41.82 -0.53
N VAL A 1049 13.05 42.86 0.13
CA VAL A 1049 12.34 44.15 0.17
C VAL A 1049 12.83 45.07 -0.93
N GLU A 1050 11.94 45.92 -1.45
CA GLU A 1050 12.26 46.83 -2.56
C GLU A 1050 13.04 48.08 -2.12
N ALA A 1051 12.98 48.42 -0.82
CA ALA A 1051 13.65 49.58 -0.26
C ALA A 1051 13.99 49.41 1.23
N PRO A 1052 15.13 49.96 1.70
CA PRO A 1052 15.43 50.07 3.12
C PRO A 1052 14.46 51.03 3.85
N SER A 1053 14.24 50.79 5.14
CA SER A 1053 13.34 51.58 6.00
C SER A 1053 14.05 52.06 7.27
N THR A 1054 13.53 53.13 7.86
CA THR A 1054 13.95 53.61 9.18
C THR A 1054 13.21 52.90 10.31
N SER A 1055 12.27 52.01 10.00
CA SER A 1055 11.53 51.20 10.98
C SER A 1055 11.24 49.81 10.44
N TRP A 1056 11.37 48.80 11.31
CA TRP A 1056 11.04 47.40 11.03
C TRP A 1056 10.33 46.76 12.23
N TYR A 1057 9.34 45.92 11.96
CA TYR A 1057 8.48 45.31 12.98
C TYR A 1057 8.35 43.80 12.74
N PHE A 1058 8.38 43.03 13.83
CA PHE A 1058 8.26 41.56 13.87
C PHE A 1058 7.24 41.16 14.96
N GLY A 1059 6.20 40.40 14.59
CA GLY A 1059 5.11 39.99 15.48
C GLY A 1059 5.47 38.74 16.28
N GLU A 1060 6.28 37.88 15.69
CA GLU A 1060 6.80 36.65 16.26
C GLU A 1060 8.24 36.78 16.79
N GLY A 1061 8.65 35.76 17.52
CA GLY A 1061 9.96 35.50 18.07
C GLY A 1061 9.80 34.80 19.41
N THR A 1062 10.78 33.98 19.77
CA THR A 1062 10.82 33.34 21.08
C THR A 1062 12.24 32.91 21.42
N THR A 1063 12.53 32.90 22.71
CA THR A 1063 13.80 32.49 23.32
C THR A 1063 13.59 31.35 24.31
N ARG A 1064 12.44 30.66 24.19
CA ARG A 1064 12.11 29.49 25.00
C ARG A 1064 13.19 28.43 24.92
N SER A 1065 13.52 27.88 26.08
CA SER A 1065 14.54 26.86 26.24
C SER A 1065 14.14 25.95 27.38
N ASN A 1066 13.05 25.20 27.17
CA ASN A 1066 12.50 24.31 28.18
C ASN A 1066 12.00 22.98 27.57
N PRO A 1067 11.94 21.88 28.35
CA PRO A 1067 11.57 20.57 27.83
C PRO A 1067 10.12 20.44 27.33
N THR A 1068 9.23 21.38 27.64
CA THR A 1068 7.81 21.31 27.28
C THR A 1068 7.55 21.95 25.92
N ASP A 1069 8.09 23.14 25.70
CA ASP A 1069 7.87 23.90 24.48
C ASP A 1069 8.94 23.61 23.42
N GLY A 1070 10.16 23.31 23.84
CA GLY A 1070 11.32 23.14 22.97
C GLY A 1070 12.44 24.13 23.24
N TYR A 1071 13.39 24.17 22.31
CA TYR A 1071 14.57 25.02 22.36
C TYR A 1071 14.59 25.91 21.12
N PHE A 1072 14.79 27.21 21.31
CA PHE A 1072 14.74 28.19 20.23
C PHE A 1072 15.94 29.14 20.33
N GLU A 1073 16.57 29.41 19.19
CA GLU A 1073 17.62 30.41 19.04
C GLU A 1073 17.19 31.45 18.02
N GLN A 1074 16.90 32.65 18.52
CA GLN A 1074 16.49 33.79 17.72
C GLN A 1074 17.66 34.73 17.49
N TRP A 1075 17.74 35.22 16.26
CA TRP A 1075 18.73 36.18 15.82
C TRP A 1075 18.05 37.38 15.15
N LEU A 1076 18.78 38.48 15.02
CA LEU A 1076 18.35 39.66 14.27
C LEU A 1076 19.48 40.11 13.35
N CYS A 1077 19.23 40.05 12.05
CA CYS A 1077 20.16 40.46 11.01
C CYS A 1077 19.81 41.88 10.54
N LEU A 1078 20.81 42.76 10.46
CA LEU A 1078 20.67 44.15 10.05
C LEU A 1078 21.63 44.45 8.90
N GLN A 1079 21.14 45.07 7.82
CA GLN A 1079 21.94 45.54 6.70
C GLN A 1079 21.86 47.06 6.58
N ASN A 1080 23.02 47.71 6.49
CA ASN A 1080 23.12 49.12 6.13
C ASN A 1080 23.69 49.23 4.70
N PRO A 1081 22.83 49.30 3.67
CA PRO A 1081 23.30 49.41 2.30
C PRO A 1081 23.76 50.83 1.93
N GLY A 1082 23.54 51.81 2.81
CA GLY A 1082 23.84 53.23 2.56
C GLY A 1082 25.30 53.62 2.78
N GLY A 1083 25.65 54.81 2.30
CA GLY A 1083 26.97 55.43 2.48
C GLY A 1083 27.21 56.11 3.83
N THR A 1084 26.24 56.08 4.74
CA THR A 1084 26.28 56.76 6.05
C THR A 1084 26.20 55.73 7.18
N PRO A 1085 26.95 55.87 8.28
CA PRO A 1085 26.78 55.00 9.45
C PRO A 1085 25.34 55.06 9.97
N ALA A 1086 24.79 53.91 10.39
CA ALA A 1086 23.44 53.81 10.93
C ALA A 1086 23.50 53.47 12.43
N ARG A 1087 22.61 54.06 13.22
CA ARG A 1087 22.34 53.65 14.59
C ARG A 1087 20.93 53.07 14.68
N ALA A 1088 20.85 51.77 14.95
CA ALA A 1088 19.60 51.03 15.09
C ALA A 1088 19.25 50.83 16.57
N ASP A 1089 18.18 51.45 17.04
CA ASP A 1089 17.54 51.23 18.33
C ASP A 1089 16.51 50.09 18.23
N VAL A 1090 16.79 48.96 18.86
CA VAL A 1090 15.97 47.74 18.86
C VAL A 1090 15.24 47.62 20.19
N THR A 1091 13.93 47.40 20.15
CA THR A 1091 13.07 47.17 21.32
C THR A 1091 12.38 45.82 21.19
N TYR A 1092 12.60 44.96 22.18
CA TYR A 1092 11.99 43.64 22.32
C TYR A 1092 10.76 43.74 23.23
N LEU A 1093 9.58 43.42 22.70
CA LEU A 1093 8.31 43.38 23.43
C LEU A 1093 8.08 41.95 23.91
N LEU A 1094 7.92 41.78 25.22
CA LEU A 1094 7.82 40.46 25.86
C LEU A 1094 6.36 40.10 26.17
N ASP A 1095 6.05 38.81 26.24
CA ASP A 1095 4.76 38.30 26.75
C ASP A 1095 4.57 38.55 28.25
N SER A 1096 5.68 38.61 28.98
CA SER A 1096 5.73 38.92 30.41
C SER A 1096 6.94 39.79 30.74
N GLY A 1097 6.73 40.86 31.52
CA GLY A 1097 7.78 41.79 31.92
C GLY A 1097 7.80 43.11 31.13
N GLU A 1098 8.80 43.95 31.41
CA GLU A 1098 9.02 45.23 30.73
C GLU A 1098 9.81 45.02 29.43
N PRO A 1099 9.55 45.81 28.36
CA PRO A 1099 10.32 45.75 27.13
C PRO A 1099 11.83 45.97 27.34
N VAL A 1100 12.64 45.30 26.54
CA VAL A 1100 14.11 45.41 26.57
C VAL A 1100 14.57 46.20 25.36
N SER A 1101 15.32 47.30 25.56
CA SER A 1101 15.88 48.10 24.45
C SER A 1101 17.41 48.02 24.38
N ARG A 1102 17.94 48.02 23.16
CA ARG A 1102 19.38 48.04 22.81
C ARG A 1102 19.63 48.94 21.61
N SER A 1103 20.86 49.44 21.48
CA SER A 1103 21.30 50.23 20.32
C SER A 1103 22.49 49.55 19.66
N TYR A 1104 22.49 49.47 18.33
CA TYR A 1104 23.58 48.89 17.53
C TYR A 1104 24.05 49.89 16.47
N ASP A 1105 25.36 50.05 16.33
CA ASP A 1105 25.97 50.88 15.29
C ASP A 1105 26.39 50.01 14.09
N LEU A 1106 26.03 50.41 12.88
CA LEU A 1106 26.35 49.74 11.62
C LEU A 1106 27.17 50.68 10.72
N ALA A 1107 28.31 50.20 10.23
CA ALA A 1107 29.13 50.96 9.28
C ALA A 1107 28.40 51.11 7.91
N PRO A 1108 28.77 52.11 7.09
CA PRO A 1108 28.30 52.19 5.71
C PRO A 1108 28.58 50.92 4.91
N GLY A 1109 27.63 50.46 4.11
CA GLY A 1109 27.80 49.30 3.23
C GLY A 1109 28.14 48.00 3.96
N SER A 1110 27.59 47.79 5.15
CA SER A 1110 27.93 46.65 6.02
C SER A 1110 26.68 45.95 6.58
N ARG A 1111 26.89 44.81 7.23
CA ARG A 1111 25.86 44.07 7.97
C ARG A 1111 26.25 43.81 9.43
N GLY A 1112 25.26 43.49 10.26
CA GLY A 1112 25.44 43.02 11.63
C GLY A 1112 24.42 41.95 12.00
N THR A 1113 24.80 41.04 12.89
CA THR A 1113 23.91 40.00 13.45
C THR A 1113 23.92 40.09 14.98
N VAL A 1114 22.74 40.03 15.58
CA VAL A 1114 22.52 40.09 17.04
C VAL A 1114 21.92 38.77 17.51
N ASN A 1115 22.46 38.19 18.59
CA ASN A 1115 21.86 37.05 19.29
C ASN A 1115 20.78 37.56 20.25
N VAL A 1116 19.50 37.30 19.95
CA VAL A 1116 18.39 37.84 20.76
C VAL A 1116 18.31 37.13 22.12
N ASN A 1117 18.57 35.83 22.19
CA ASN A 1117 18.58 35.06 23.45
C ASN A 1117 19.52 35.67 24.50
N SER A 1118 20.67 36.22 24.07
CA SER A 1118 21.64 36.87 24.95
C SER A 1118 21.17 38.24 25.46
N GLU A 1119 20.29 38.89 24.72
CA GLU A 1119 19.80 40.24 25.05
C GLU A 1119 18.61 40.23 26.00
N VAL A 1120 17.70 39.25 25.84
CA VAL A 1120 16.45 39.17 26.62
C VAL A 1120 16.45 38.07 27.67
N GLY A 1121 17.31 37.05 27.54
CA GLY A 1121 17.33 35.87 28.41
C GLY A 1121 16.44 34.72 27.89
N PRO A 1122 16.44 33.55 28.55
CA PRO A 1122 15.66 32.39 28.12
C PRO A 1122 14.18 32.51 28.50
N ASP A 1123 13.33 31.70 27.87
CA ASP A 1123 11.92 31.47 28.25
C ASP A 1123 11.00 32.70 28.12
N HIS A 1124 11.23 33.50 27.08
CA HIS A 1124 10.35 34.60 26.69
C HIS A 1124 9.84 34.46 25.26
N ASP A 1125 8.59 34.85 25.00
CA ASP A 1125 8.17 35.19 23.64
C ASP A 1125 8.52 36.64 23.34
N VAL A 1126 8.95 36.92 22.11
CA VAL A 1126 9.64 38.15 21.76
C VAL A 1126 9.12 38.71 20.44
N SER A 1127 8.39 39.82 20.47
CA SER A 1127 8.16 40.65 19.26
C SER A 1127 9.24 41.73 19.19
N THR A 1128 9.62 42.18 18.00
CA THR A 1128 10.76 43.10 17.83
C THR A 1128 10.37 44.36 17.05
N VAL A 1129 10.81 45.52 17.54
CA VAL A 1129 10.70 46.82 16.87
C VAL A 1129 12.10 47.40 16.67
N VAL A 1130 12.49 47.66 15.43
CA VAL A 1130 13.76 48.30 15.08
C VAL A 1130 13.48 49.70 14.58
N ARG A 1131 14.18 50.70 15.12
CA ARG A 1131 14.17 52.09 14.63
C ARG A 1131 15.58 52.53 14.31
N SER A 1132 15.79 53.15 13.16
CA SER A 1132 17.12 53.58 12.71
C SER A 1132 17.12 55.04 12.29
N ASP A 1133 18.22 55.74 12.53
CA ASP A 1133 18.41 57.14 12.14
C ASP A 1133 18.61 57.34 10.62
N VAL A 1134 19.01 56.27 9.91
CA VAL A 1134 19.04 56.18 8.45
C VAL A 1134 18.38 54.88 7.97
N PRO A 1135 17.92 54.79 6.70
CA PRO A 1135 17.30 53.58 6.17
C PRO A 1135 18.24 52.35 6.20
N ILE A 1136 17.76 51.25 6.79
CA ILE A 1136 18.42 49.93 6.87
C ILE A 1136 17.44 48.82 6.49
N VAL A 1137 17.88 47.57 6.46
CA VAL A 1137 17.03 46.37 6.28
C VAL A 1137 17.19 45.44 7.48
N ALA A 1138 16.12 44.76 7.88
CA ALA A 1138 16.14 43.83 9.00
C ALA A 1138 15.42 42.51 8.68
N GLU A 1139 16.04 41.39 9.02
CA GLU A 1139 15.47 40.04 8.95
C GLU A 1139 15.67 39.31 10.29
N ARG A 1140 14.75 38.41 10.63
CA ARG A 1140 14.77 37.63 11.87
C ARG A 1140 14.94 36.13 11.57
N PRO A 1141 16.16 35.59 11.68
CA PRO A 1141 16.38 34.15 11.77
C PRO A 1141 15.85 33.58 13.08
N LEU A 1142 15.21 32.42 13.02
CA LEU A 1142 14.80 31.61 14.17
C LEU A 1142 15.11 30.15 13.90
N TYR A 1143 15.98 29.52 14.69
CA TYR A 1143 16.26 28.08 14.64
C TYR A 1143 15.68 27.39 15.86
N PHE A 1144 15.15 26.19 15.71
CA PHE A 1144 14.41 25.56 16.81
C PHE A 1144 14.42 24.03 16.80
N LEU A 1145 14.13 23.48 17.97
CA LEU A 1145 13.63 22.13 18.19
C LEU A 1145 12.31 22.23 18.96
N PHE A 1146 11.21 22.34 18.23
CA PHE A 1146 9.85 22.48 18.75
C PHE A 1146 9.39 21.19 19.43
N ARG A 1147 8.95 21.31 20.69
CA ARG A 1147 8.49 20.21 21.57
C ARG A 1147 9.43 19.00 21.63
N GLY A 1148 10.73 19.23 21.43
CA GLY A 1148 11.73 18.16 21.45
C GLY A 1148 11.65 17.17 20.28
N ALA A 1149 10.85 17.44 19.25
CA ALA A 1149 10.52 16.46 18.20
C ALA A 1149 10.56 17.01 16.77
N VAL A 1150 10.35 18.31 16.57
CA VAL A 1150 10.36 18.96 15.25
C VAL A 1150 11.49 19.98 15.22
N ASP A 1151 12.60 19.62 14.60
CA ASP A 1151 13.69 20.57 14.32
C ASP A 1151 13.39 21.40 13.06
N GLY A 1152 14.05 22.54 12.95
CA GLY A 1152 13.86 23.43 11.81
C GLY A 1152 14.45 24.81 12.05
N GLY A 1153 14.15 25.70 11.11
CA GLY A 1153 14.39 27.11 11.26
C GLY A 1153 13.81 27.88 10.09
N ASP A 1154 13.66 29.19 10.30
CA ASP A 1154 12.99 30.09 9.39
C ASP A 1154 13.62 31.48 9.43
N VAL A 1155 13.39 32.26 8.37
CA VAL A 1155 13.65 33.70 8.36
C VAL A 1155 12.36 34.44 8.09
N SER A 1156 12.16 35.55 8.79
CA SER A 1156 11.12 36.50 8.41
C SER A 1156 11.70 37.86 8.07
N MET A 1157 11.20 38.44 6.98
CA MET A 1157 11.46 39.83 6.62
C MET A 1157 10.60 40.77 7.48
N GLY A 1158 11.21 41.82 8.03
CA GLY A 1158 10.47 42.77 8.86
C GLY A 1158 9.39 43.51 8.06
N ALA A 1159 8.28 43.87 8.70
CA ALA A 1159 7.33 44.81 8.13
C ALA A 1159 7.86 46.26 8.30
N ALA A 1160 7.79 47.10 7.27
CA ALA A 1160 8.27 48.49 7.36
C ALA A 1160 7.36 49.41 8.22
N ALA A 1161 6.12 48.99 8.48
CA ALA A 1161 5.14 49.70 9.30
C ALA A 1161 4.14 48.70 9.91
N PRO A 1162 3.57 49.01 11.09
CA PRO A 1162 2.40 48.28 11.59
C PRO A 1162 1.19 48.54 10.69
N ARG A 1163 0.18 47.67 10.77
CA ARG A 1163 -0.99 47.65 9.90
C ARG A 1163 -2.27 47.62 10.72
N THR A 1164 -3.41 47.90 10.10
CA THR A 1164 -4.73 47.65 10.69
C THR A 1164 -5.40 46.40 10.12
N GLU A 1165 -4.86 45.85 9.04
CA GLU A 1165 -5.28 44.58 8.45
C GLU A 1165 -4.07 43.76 8.00
N THR A 1166 -4.17 42.43 8.05
CA THR A 1166 -3.15 41.49 7.53
C THR A 1166 -3.84 40.20 7.10
N TYR A 1167 -3.34 39.59 6.02
CA TYR A 1167 -3.97 38.45 5.36
C TYR A 1167 -2.96 37.31 5.18
N PHE A 1168 -3.45 36.08 5.34
CA PHE A 1168 -2.67 34.85 5.33
C PHE A 1168 -3.44 33.82 4.51
N ALA A 1169 -2.90 33.40 3.37
CA ALA A 1169 -3.55 32.45 2.50
C ALA A 1169 -3.29 30.99 2.91
N GLU A 1170 -2.14 30.71 3.53
CA GLU A 1170 -1.75 29.42 4.08
C GLU A 1170 -2.18 29.29 5.56
N GLY A 1171 -2.28 28.03 6.01
CA GLY A 1171 -2.60 27.60 7.37
C GLY A 1171 -3.15 26.17 7.37
N CYS A 1172 -2.79 25.35 8.36
CA CYS A 1172 -3.22 23.96 8.43
C CYS A 1172 -3.40 23.48 9.87
N THR A 1173 -4.50 22.79 10.14
CA THR A 1173 -4.81 22.17 11.45
C THR A 1173 -4.99 20.66 11.36
N ARG A 1174 -4.54 20.04 10.25
CA ARG A 1174 -4.51 18.58 10.09
C ARG A 1174 -3.48 17.96 11.05
N ASP A 1175 -3.57 16.64 11.20
CA ASP A 1175 -2.60 15.88 12.00
C ASP A 1175 -1.17 16.18 11.52
N GLY A 1176 -0.29 16.44 12.48
CA GLY A 1176 1.10 16.82 12.22
C GLY A 1176 1.36 18.33 12.13
N PHE A 1177 0.35 19.19 12.04
CA PHE A 1177 0.51 20.65 11.92
C PHE A 1177 0.10 21.40 13.20
N ASN A 1178 0.89 22.40 13.59
CA ASN A 1178 0.61 23.32 14.69
C ASN A 1178 0.71 24.76 14.18
N THR A 1179 -0.43 25.35 13.81
CA THR A 1179 -0.55 26.73 13.34
C THR A 1179 -0.85 27.66 14.51
N TRP A 1180 -0.11 28.77 14.59
CA TRP A 1180 -0.36 29.83 15.55
C TRP A 1180 -0.57 31.17 14.84
N LEU A 1181 -0.94 32.19 15.60
CA LEU A 1181 -0.96 33.57 15.13
C LEU A 1181 -0.38 34.48 16.21
N CYS A 1182 0.75 35.12 15.92
CA CYS A 1182 1.48 36.00 16.82
C CYS A 1182 1.08 37.45 16.57
N LEU A 1183 0.55 38.13 17.60
CA LEU A 1183 0.01 39.49 17.53
C LEU A 1183 0.83 40.44 18.40
N ALA A 1184 1.37 41.52 17.83
CA ALA A 1184 2.10 42.54 18.57
C ALA A 1184 1.41 43.91 18.48
N ASN A 1185 1.33 44.62 19.60
CA ASN A 1185 0.84 45.99 19.66
C ASN A 1185 1.99 46.95 20.04
N PRO A 1186 2.66 47.58 19.06
CA PRO A 1186 3.70 48.55 19.32
C PRO A 1186 3.17 49.95 19.72
N GLY A 1187 1.85 50.14 19.73
CA GLY A 1187 1.18 51.41 20.03
C GLY A 1187 1.03 51.70 21.52
N GLU A 1188 0.50 52.90 21.82
CA GLU A 1188 0.27 53.40 23.19
C GLU A 1188 -1.14 53.09 23.73
N GLU A 1189 -2.05 52.60 22.89
CA GLU A 1189 -3.45 52.27 23.25
C GLU A 1189 -3.75 50.78 23.02
N PRO A 1190 -4.64 50.15 23.82
CA PRO A 1190 -5.03 48.75 23.60
C PRO A 1190 -5.65 48.55 22.21
N ALA A 1191 -5.23 47.50 21.52
CA ALA A 1191 -5.72 47.13 20.20
C ALA A 1191 -6.67 45.92 20.31
N THR A 1192 -7.91 46.07 19.86
CA THR A 1192 -8.84 44.93 19.68
C THR A 1192 -8.63 44.39 18.28
N VAL A 1193 -8.20 43.14 18.21
CA VAL A 1193 -7.88 42.40 16.98
C VAL A 1193 -8.97 41.36 16.73
N THR A 1194 -9.58 41.38 15.56
CA THR A 1194 -10.52 40.38 15.06
C THR A 1194 -9.82 39.48 14.07
N VAL A 1195 -9.78 38.19 14.38
CA VAL A 1195 -9.21 37.12 13.55
C VAL A 1195 -10.38 36.37 12.90
N GLU A 1196 -10.45 36.41 11.58
CA GLU A 1196 -11.43 35.68 10.77
C GLU A 1196 -10.73 34.52 10.07
N TYR A 1197 -11.30 33.32 10.20
CA TYR A 1197 -10.79 32.09 9.60
C TYR A 1197 -11.70 31.66 8.45
N PHE A 1198 -11.13 31.35 7.29
CA PHE A 1198 -11.84 30.75 6.16
C PHE A 1198 -11.25 29.36 5.89
N THR A 1199 -12.05 28.32 6.08
CA THR A 1199 -11.60 26.93 5.97
C THR A 1199 -11.81 26.35 4.56
N GLY A 1200 -11.06 25.31 4.22
CA GLY A 1200 -11.21 24.59 2.94
C GLY A 1200 -12.58 23.93 2.75
N THR A 1201 -13.31 23.67 3.84
CA THR A 1201 -14.70 23.18 3.82
C THR A 1201 -15.75 24.29 3.63
N GLY A 1202 -15.33 25.55 3.50
CA GLY A 1202 -16.21 26.71 3.32
C GLY A 1202 -16.83 27.23 4.63
N ARG A 1203 -16.38 26.76 5.80
CA ARG A 1203 -16.79 27.28 7.11
C ARG A 1203 -15.98 28.54 7.45
N THR A 1204 -16.68 29.57 7.94
CA THR A 1204 -16.07 30.80 8.47
C THR A 1204 -16.20 30.87 9.98
N LEU A 1205 -15.12 31.24 10.67
CA LEU A 1205 -15.07 31.43 12.12
C LEU A 1205 -14.47 32.80 12.45
N SER A 1206 -14.74 33.33 13.64
CA SER A 1206 -14.16 34.60 14.09
C SER A 1206 -13.80 34.57 15.57
N ARG A 1207 -12.70 35.21 15.95
CA ARG A 1207 -12.21 35.39 17.32
C ARG A 1207 -11.76 36.83 17.54
N GLU A 1208 -12.14 37.40 18.68
CA GLU A 1208 -11.62 38.70 19.14
C GLU A 1208 -10.52 38.51 20.20
N VAL A 1209 -9.44 39.28 20.09
CA VAL A 1209 -8.30 39.29 21.02
C VAL A 1209 -7.93 40.74 21.32
N THR A 1210 -7.82 41.12 22.59
CA THR A 1210 -7.32 42.46 22.98
C THR A 1210 -5.84 42.38 23.34
N VAL A 1211 -4.99 43.14 22.64
CA VAL A 1211 -3.54 43.22 22.88
C VAL A 1211 -3.21 44.57 23.53
N GLN A 1212 -2.58 44.53 24.71
CA GLN A 1212 -2.28 45.75 25.47
C GLN A 1212 -1.13 46.56 24.84
N PRO A 1213 -1.03 47.88 25.10
CA PRO A 1213 0.06 48.73 24.60
C PRO A 1213 1.45 48.17 24.92
N GLY A 1214 2.34 48.15 23.93
CA GLY A 1214 3.72 47.68 24.11
C GLY A 1214 3.87 46.19 24.47
N THR A 1215 2.84 45.37 24.21
CA THR A 1215 2.83 43.93 24.52
C THR A 1215 2.53 43.08 23.28
N ARG A 1216 2.61 41.76 23.45
CA ARG A 1216 2.23 40.76 22.45
C ARG A 1216 1.28 39.71 22.99
N SER A 1217 0.61 38.98 22.09
CA SER A 1217 -0.25 37.84 22.38
C SER A 1217 -0.08 36.77 21.30
N THR A 1218 -0.31 35.50 21.65
CA THR A 1218 -0.31 34.38 20.68
C THR A 1218 -1.67 33.69 20.70
N VAL A 1219 -2.18 33.34 19.53
CA VAL A 1219 -3.43 32.60 19.34
C VAL A 1219 -3.11 31.20 18.81
N ASP A 1220 -3.75 30.18 19.40
CA ASP A 1220 -3.70 28.80 18.94
C ASP A 1220 -4.78 28.58 17.87
N VAL A 1221 -4.36 28.51 16.61
CA VAL A 1221 -5.29 28.39 15.47
C VAL A 1221 -5.88 26.97 15.42
N ASN A 1222 -5.12 25.94 15.80
CA ASN A 1222 -5.62 24.57 15.90
C ASN A 1222 -6.77 24.46 16.90
N LEU A 1223 -6.67 25.15 18.03
CA LEU A 1223 -7.74 25.19 19.03
C LEU A 1223 -8.98 25.93 18.53
N ASP A 1224 -8.80 27.05 17.82
CA ASP A 1224 -9.91 27.87 17.32
C ASP A 1224 -10.69 27.20 16.19
N VAL A 1225 -9.97 26.60 15.24
CA VAL A 1225 -10.56 26.02 14.02
C VAL A 1225 -11.01 24.57 14.24
N GLY A 1226 -10.31 23.84 15.12
CA GLY A 1226 -10.45 22.39 15.26
C GLY A 1226 -9.58 21.62 14.26
N ALA A 1227 -9.43 20.32 14.50
CA ALA A 1227 -8.54 19.46 13.73
C ALA A 1227 -9.06 19.17 12.30
N GLY A 1228 -8.13 18.94 11.37
CA GLY A 1228 -8.42 18.39 10.05
C GLY A 1228 -8.78 19.41 8.97
N GLU A 1229 -8.44 20.69 9.13
CA GLU A 1229 -8.81 21.75 8.19
C GLU A 1229 -7.59 22.40 7.54
N ASP A 1230 -7.72 22.78 6.28
CA ASP A 1230 -6.93 23.87 5.68
C ASP A 1230 -7.60 25.19 6.03
N VAL A 1231 -6.82 26.20 6.41
CA VAL A 1231 -7.35 27.49 6.85
C VAL A 1231 -6.57 28.63 6.20
N SER A 1232 -7.27 29.72 5.91
CA SER A 1232 -6.69 31.04 5.62
C SER A 1232 -7.22 32.04 6.64
N ILE A 1233 -6.48 33.10 6.91
CA ILE A 1233 -6.76 34.03 8.01
C ILE A 1233 -6.84 35.46 7.46
N ARG A 1234 -7.86 36.21 7.89
CA ARG A 1234 -7.88 37.68 7.81
C ARG A 1234 -7.84 38.23 9.22
N VAL A 1235 -6.93 39.15 9.47
CA VAL A 1235 -6.78 39.81 10.76
C VAL A 1235 -7.08 41.29 10.58
N SER A 1236 -7.97 41.85 11.39
CA SER A 1236 -8.30 43.28 11.41
C SER A 1236 -8.19 43.83 12.83
N SER A 1237 -7.85 45.11 12.99
CA SER A 1237 -7.68 45.71 14.32
C SER A 1237 -8.23 47.13 14.43
N SER A 1238 -8.64 47.50 15.65
CA SER A 1238 -9.07 48.86 16.00
C SER A 1238 -7.92 49.88 16.03
N GLY A 1239 -6.66 49.44 15.98
CA GLY A 1239 -5.46 50.27 15.97
C GLY A 1239 -4.33 49.62 15.18
N GLU A 1240 -3.18 50.28 15.11
CA GLU A 1240 -1.98 49.73 14.46
C GLU A 1240 -1.44 48.53 15.24
N PHE A 1241 -1.22 47.42 14.55
CA PHE A 1241 -0.70 46.17 15.11
C PHE A 1241 0.21 45.46 14.10
N LEU A 1242 0.80 44.34 14.50
CA LEU A 1242 1.46 43.42 13.60
C LEU A 1242 1.00 41.98 13.86
N ALA A 1243 0.78 41.22 12.79
CA ALA A 1243 0.57 39.78 12.84
C ALA A 1243 1.67 39.05 12.08
N GLU A 1244 2.10 37.91 12.61
CA GLU A 1244 2.84 36.89 11.88
C GLU A 1244 2.24 35.50 12.19
N ARG A 1245 2.30 34.58 11.23
CA ARG A 1245 1.74 33.22 11.35
C ARG A 1245 2.87 32.20 11.31
N PRO A 1246 3.21 31.56 12.44
CA PRO A 1246 4.08 30.41 12.43
C PRO A 1246 3.29 29.12 12.26
N VAL A 1247 3.93 28.17 11.60
CA VAL A 1247 3.46 26.80 11.47
C VAL A 1247 4.61 25.87 11.78
N TYR A 1248 4.43 24.96 12.74
CA TYR A 1248 5.37 23.88 13.04
C TYR A 1248 4.74 22.56 12.62
N PHE A 1249 5.43 21.78 11.80
CA PHE A 1249 4.84 20.62 11.15
C PHE A 1249 5.76 19.40 11.11
N ASN A 1250 5.13 18.23 10.97
CA ASN A 1250 5.77 17.03 10.44
C ASN A 1250 4.92 16.51 9.28
N TYR A 1251 5.26 16.94 8.08
CA TYR A 1251 4.51 16.64 6.87
C TYR A 1251 4.78 15.20 6.41
N HIS A 1252 3.70 14.43 6.20
CA HIS A 1252 3.72 12.98 5.90
C HIS A 1252 4.55 12.13 6.89
N GLY A 1253 4.81 12.62 8.10
CA GLY A 1253 5.68 11.93 9.05
C GLY A 1253 7.17 11.89 8.63
N ARG A 1254 7.54 12.60 7.56
CA ARG A 1254 8.88 12.60 6.95
C ARG A 1254 9.56 13.96 7.06
N TRP A 1255 8.87 15.05 6.70
CA TRP A 1255 9.47 16.38 6.64
C TRP A 1255 9.06 17.20 7.86
N ALA A 1256 9.89 17.11 8.89
CA ALA A 1256 9.81 17.98 10.05
C ALA A 1256 10.32 19.38 9.70
N GLY A 1257 9.65 20.42 10.17
CA GLY A 1257 10.08 21.78 9.95
C GLY A 1257 9.10 22.80 10.52
N GLY A 1258 9.32 24.06 10.17
CA GLY A 1258 8.40 25.13 10.49
C GLY A 1258 8.81 26.43 9.83
N HIS A 1259 7.85 27.32 9.66
CA HIS A 1259 8.02 28.60 8.96
C HIS A 1259 7.14 29.68 9.56
N THR A 1260 7.44 30.94 9.28
CA THR A 1260 6.68 32.11 9.72
C THR A 1260 6.39 33.05 8.55
N SER A 1261 5.11 33.29 8.27
CA SER A 1261 4.72 34.31 7.29
C SER A 1261 4.41 35.64 7.97
N SER A 1262 4.82 36.74 7.32
CA SER A 1262 4.47 38.12 7.70
C SER A 1262 3.09 38.56 7.19
N GLY A 1263 2.50 37.78 6.28
CA GLY A 1263 1.21 38.04 5.66
C GLY A 1263 1.17 39.24 4.72
N ALA A 1264 0.19 39.22 3.83
CA ALA A 1264 -0.08 40.30 2.89
C ALA A 1264 -0.72 41.52 3.58
N ALA A 1265 -0.36 42.72 3.12
CA ALA A 1265 -0.96 43.98 3.59
C ALA A 1265 -2.39 44.17 3.09
N SER A 1266 -2.67 43.65 1.90
CA SER A 1266 -3.97 43.74 1.23
C SER A 1266 -4.08 42.66 0.14
N PRO A 1267 -5.29 42.23 -0.22
CA PRO A 1267 -5.50 41.45 -1.44
C PRO A 1267 -5.13 42.25 -2.70
N LEU A 1268 -4.52 41.61 -3.68
CA LEU A 1268 -4.07 42.19 -4.95
C LEU A 1268 -4.58 41.38 -6.15
N ALA A 1269 -4.64 42.03 -7.31
CA ALA A 1269 -5.01 41.36 -8.56
C ALA A 1269 -3.83 40.59 -9.19
N GLU A 1270 -2.60 40.79 -8.71
CA GLU A 1270 -1.41 40.13 -9.24
C GLU A 1270 -0.42 39.80 -8.11
N TRP A 1271 0.20 38.61 -8.19
CA TRP A 1271 1.22 38.11 -7.26
C TRP A 1271 2.33 37.38 -8.02
N HIS A 1272 3.57 37.50 -7.57
CA HIS A 1272 4.73 36.89 -8.23
C HIS A 1272 5.65 36.14 -7.27
N PHE A 1273 6.21 35.05 -7.75
CA PHE A 1273 7.09 34.14 -7.01
C PHE A 1273 8.31 33.82 -7.88
N ALA A 1274 9.52 33.97 -7.33
CA ALA A 1274 10.76 33.68 -8.05
C ALA A 1274 11.32 32.28 -7.74
N GLU A 1275 11.08 31.80 -6.53
CA GLU A 1275 11.44 30.47 -6.07
C GLU A 1275 10.38 29.42 -6.43
N GLY A 1276 10.80 28.16 -6.40
CA GLY A 1276 9.94 27.00 -6.63
C GLY A 1276 10.71 25.83 -7.23
N CYS A 1277 10.36 24.62 -6.81
CA CYS A 1277 11.05 23.39 -7.19
C CYS A 1277 10.12 22.17 -7.08
N THR A 1278 10.16 21.30 -8.08
CA THR A 1278 9.41 20.04 -8.12
C THR A 1278 10.30 18.81 -8.23
N ARG A 1279 11.61 18.96 -7.91
CA ARG A 1279 12.64 17.93 -8.09
C ARG A 1279 12.48 16.69 -7.23
#